data_AF-A0A2G4SLT7-F1
#
_entry.id   AF-A0A2G4SLT7-F1
#
_cell.length_a   1.000
_cell.length_b   1.000
_cell.length_c   1.000
_cell.angle_alpha   90.00
_cell.angle_beta   90.00
_cell.angle_gamma   90.00
#
_symmetry.space_group_name_H-M   'P 1'
#
loop_
_entity.id
_entity.type
_entity.pdbx_description
1 polymer ?
#
loop_
_entity_poly.entity_id
_entity_poly.type
_entity_poly.pdbx_seq_one_letter_code
_entity_poly.pdbx_strand_id
1 'polypeptide(L)'
;MKSSSTLRRGGGSAKRTVRTLNPALVYDYTLRCAIRACLEQNSKASLKEPKKDTSSNRHSVHLSGMSDVFGNLADKIVGDEGGEKSNKLTKPVVVGLMRRLDDIKDGKDVSKSEYIDRRFISVVRHMRDEVKQHRFRPQGSINDLVVTFLKLSEAELKKTDPNPAIWFKDLDRYVVRFTEILLLVLREDAPSAASSEYIESLQRSILPKSKQQPATEQRNSSSSGNSTTDTLDMVESFPMVKTVQNLFQIESSVHRQKIRDLLPVCTEANYLLDLKQCINAINTNQPFPGRREDFASQQAYDFWVAREKKYLNGLMTVMVMNPNLTLTNKSEQDVGSTNLLAGRRSSDSRRSSVYNTNPTDDSPYTYIPNDPRSYFRLLMNMCMDLDTNIAPDTEKAKTSVLSQASDDLLRECSNTWRLSAPFRSVLYLELIKTRMDTEEIDIHDAIDDAREAIRALDKCLKENEIQNWTINDRESLIRVFEGLNQTCLRALAESLSRYWDIDPALVKDQVALLDSIYENPAYLEDHANPLEQFLSLEETIAGAAVSRWRVLEKSVLNPKNDDMTNLMNLADKLIKELVTVAKRFKKPLKGSLHIPGIIMARQMPFFVLEMENWAFLPEAKQAPIELTFELYDKVLTLKRLYDQYGPKQKSALFKVESWFLTHVRRWLKSTNEATPEWVSNAIKQDEFKPINETTLHSSSVVDLFTMFHQAVEFVQNLEWPNRIQECRFNTALSKVIGVALEQYTMELEDMITTDIYPRAVREGDPHGSGNFFDRARYQLIGGRPQSKSSSDVPADFIAETCVKVNNIEAARFKLDRLYQNMDVDEIAQEMREYGSQLPAEKSVSEQQNYLYSIKIVRAENLPPSDNNGLSDPYIVLEIDNKPITRTKTVYETLNPRWDQVFDIWLTEKTVDVLALVYDEDLIGADEECGGVWFKLSPEYFDDYQTHELVLNFVPQGKLILRISMEGEKDDIQFWFGKAFRTLRRAENDVAGLIVDKMSSYFRQILNRKTLDKLFGRDRSFFSSFSRTTKHVDPTLQDCEEAIVPLIDYLERNLKILNDNLSETNMQTIVLKIWKEILIALEGVLLPPLSEQLSELKPLDDYEFHVVYKWLELLKVLFNGGEDADAVPLDKLENSQYYALLAINAAYNLETEHLIEGYNNIVKNQVEMKLRGGRKADRSKSVYHSKNTAKKRKPSSNRKSASIELPNADTILRILRMRKGRQVRDFLHAEFQKRNYPTPTETAPAEGISQGAKEQEIPPVPEVPTNDLTPVNENTLPLR
;
A
#
# COMPACT_ATOMS: atom_id res chain seq x y z
N MET A 1 -5.43 51.87 -17.91
CA MET A 1 -4.53 52.95 -18.38
C MET A 1 -4.63 53.02 -19.90
N LYS A 2 -4.68 54.23 -20.48
CA LYS A 2 -4.89 54.53 -21.90
C LYS A 2 -3.56 54.72 -22.64
N SER A 3 -3.42 54.14 -23.84
CA SER A 3 -2.72 54.68 -25.03
C SER A 3 -2.89 53.70 -26.21
N SER A 4 -3.88 53.89 -27.08
CA SER A 4 -3.78 54.55 -28.40
C SER A 4 -2.98 53.78 -29.47
N SER A 5 -3.68 53.16 -30.41
CA SER A 5 -3.30 53.21 -31.83
C SER A 5 -4.56 53.32 -32.69
N THR A 6 -4.68 54.48 -33.31
CA THR A 6 -5.72 54.88 -34.25
C THR A 6 -5.44 54.30 -35.63
N LEU A 7 -6.36 53.53 -36.19
CA LEU A 7 -6.45 53.30 -37.64
C LEU A 7 -7.85 53.66 -38.13
N ARG A 8 -7.84 54.48 -39.18
CA ARG A 8 -8.92 55.32 -39.71
C ARG A 8 -10.16 54.52 -40.14
N ARG A 9 -11.31 54.89 -39.56
CA ARG A 9 -12.62 54.78 -40.20
C ARG A 9 -12.69 55.81 -41.34
N GLY A 10 -12.81 55.33 -42.57
CA GLY A 10 -13.07 56.17 -43.73
C GLY A 10 -13.10 55.36 -45.02
N GLY A 11 -14.29 54.91 -45.43
CA GLY A 11 -14.52 54.23 -46.71
C GLY A 11 -15.94 53.68 -46.78
N GLY A 12 -16.80 54.39 -47.50
CA GLY A 12 -18.23 54.10 -47.61
C GLY A 12 -18.54 52.70 -48.13
N SER A 13 -19.60 52.13 -47.56
CA SER A 13 -20.25 50.90 -48.01
C SER A 13 -20.69 51.04 -49.48
N ALA A 14 -19.85 50.56 -50.39
CA ALA A 14 -20.30 50.14 -51.70
C ALA A 14 -20.88 48.73 -51.54
N LYS A 15 -22.21 48.63 -51.48
CA LYS A 15 -22.95 47.37 -51.63
C LYS A 15 -22.47 46.67 -52.91
N ARG A 16 -21.54 45.73 -52.79
CA ARG A 16 -21.19 44.79 -53.86
C ARG A 16 -22.35 43.82 -53.94
N THR A 17 -23.28 44.08 -54.86
CA THR A 17 -24.36 43.16 -55.20
C THR A 17 -23.74 41.80 -55.53
N VAL A 18 -23.94 40.80 -54.67
CA VAL A 18 -23.63 39.41 -54.96
C VAL A 18 -24.49 39.03 -56.16
N ARG A 19 -23.89 38.95 -57.35
CA ARG A 19 -24.58 38.41 -58.52
C ARG A 19 -24.92 36.97 -58.19
N THR A 20 -26.20 36.60 -58.24
CA THR A 20 -26.63 35.20 -58.17
C THR A 20 -25.92 34.43 -59.27
N LEU A 21 -24.99 33.56 -58.89
CA LEU A 21 -24.25 32.69 -59.81
C LEU A 21 -25.24 31.74 -60.46
N ASN A 22 -25.21 31.62 -61.79
CA ASN A 22 -26.07 30.70 -62.52
C ASN A 22 -25.41 29.31 -62.55
N PRO A 23 -25.99 28.28 -61.90
CA PRO A 23 -25.42 26.92 -61.89
C PRO A 23 -25.24 26.34 -63.30
N ALA A 24 -26.07 26.76 -64.26
CA ALA A 24 -25.97 26.34 -65.66
C ALA A 24 -24.66 26.80 -66.32
N LEU A 25 -24.10 27.94 -65.91
CA LEU A 25 -22.80 28.41 -66.40
C LEU A 25 -21.66 27.63 -65.75
N VAL A 26 -21.75 27.27 -64.46
CA VAL A 26 -20.76 26.42 -63.80
C VAL A 26 -20.71 25.05 -64.48
N TYR A 27 -21.87 24.47 -64.81
CA TYR A 27 -21.98 23.24 -65.59
C TYR A 27 -21.32 23.37 -66.98
N ASP A 28 -21.58 24.46 -67.71
CA ASP A 28 -21.03 24.67 -69.04
C ASP A 28 -19.49 24.74 -69.02
N TYR A 29 -18.91 25.56 -68.15
CA TYR A 29 -17.45 25.71 -68.04
C TYR A 29 -16.74 24.47 -67.46
N THR A 30 -17.37 23.73 -66.54
CA THR A 30 -16.82 22.46 -66.02
C THR A 30 -16.86 21.36 -67.07
N LEU A 31 -17.92 21.28 -67.87
CA LEU A 31 -18.03 20.36 -68.98
C LEU A 31 -16.99 20.65 -70.07
N ARG A 32 -16.72 21.94 -70.39
CA ARG A 32 -15.63 22.33 -71.30
C ARG A 32 -14.26 21.81 -70.82
N CYS A 33 -13.99 21.88 -69.51
CA CYS A 33 -12.76 21.35 -68.92
C CYS A 33 -12.69 19.82 -69.00
N ALA A 34 -13.80 19.14 -68.73
CA ALA A 34 -13.87 17.68 -68.78
C ALA A 34 -13.67 17.13 -70.20
N ILE A 35 -14.27 17.78 -71.20
CA ILE A 35 -14.10 17.45 -72.63
C ILE A 35 -12.63 17.65 -73.04
N ARG A 36 -11.99 18.75 -72.62
CA ARG A 36 -10.58 19.00 -72.92
C ARG A 36 -9.67 17.87 -72.39
N ALA A 37 -9.85 17.47 -71.13
CA ALA A 37 -9.03 16.40 -70.54
C ALA A 37 -9.22 15.07 -71.29
N CYS A 38 -10.45 14.77 -71.74
CA CYS A 38 -10.74 13.60 -72.58
C CYS A 38 -9.99 13.64 -73.92
N LEU A 39 -9.95 14.80 -74.58
CA LEU A 39 -9.24 14.97 -75.86
C LEU A 39 -7.70 14.89 -75.67
N GLU A 40 -7.17 15.47 -74.59
CA GLU A 40 -5.73 15.46 -74.28
C GLU A 40 -5.22 14.04 -73.99
N GLN A 41 -5.96 13.22 -73.23
CA GLN A 41 -5.58 11.84 -72.94
C GLN A 41 -5.60 10.95 -74.19
N ASN A 42 -6.53 11.19 -75.12
CA ASN A 42 -6.60 10.45 -76.38
C ASN A 42 -5.50 10.84 -77.39
N SER A 43 -5.08 12.12 -77.42
CA SER A 43 -3.94 12.56 -78.24
C SER A 43 -2.63 11.83 -77.87
N LYS A 44 -2.42 11.58 -76.56
CA LYS A 44 -1.27 10.84 -76.03
C LYS A 44 -1.36 9.33 -76.28
N ALA A 45 -2.57 8.77 -76.40
CA ALA A 45 -2.80 7.36 -76.72
C ALA A 45 -2.60 7.03 -78.21
N SER A 46 -2.88 7.99 -79.13
CA SER A 46 -2.72 7.80 -80.58
C SER A 46 -1.27 7.75 -81.09
N LEU A 47 -0.27 7.99 -80.23
CA LEU A 47 1.15 8.10 -80.58
C LEU A 47 1.99 6.82 -80.32
N LYS A 48 1.39 5.65 -80.05
CA LYS A 48 2.16 4.41 -79.78
C LYS A 48 1.66 3.19 -80.56
N GLU A 49 2.41 2.70 -81.57
CA GLU A 49 2.63 1.25 -81.92
C GLU A 49 3.70 1.01 -83.06
N PRO A 50 4.29 -0.21 -83.28
CA PRO A 50 5.72 -0.52 -82.99
C PRO A 50 6.64 -0.94 -84.19
N LYS A 51 7.99 -0.96 -84.03
CA LYS A 51 8.91 -2.13 -84.33
C LYS A 51 10.45 -1.91 -84.26
N LYS A 52 11.09 -2.82 -83.49
CA LYS A 52 12.39 -3.55 -83.60
C LYS A 52 13.78 -2.89 -83.48
N ASP A 53 14.57 -3.53 -82.61
CA ASP A 53 15.90 -3.28 -82.04
C ASP A 53 17.13 -3.37 -82.96
N THR A 54 18.18 -2.58 -82.63
CA THR A 54 19.62 -2.97 -82.57
C THR A 54 20.44 -1.89 -81.82
N SER A 55 21.59 -2.29 -81.27
CA SER A 55 22.22 -1.80 -80.03
C SER A 55 23.61 -1.12 -80.19
N SER A 56 24.03 -0.31 -79.21
CA SER A 56 25.35 -0.30 -78.48
C SER A 56 25.63 1.05 -77.76
N ASN A 57 25.58 1.11 -76.41
CA ASN A 57 26.67 1.07 -75.38
C ASN A 57 27.49 2.39 -75.24
N ARG A 58 27.65 3.07 -74.08
CA ARG A 58 28.09 2.72 -72.68
C ARG A 58 27.71 3.87 -71.70
N HIS A 59 27.60 3.80 -70.36
CA HIS A 59 27.40 2.83 -69.26
C HIS A 59 27.07 3.71 -68.02
N SER A 60 26.04 3.43 -67.21
CA SER A 60 26.08 2.42 -66.14
C SER A 60 24.74 1.68 -66.00
N VAL A 61 24.82 0.36 -65.88
CA VAL A 61 23.68 -0.57 -65.81
C VAL A 61 23.21 -0.72 -64.36
N HIS A 62 21.91 -0.54 -64.08
CA HIS A 62 21.25 -1.16 -62.93
C HIS A 62 19.92 -1.76 -63.37
N LEU A 63 19.79 -3.08 -63.24
CA LEU A 63 18.57 -3.86 -63.51
C LEU A 63 17.51 -3.56 -62.43
N SER A 64 16.31 -3.09 -62.79
CA SER A 64 15.20 -2.83 -61.82
C SER A 64 13.87 -3.55 -62.12
N GLY A 65 13.83 -4.49 -63.07
CA GLY A 65 12.57 -5.05 -63.58
C GLY A 65 11.73 -5.89 -62.61
N MET A 66 12.30 -6.38 -61.50
CA MET A 66 11.57 -7.09 -60.43
C MET A 66 12.02 -6.71 -59.02
N SER A 67 12.96 -5.76 -58.89
CA SER A 67 13.13 -5.03 -57.64
C SER A 67 11.89 -4.20 -57.31
N ASP A 68 11.01 -3.90 -58.26
CA ASP A 68 9.82 -3.08 -58.02
C ASP A 68 8.65 -3.84 -57.38
N VAL A 69 8.60 -5.18 -57.47
CA VAL A 69 7.52 -5.96 -56.86
C VAL A 69 7.84 -6.29 -55.39
N PHE A 70 9.09 -6.67 -55.11
CA PHE A 70 9.57 -6.90 -53.73
C PHE A 70 10.14 -5.65 -53.07
N GLY A 71 10.62 -4.66 -53.82
CA GLY A 71 10.99 -3.33 -53.30
C GLY A 71 9.77 -2.57 -52.82
N ASN A 72 8.62 -2.68 -53.51
CA ASN A 72 7.35 -2.17 -52.98
C ASN A 72 6.82 -2.97 -51.77
N LEU A 73 7.28 -4.21 -51.55
CA LEU A 73 6.95 -4.98 -50.35
C LEU A 73 7.90 -4.62 -49.19
N ALA A 74 9.20 -4.46 -49.46
CA ALA A 74 10.21 -4.03 -48.49
C ALA A 74 9.98 -2.57 -48.04
N ASP A 75 9.62 -1.65 -48.95
CA ASP A 75 9.28 -0.26 -48.63
C ASP A 75 7.97 -0.14 -47.83
N LYS A 76 7.02 -1.07 -48.02
CA LYS A 76 5.80 -1.15 -47.20
C LYS A 76 5.98 -1.87 -45.86
N ILE A 77 7.12 -2.55 -45.65
CA ILE A 77 7.39 -3.33 -44.43
C ILE A 77 8.34 -2.59 -43.47
N VAL A 78 9.20 -1.69 -43.98
CA VAL A 78 10.12 -0.90 -43.14
C VAL A 78 9.54 0.46 -42.72
N GLY A 79 8.46 0.90 -43.36
CA GLY A 79 7.87 2.23 -43.15
C GLY A 79 6.60 2.25 -42.30
N ASP A 80 6.50 1.51 -41.20
CA ASP A 80 5.43 1.74 -40.21
C ASP A 80 5.77 1.16 -38.81
N GLU A 81 6.47 1.94 -37.97
CA GLU A 81 6.65 1.63 -36.54
C GLU A 81 5.43 2.03 -35.67
N GLY A 82 4.24 2.14 -36.27
CA GLY A 82 3.05 2.71 -35.65
C GLY A 82 1.81 1.82 -35.62
N GLY A 83 1.90 0.49 -35.50
CA GLY A 83 0.71 -0.38 -35.47
C GLY A 83 0.88 -1.69 -34.69
N GLU A 84 0.31 -1.77 -33.50
CA GLU A 84 0.36 -2.95 -32.62
C GLU A 84 -0.47 -4.16 -33.15
N LYS A 85 0.18 -5.35 -33.17
CA LYS A 85 -0.34 -6.69 -32.77
C LYS A 85 -0.91 -7.73 -33.77
N SER A 86 -0.81 -7.61 -35.11
CA SER A 86 -1.39 -8.66 -36.00
C SER A 86 -0.44 -9.52 -36.86
N ASN A 87 0.90 -9.37 -36.80
CA ASN A 87 1.82 -10.09 -37.72
C ASN A 87 3.03 -10.78 -37.05
N LYS A 88 2.97 -11.06 -35.74
CA LYS A 88 4.07 -11.70 -35.00
C LYS A 88 4.15 -13.21 -35.28
N LEU A 89 5.35 -13.75 -35.41
CA LEU A 89 5.57 -15.19 -35.56
C LEU A 89 5.08 -15.93 -34.31
N THR A 90 4.05 -16.77 -34.44
CA THR A 90 3.48 -17.53 -33.31
C THR A 90 3.95 -18.98 -33.32
N LYS A 91 3.96 -19.61 -32.14
CA LYS A 91 4.38 -21.01 -31.98
C LYS A 91 3.61 -22.01 -32.88
N PRO A 92 2.28 -21.87 -33.10
CA PRO A 92 1.54 -22.72 -34.03
C PRO A 92 2.03 -22.61 -35.49
N VAL A 93 2.32 -21.40 -35.97
CA VAL A 93 2.86 -21.17 -37.32
C VAL A 93 4.22 -21.84 -37.49
N VAL A 94 5.11 -21.72 -36.50
CA VAL A 94 6.43 -22.36 -36.53
C VAL A 94 6.30 -23.89 -36.55
N VAL A 95 5.43 -24.47 -35.72
CA VAL A 95 5.24 -25.93 -35.67
C VAL A 95 4.59 -26.46 -36.94
N GLY A 96 3.56 -25.78 -37.47
CA GLY A 96 2.89 -26.16 -38.72
C GLY A 96 3.81 -26.06 -39.94
N LEU A 97 4.59 -24.98 -40.04
CA LEU A 97 5.58 -24.80 -41.10
C LEU A 97 6.70 -25.84 -41.02
N MET A 98 7.23 -26.14 -39.83
CA MET A 98 8.23 -27.20 -39.64
C MET A 98 7.72 -28.57 -40.11
N ARG A 99 6.48 -28.94 -39.76
CA ARG A 99 5.89 -30.22 -40.16
C ARG A 99 5.84 -30.35 -41.69
N ARG A 100 5.31 -29.33 -42.38
CA ARG A 100 5.17 -29.36 -43.85
C ARG A 100 6.52 -29.31 -44.58
N LEU A 101 7.50 -28.56 -44.05
CA LEU A 101 8.86 -28.59 -44.59
C LEU A 101 9.55 -29.94 -44.36
N ASP A 102 9.31 -30.61 -43.22
CA ASP A 102 9.80 -31.97 -42.98
C ASP A 102 9.14 -33.00 -43.90
N ASP A 103 7.84 -32.87 -44.20
CA ASP A 103 7.13 -33.76 -45.15
C ASP A 103 7.67 -33.62 -46.59
N ILE A 104 8.02 -32.40 -47.03
CA ILE A 104 8.67 -32.15 -48.33
C ILE A 104 10.12 -32.67 -48.32
N LYS A 105 10.87 -32.45 -47.23
CA LYS A 105 12.26 -32.91 -47.10
C LYS A 105 12.38 -34.44 -47.09
N ASP A 106 11.45 -35.13 -46.43
CA ASP A 106 11.41 -36.59 -46.32
C ASP A 106 10.79 -37.25 -47.57
N GLY A 107 10.39 -36.46 -48.57
CA GLY A 107 9.84 -36.94 -49.85
C GLY A 107 8.43 -37.53 -49.76
N LYS A 108 7.69 -37.23 -48.68
CA LYS A 108 6.31 -37.70 -48.46
C LYS A 108 5.28 -36.90 -49.24
N ASP A 109 5.56 -35.62 -49.51
CA ASP A 109 4.72 -34.76 -50.34
C ASP A 109 5.30 -34.60 -51.76
N VAL A 110 4.78 -35.40 -52.70
CA VAL A 110 5.19 -35.41 -54.12
C VAL A 110 4.16 -34.69 -55.00
N SER A 111 3.29 -33.88 -54.40
CA SER A 111 2.14 -33.26 -55.08
C SER A 111 2.51 -32.31 -56.23
N LYS A 112 3.74 -31.78 -56.25
CA LYS A 112 4.22 -30.81 -57.26
C LYS A 112 5.61 -31.21 -57.78
N SER A 113 5.85 -30.97 -59.07
CA SER A 113 7.09 -31.35 -59.77
C SER A 113 8.35 -30.68 -59.20
N GLU A 114 8.20 -29.52 -58.56
CA GLU A 114 9.28 -28.74 -57.96
C GLU A 114 9.74 -29.32 -56.62
N TYR A 115 8.89 -30.09 -55.92
CA TYR A 115 9.25 -30.74 -54.65
C TYR A 115 10.16 -31.96 -54.86
N ILE A 116 10.37 -32.35 -56.12
CA ILE A 116 11.28 -33.41 -56.55
C ILE A 116 12.65 -32.82 -56.95
N ASP A 117 12.76 -31.50 -57.16
CA ASP A 117 14.02 -30.85 -57.52
C ASP A 117 14.98 -30.89 -56.32
N ARG A 118 16.12 -31.56 -56.48
CA ARG A 118 17.16 -31.68 -55.45
C ARG A 118 17.65 -30.31 -54.95
N ARG A 119 17.63 -29.29 -55.80
CA ARG A 119 18.03 -27.92 -55.44
C ARG A 119 17.01 -27.27 -54.49
N PHE A 120 15.72 -27.43 -54.77
CA PHE A 120 14.64 -26.95 -53.90
C PHE A 120 14.64 -27.67 -52.55
N ILE A 121 14.83 -29.00 -52.55
CA ILE A 121 14.91 -29.80 -51.31
C ILE A 121 16.10 -29.35 -50.44
N SER A 122 17.23 -28.96 -51.04
CA SER A 122 18.36 -28.40 -50.29
C SER A 122 17.98 -27.09 -49.60
N VAL A 123 17.33 -26.17 -50.31
CA VAL A 123 16.84 -24.89 -49.74
C VAL A 123 15.81 -25.13 -48.64
N VAL A 124 14.86 -26.04 -48.85
CA VAL A 124 13.83 -26.42 -47.85
C VAL A 124 14.48 -26.99 -46.58
N ARG A 125 15.56 -27.78 -46.71
CA ARG A 125 16.32 -28.31 -45.56
C ARG A 125 16.95 -27.18 -44.74
N HIS A 126 17.61 -26.22 -45.41
CA HIS A 126 18.24 -25.08 -44.74
C HIS A 126 17.19 -24.18 -44.09
N MET A 127 16.07 -23.91 -44.77
CA MET A 127 14.97 -23.15 -44.20
C MET A 127 14.35 -23.85 -42.99
N ARG A 128 14.19 -25.18 -43.04
CA ARG A 128 13.68 -25.96 -41.90
C ARG A 128 14.60 -25.84 -40.69
N ASP A 129 15.91 -25.90 -40.88
CA ASP A 129 16.87 -25.77 -39.77
C ASP A 129 16.91 -24.35 -39.20
N GLU A 130 16.71 -23.30 -40.01
CA GLU A 130 16.49 -21.93 -39.53
C GLU A 130 15.18 -21.81 -38.73
N VAL A 131 14.06 -22.34 -39.24
CA VAL A 131 12.77 -22.31 -38.55
C VAL A 131 12.81 -23.12 -37.24
N LYS A 132 13.62 -24.18 -37.16
CA LYS A 132 13.83 -24.98 -35.94
C LYS A 132 14.42 -24.15 -34.78
N GLN A 133 15.26 -23.15 -35.08
CA GLN A 133 15.84 -22.27 -34.06
C GLN A 133 14.75 -21.42 -33.35
N HIS A 134 13.67 -21.09 -34.06
CA HIS A 134 12.55 -20.31 -33.54
C HIS A 134 11.47 -21.14 -32.81
N ARG A 135 11.67 -22.46 -32.63
CA ARG A 135 10.69 -23.39 -32.02
C ARG A 135 10.44 -23.14 -30.53
N PHE A 136 11.46 -22.73 -29.78
CA PHE A 136 11.37 -22.56 -28.31
C PHE A 136 11.05 -21.12 -27.90
N ARG A 137 11.48 -20.13 -28.68
CA ARG A 137 11.13 -18.71 -28.54
C ARG A 137 10.97 -18.07 -29.93
N PRO A 138 9.73 -17.94 -30.45
CA PRO A 138 9.53 -17.30 -31.74
C PRO A 138 9.78 -15.79 -31.59
N GLN A 139 10.79 -15.29 -32.31
CA GLN A 139 11.12 -13.87 -32.43
C GLN A 139 11.16 -13.53 -33.92
N GLY A 140 10.55 -12.40 -34.30
CA GLY A 140 10.42 -11.97 -35.70
C GLY A 140 8.99 -11.97 -36.21
N SER A 141 8.83 -11.56 -37.47
CA SER A 141 7.57 -11.51 -38.21
C SER A 141 7.47 -12.64 -39.23
N ILE A 142 6.25 -12.91 -39.71
CA ILE A 142 6.03 -13.88 -40.80
C ILE A 142 6.73 -13.41 -42.10
N ASN A 143 6.83 -12.09 -42.30
CA ASN A 143 7.53 -11.49 -43.45
C ASN A 143 9.03 -11.79 -43.45
N ASP A 144 9.66 -11.85 -42.27
CA ASP A 144 11.09 -12.15 -42.14
C ASP A 144 11.43 -13.56 -42.64
N LEU A 145 10.49 -14.51 -42.52
CA LEU A 145 10.68 -15.87 -43.04
C LEU A 145 10.71 -15.91 -44.57
N VAL A 146 9.89 -15.10 -45.26
CA VAL A 146 9.89 -15.01 -46.73
C VAL A 146 11.18 -14.41 -47.25
N VAL A 147 11.67 -13.35 -46.59
CA VAL A 147 12.96 -12.71 -46.93
C VAL A 147 14.13 -13.66 -46.69
N THR A 148 14.08 -14.41 -45.59
CA THR A 148 15.11 -15.42 -45.27
C THR A 148 15.12 -16.54 -46.32
N PHE A 149 13.94 -17.03 -46.71
CA PHE A 149 13.82 -18.05 -47.76
C PHE A 149 14.34 -17.56 -49.12
N LEU A 150 14.05 -16.31 -49.49
CA LEU A 150 14.59 -15.68 -50.71
C LEU A 150 16.12 -15.67 -50.69
N LYS A 151 16.73 -15.21 -49.60
CA LYS A 151 18.20 -15.15 -49.45
C LYS A 151 18.85 -16.54 -49.52
N LEU A 152 18.25 -17.54 -48.86
CA LEU A 152 18.74 -18.92 -48.89
C LEU A 152 18.62 -19.53 -50.29
N SER A 153 17.50 -19.28 -50.98
CA SER A 153 17.27 -19.73 -52.35
C SER A 153 18.27 -19.10 -53.33
N GLU A 154 18.52 -17.80 -53.20
CA GLU A 154 19.49 -17.07 -54.02
C GLU A 154 20.93 -17.60 -53.78
N ALA A 155 21.31 -17.84 -52.52
CA ALA A 155 22.62 -18.37 -52.18
C ALA A 155 22.85 -19.78 -52.73
N GLU A 156 21.85 -20.66 -52.67
CA GLU A 156 21.97 -22.04 -53.15
C GLU A 156 21.97 -22.11 -54.68
N LEU A 157 21.15 -21.30 -55.36
CA LEU A 157 21.14 -21.21 -56.82
C LEU A 157 22.44 -20.59 -57.37
N LYS A 158 23.03 -19.62 -56.66
CA LYS A 158 24.35 -19.04 -56.99
C LYS A 158 25.49 -20.05 -56.88
N LYS A 159 25.43 -21.02 -55.96
CA LYS A 159 26.48 -22.07 -55.84
C LYS A 159 26.51 -23.00 -57.05
N THR A 160 25.35 -23.28 -57.64
CA THR A 160 25.26 -24.15 -58.82
C THR A 160 25.62 -23.42 -60.11
N ASP A 161 25.22 -22.16 -60.27
CA ASP A 161 25.58 -21.34 -61.43
C ASP A 161 25.69 -19.85 -61.07
N PRO A 162 26.82 -19.17 -61.36
CA PRO A 162 27.03 -17.77 -60.99
C PRO A 162 26.24 -16.77 -61.83
N ASN A 163 25.55 -17.20 -62.91
CA ASN A 163 24.82 -16.31 -63.81
C ASN A 163 23.35 -16.08 -63.36
N PRO A 164 22.97 -14.85 -62.94
CA PRO A 164 21.65 -14.56 -62.41
C PRO A 164 20.50 -14.83 -63.38
N ALA A 165 20.71 -14.61 -64.69
CA ALA A 165 19.63 -14.69 -65.67
C ALA A 165 19.08 -16.11 -65.88
N ILE A 166 19.85 -17.14 -65.53
CA ILE A 166 19.47 -18.55 -65.69
C ILE A 166 18.58 -19.00 -64.53
N TRP A 167 18.99 -18.71 -63.29
CA TRP A 167 18.28 -19.16 -62.10
C TRP A 167 17.23 -18.17 -61.59
N PHE A 168 17.14 -16.94 -62.10
CA PHE A 168 16.14 -15.97 -61.64
C PHE A 168 14.70 -16.50 -61.80
N LYS A 169 14.41 -17.20 -62.90
CA LYS A 169 13.11 -17.84 -63.14
C LYS A 169 12.86 -19.01 -62.18
N ASP A 170 13.91 -19.74 -61.81
CA ASP A 170 13.82 -20.82 -60.83
C ASP A 170 13.63 -20.24 -59.41
N LEU A 171 14.28 -19.11 -59.09
CA LEU A 171 14.13 -18.38 -57.83
C LEU A 171 12.70 -17.85 -57.66
N ASP A 172 12.14 -17.18 -58.68
CA ASP A 172 10.75 -16.71 -58.68
C ASP A 172 9.78 -17.87 -58.42
N ARG A 173 10.01 -19.00 -59.09
CA ARG A 173 9.21 -20.20 -58.92
C ARG A 173 9.31 -20.77 -57.50
N TYR A 174 10.50 -20.81 -56.91
CA TYR A 174 10.73 -21.33 -55.55
C TYR A 174 10.07 -20.45 -54.49
N VAL A 175 10.17 -19.12 -54.63
CA VAL A 175 9.59 -18.16 -53.68
C VAL A 175 8.07 -18.24 -53.71
N VAL A 176 7.46 -18.27 -54.90
CA VAL A 176 6.00 -18.43 -55.04
C VAL A 176 5.51 -19.72 -54.36
N ARG A 177 6.24 -20.85 -54.51
CA ARG A 177 5.89 -22.11 -53.85
C ARG A 177 6.03 -22.04 -52.34
N PHE A 178 7.04 -21.37 -51.81
CA PHE A 178 7.17 -21.18 -50.37
C PHE A 178 6.04 -20.31 -49.80
N THR A 179 5.63 -19.26 -50.51
CA THR A 179 4.49 -18.43 -50.12
C THR A 179 3.17 -19.22 -50.14
N GLU A 180 3.00 -20.15 -51.09
CA GLU A 180 1.86 -21.10 -51.09
C GLU A 180 1.87 -22.02 -49.85
N ILE A 181 3.03 -22.56 -49.45
CA ILE A 181 3.17 -23.39 -48.25
C ILE A 181 2.82 -22.59 -46.99
N LEU A 182 3.32 -21.35 -46.88
CA LEU A 182 2.97 -20.44 -45.78
C LEU A 182 1.47 -20.13 -45.74
N LEU A 183 0.83 -19.91 -46.89
CA LEU A 183 -0.61 -19.67 -46.97
C LEU A 183 -1.42 -20.87 -46.46
N LEU A 184 -0.98 -22.10 -46.77
CA LEU A 184 -1.61 -23.32 -46.26
C LEU A 184 -1.45 -23.46 -44.74
N VAL A 185 -0.27 -23.16 -44.19
CA VAL A 185 -0.04 -23.18 -42.73
C VAL A 185 -0.92 -22.15 -42.03
N LEU A 186 -1.03 -20.93 -42.57
CA LEU A 186 -1.84 -19.87 -41.99
C LEU A 186 -3.35 -20.17 -42.06
N ARG A 187 -3.82 -20.90 -43.08
CA ARG A 187 -5.24 -21.26 -43.21
C ARG A 187 -5.64 -22.48 -42.38
N GLU A 188 -4.82 -23.53 -42.41
CA GLU A 188 -5.21 -24.84 -41.86
C GLU A 188 -4.67 -25.05 -40.44
N ASP A 189 -3.44 -24.64 -40.17
CA ASP A 189 -2.74 -24.98 -38.90
C ASP A 189 -2.75 -23.82 -37.88
N ALA A 190 -2.91 -22.56 -38.32
CA ALA A 190 -2.88 -21.39 -37.43
C ALA A 190 -3.71 -20.17 -37.93
N PRO A 191 -5.04 -20.30 -38.11
CA PRO A 191 -5.90 -19.24 -38.66
C PRO A 191 -6.04 -17.99 -37.80
N SER A 192 -5.75 -18.08 -36.50
CA SER A 192 -5.77 -16.93 -35.58
C SER A 192 -4.49 -16.10 -35.59
N ALA A 193 -3.45 -16.52 -36.32
CA ALA A 193 -2.14 -15.89 -36.30
C ALA A 193 -1.99 -14.70 -37.28
N ALA A 194 -2.94 -14.51 -38.21
CA ALA A 194 -2.94 -13.41 -39.18
C ALA A 194 -4.37 -12.97 -39.51
N SER A 195 -4.57 -11.69 -39.84
CA SER A 195 -5.89 -11.17 -40.24
C SER A 195 -6.33 -11.74 -41.60
N SER A 196 -7.64 -11.92 -41.80
CA SER A 196 -8.20 -12.42 -43.07
C SER A 196 -7.79 -11.56 -44.28
N GLU A 197 -7.64 -10.24 -44.08
CA GLU A 197 -7.14 -9.30 -45.09
C GLU A 197 -5.67 -9.56 -45.48
N TYR A 198 -4.82 -9.93 -44.52
CA TYR A 198 -3.42 -10.24 -44.80
C TYR A 198 -3.27 -11.57 -45.55
N ILE A 199 -4.08 -12.57 -45.22
CA ILE A 199 -4.14 -13.85 -45.95
C ILE A 199 -4.63 -13.61 -47.40
N GLU A 200 -5.63 -12.74 -47.60
CA GLU A 200 -6.08 -12.35 -48.95
C GLU A 200 -5.03 -11.56 -49.73
N SER A 201 -4.28 -10.67 -49.07
CA SER A 201 -3.19 -9.91 -49.68
C SER A 201 -2.06 -10.82 -50.15
N LEU A 202 -1.63 -11.78 -49.31
CA LEU A 202 -0.67 -12.82 -49.68
C LEU A 202 -1.20 -13.68 -50.83
N GLN A 203 -2.48 -14.03 -50.85
CA GLN A 203 -3.07 -14.81 -51.95
C GLN A 203 -3.13 -14.01 -53.27
N ARG A 204 -3.45 -12.72 -53.23
CA ARG A 204 -3.44 -11.83 -54.42
C ARG A 204 -2.03 -11.69 -55.00
N SER A 205 -0.99 -11.76 -54.17
CA SER A 205 0.40 -11.67 -54.61
C SER A 205 0.92 -12.90 -55.39
N ILE A 206 0.24 -14.05 -55.28
CA ILE A 206 0.64 -15.33 -55.89
C ILE A 206 0.01 -15.55 -57.27
N LEU A 207 -1.04 -14.82 -57.65
CA LEU A 207 -1.72 -15.02 -58.94
C LEU A 207 -0.96 -14.34 -60.10
N PRO A 208 -0.56 -15.07 -61.17
CA PRO A 208 -0.08 -14.42 -62.38
C PRO A 208 -1.25 -13.69 -63.06
N LYS A 209 -1.06 -12.41 -63.44
CA LYS A 209 -2.01 -11.65 -64.25
C LYS A 209 -2.23 -12.38 -65.58
N SER A 210 -3.27 -13.20 -65.68
CA SER A 210 -3.71 -13.81 -66.92
C SER A 210 -4.46 -12.78 -67.75
N LYS A 211 -4.03 -12.65 -69.00
CA LYS A 211 -4.79 -12.03 -70.08
C LYS A 211 -6.15 -12.73 -70.17
N GLN A 212 -7.23 -12.04 -69.83
CA GLN A 212 -8.55 -12.41 -70.31
C GLN A 212 -8.69 -11.92 -71.74
N GLN A 213 -8.74 -12.87 -72.67
CA GLN A 213 -9.40 -12.66 -73.96
C GLN A 213 -10.92 -12.53 -73.73
N PRO A 214 -11.60 -11.72 -74.56
CA PRO A 214 -13.05 -11.54 -74.54
C PRO A 214 -13.76 -12.78 -75.11
N ALA A 215 -14.90 -13.13 -74.52
CA ALA A 215 -15.81 -14.11 -75.07
C ALA A 215 -16.60 -13.49 -76.24
N THR A 216 -16.54 -14.18 -77.38
CA THR A 216 -17.40 -14.03 -78.55
C THR A 216 -18.85 -14.37 -78.23
N GLU A 217 -19.80 -13.55 -78.69
CA GLU A 217 -20.99 -14.05 -79.38
C GLU A 217 -21.43 -13.11 -80.52
N GLN A 218 -21.46 -13.71 -81.71
CA GLN A 218 -22.29 -13.48 -82.90
C GLN A 218 -22.11 -12.22 -83.77
N ARG A 219 -21.51 -12.50 -84.94
CA ARG A 219 -21.69 -11.77 -86.20
C ARG A 219 -23.15 -11.80 -86.66
N ASN A 220 -23.64 -10.66 -87.17
CA ASN A 220 -24.20 -10.61 -88.52
C ASN A 220 -24.02 -9.23 -89.18
N SER A 221 -23.31 -9.28 -90.31
CA SER A 221 -23.36 -8.46 -91.54
C SER A 221 -23.72 -6.96 -91.52
N SER A 222 -22.70 -6.20 -91.95
CA SER A 222 -22.70 -5.17 -93.02
C SER A 222 -23.53 -3.89 -92.87
N SER A 223 -22.86 -2.74 -92.83
CA SER A 223 -22.56 -1.95 -94.04
C SER A 223 -21.88 -0.62 -93.68
N SER A 224 -20.98 -0.18 -94.57
CA SER A 224 -20.18 1.04 -94.50
C SER A 224 -21.00 2.33 -94.35
N GLY A 225 -20.48 3.29 -93.58
CA GLY A 225 -20.75 4.72 -93.80
C GLY A 225 -20.71 5.64 -92.56
N ASN A 226 -19.83 6.66 -92.63
CA ASN A 226 -19.80 7.95 -91.90
C ASN A 226 -18.98 8.06 -90.60
N SER A 227 -17.86 8.79 -90.72
CA SER A 227 -16.78 9.01 -89.76
C SER A 227 -16.97 10.20 -88.80
N THR A 228 -18.14 10.35 -88.16
CA THR A 228 -18.38 11.45 -87.19
C THR A 228 -19.03 11.01 -85.87
N THR A 229 -19.35 9.72 -85.70
CA THR A 229 -20.01 9.18 -84.50
C THR A 229 -19.06 8.68 -83.41
N ASP A 230 -17.83 8.28 -83.74
CA ASP A 230 -16.88 7.67 -82.78
C ASP A 230 -16.38 8.64 -81.69
N THR A 231 -16.21 9.93 -82.00
CA THR A 231 -15.69 10.89 -81.02
C THR A 231 -16.71 11.30 -79.97
N LEU A 232 -18.01 11.29 -80.30
CA LEU A 232 -19.07 11.71 -79.38
C LEU A 232 -19.33 10.65 -78.30
N ASP A 233 -19.41 9.37 -78.70
CA ASP A 233 -19.66 8.26 -77.78
C ASP A 233 -18.42 7.98 -76.88
N MET A 234 -17.21 8.29 -77.37
CA MET A 234 -15.98 8.27 -76.59
C MET A 234 -15.95 9.35 -75.49
N VAL A 235 -16.39 10.57 -75.78
CA VAL A 235 -16.42 11.68 -74.81
C VAL A 235 -17.53 11.45 -73.77
N GLU A 236 -18.69 10.95 -74.19
CA GLU A 236 -19.81 10.63 -73.29
C GLU A 236 -19.49 9.47 -72.34
N SER A 237 -18.66 8.51 -72.76
CA SER A 237 -18.25 7.38 -71.91
C SER A 237 -17.13 7.72 -70.91
N PHE A 238 -16.48 8.88 -71.02
CA PHE A 238 -15.35 9.30 -70.20
C PHE A 238 -15.74 9.52 -68.72
N PRO A 239 -14.99 8.97 -67.74
CA PRO A 239 -15.35 9.03 -66.33
C PRO A 239 -15.64 10.43 -65.80
N MET A 240 -14.80 11.43 -66.11
CA MET A 240 -14.98 12.79 -65.60
C MET A 240 -16.21 13.50 -66.21
N VAL A 241 -16.58 13.17 -67.45
CA VAL A 241 -17.80 13.72 -68.10
C VAL A 241 -19.04 13.13 -67.44
N LYS A 242 -19.02 11.83 -67.10
CA LYS A 242 -20.07 11.18 -66.29
C LYS A 242 -20.16 11.76 -64.88
N THR A 243 -19.03 12.06 -64.23
CA THR A 243 -19.02 12.74 -62.93
C THR A 243 -19.69 14.10 -63.00
N VAL A 244 -19.39 14.91 -64.03
CA VAL A 244 -20.08 16.21 -64.25
C VAL A 244 -21.57 16.01 -64.50
N GLN A 245 -21.97 14.99 -65.27
CA GLN A 245 -23.38 14.67 -65.48
C GLN A 245 -24.11 14.34 -64.17
N ASN A 246 -23.50 13.49 -63.33
CA ASN A 246 -24.05 13.08 -62.03
C ASN A 246 -24.10 14.24 -61.04
N LEU A 247 -23.07 15.09 -61.02
CA LEU A 247 -22.93 16.24 -60.12
C LEU A 247 -24.04 17.28 -60.32
N PHE A 248 -24.39 17.56 -61.57
CA PHE A 248 -25.44 18.54 -61.90
C PHE A 248 -26.82 17.90 -62.11
N GLN A 249 -26.94 16.57 -61.99
CA GLN A 249 -28.17 15.79 -62.18
C GLN A 249 -28.90 16.09 -63.51
N ILE A 250 -28.14 16.19 -64.61
CA ILE A 250 -28.69 16.55 -65.93
C ILE A 250 -29.09 15.30 -66.70
N GLU A 251 -30.27 15.36 -67.33
CA GLU A 251 -30.80 14.29 -68.19
C GLU A 251 -29.82 13.94 -69.32
N SER A 252 -29.56 12.65 -69.55
CA SER A 252 -28.58 12.18 -70.54
C SER A 252 -28.82 12.71 -71.95
N SER A 253 -30.09 12.92 -72.33
CA SER A 253 -30.48 13.51 -73.62
C SER A 253 -29.97 14.94 -73.78
N VAL A 254 -30.13 15.77 -72.74
CA VAL A 254 -29.70 17.18 -72.69
C VAL A 254 -28.18 17.28 -72.55
N HIS A 255 -27.57 16.40 -71.75
CA HIS A 255 -26.11 16.32 -71.59
C HIS A 255 -25.42 16.03 -72.92
N ARG A 256 -25.91 15.02 -73.66
CA ARG A 256 -25.38 14.63 -74.98
C ARG A 256 -25.53 15.72 -76.04
N GLN A 257 -26.66 16.43 -76.05
CA GLN A 257 -26.85 17.59 -76.93
C GLN A 257 -25.85 18.70 -76.62
N LYS A 258 -25.61 18.98 -75.34
CA LYS A 258 -24.68 20.01 -74.90
C LYS A 258 -23.22 19.67 -75.21
N ILE A 259 -22.82 18.41 -75.10
CA ILE A 259 -21.48 17.93 -75.54
C ILE A 259 -21.31 18.18 -77.05
N ARG A 260 -22.33 17.89 -77.86
CA ARG A 260 -22.29 18.12 -79.31
C ARG A 260 -22.12 19.61 -79.65
N ASP A 261 -22.77 20.49 -78.91
CA ASP A 261 -22.65 21.94 -79.09
C ASP A 261 -21.27 22.48 -78.68
N LEU A 262 -20.64 21.89 -77.64
CA LEU A 262 -19.36 22.33 -77.09
C LEU A 262 -18.12 21.71 -77.76
N LEU A 263 -18.24 20.53 -78.40
CA LEU A 263 -17.14 19.85 -79.10
C LEU A 263 -16.38 20.74 -80.11
N PRO A 264 -17.03 21.54 -80.99
CA PRO A 264 -16.33 22.40 -81.93
C PRO A 264 -15.63 23.61 -81.28
N VAL A 265 -16.06 23.99 -80.07
CA VAL A 265 -15.47 25.10 -79.30
C VAL A 265 -14.28 24.61 -78.47
N CYS A 266 -14.35 23.39 -77.95
CA CYS A 266 -13.35 22.79 -77.07
C CYS A 266 -12.14 22.24 -77.85
N THR A 267 -11.36 23.11 -78.49
CA THR A 267 -10.14 22.73 -79.24
C THR A 267 -8.84 23.07 -78.50
N GLU A 268 -7.77 22.30 -78.75
CA GLU A 268 -6.43 22.61 -78.23
C GLU A 268 -5.92 24.00 -78.69
N ALA A 269 -6.35 24.47 -79.86
CA ALA A 269 -6.00 25.80 -80.39
C ALA A 269 -6.64 26.94 -79.58
N ASN A 270 -7.92 26.80 -79.19
CA ASN A 270 -8.61 27.79 -78.36
C ASN A 270 -8.05 27.82 -76.93
N TYR A 271 -7.65 26.67 -76.38
CA TYR A 271 -6.97 26.65 -75.09
C TYR A 271 -5.60 27.35 -75.16
N LEU A 272 -4.82 27.13 -76.23
CA LEU A 272 -3.55 27.81 -76.43
C LEU A 272 -3.71 29.34 -76.59
N LEU A 273 -4.83 29.78 -77.18
CA LEU A 273 -5.21 31.20 -77.26
C LEU A 273 -5.51 31.77 -75.87
N ASP A 274 -6.29 31.07 -75.03
CA ASP A 274 -6.55 31.46 -73.63
C ASP A 274 -5.22 31.57 -72.84
N LEU A 275 -4.27 30.65 -73.05
CA LEU A 275 -2.94 30.71 -72.42
C LEU A 275 -2.12 31.94 -72.85
N LYS A 276 -2.12 32.25 -74.15
CA LYS A 276 -1.45 33.45 -74.69
C LYS A 276 -2.06 34.73 -74.14
N GLN A 277 -3.38 34.77 -74.00
CA GLN A 277 -4.09 35.89 -73.39
C GLN A 277 -3.73 36.04 -71.90
N CYS A 278 -3.62 34.96 -71.13
CA CYS A 278 -3.14 35.03 -69.74
C CYS A 278 -1.71 35.61 -69.63
N ILE A 279 -0.79 35.23 -70.52
CA ILE A 279 0.57 35.79 -70.55
C ILE A 279 0.53 37.30 -70.85
N ASN A 280 -0.30 37.72 -71.81
CA ASN A 280 -0.48 39.13 -72.14
C ASN A 280 -1.11 39.92 -70.97
N ALA A 281 -2.09 39.33 -70.29
CA ALA A 281 -2.74 39.90 -69.11
C ALA A 281 -1.75 40.12 -67.95
N ILE A 282 -0.82 39.18 -67.71
CA ILE A 282 0.25 39.33 -66.72
C ILE A 282 1.20 40.48 -67.13
N ASN A 283 1.59 40.57 -68.40
CA ASN A 283 2.49 41.63 -68.89
C ASN A 283 1.85 43.03 -68.84
N THR A 284 0.52 43.10 -68.95
CA THR A 284 -0.26 44.35 -68.92
C THR A 284 -0.87 44.65 -67.54
N ASN A 285 -0.51 43.86 -66.51
CA ASN A 285 -0.97 43.99 -65.12
C ASN A 285 -2.50 44.05 -64.97
N GLN A 286 -3.21 43.21 -65.74
CA GLN A 286 -4.67 43.08 -65.66
C GLN A 286 -5.12 42.35 -64.38
N PRO A 287 -6.37 42.53 -63.92
CA PRO A 287 -6.87 41.94 -62.66
C PRO A 287 -6.83 40.40 -62.57
N PHE A 288 -6.81 39.70 -63.69
CA PHE A 288 -6.73 38.24 -63.77
C PHE A 288 -5.62 37.85 -64.75
N PRO A 289 -4.74 36.88 -64.44
CA PRO A 289 -4.75 35.96 -63.29
C PRO A 289 -4.18 36.52 -61.96
N GLY A 290 -3.57 37.71 -61.96
CA GLY A 290 -3.13 38.39 -60.75
C GLY A 290 -2.39 39.70 -61.05
N ARG A 291 -2.54 40.71 -60.19
CA ARG A 291 -1.94 42.05 -60.35
C ARG A 291 -1.08 42.44 -59.16
N ARG A 292 -0.26 43.49 -59.35
CA ARG A 292 0.71 43.96 -58.35
C ARG A 292 0.13 44.26 -56.96
N GLU A 293 -1.08 44.83 -56.94
CA GLU A 293 -1.81 45.24 -55.71
C GLU A 293 -2.25 44.05 -54.84
N ASP A 294 -2.26 42.84 -55.38
CA ASP A 294 -2.75 41.66 -54.66
C ASP A 294 -1.67 41.04 -53.75
N PHE A 295 -0.43 41.56 -53.75
CA PHE A 295 0.73 41.03 -53.03
C PHE A 295 1.34 42.04 -52.05
N ALA A 296 1.80 41.55 -50.89
CA ALA A 296 2.34 42.39 -49.82
C ALA A 296 3.67 43.10 -50.16
N SER A 297 4.53 42.49 -50.99
CA SER A 297 5.86 43.02 -51.32
C SER A 297 6.16 42.91 -52.83
N GLN A 298 7.12 43.70 -53.32
CA GLN A 298 7.53 43.67 -54.74
C GLN A 298 8.18 42.36 -55.10
N GLN A 299 9.00 41.84 -54.18
CA GLN A 299 9.69 40.58 -54.32
C GLN A 299 8.71 39.41 -54.45
N ALA A 300 7.62 39.39 -53.67
CA ALA A 300 6.58 38.36 -53.76
C ALA A 300 5.85 38.37 -55.11
N TYR A 301 5.54 39.57 -55.64
CA TYR A 301 4.94 39.72 -56.96
C TYR A 301 5.88 39.25 -58.08
N ASP A 302 7.15 39.67 -58.04
CA ASP A 302 8.12 39.30 -59.07
C ASP A 302 8.39 37.78 -59.07
N PHE A 303 8.43 37.15 -57.88
CA PHE A 303 8.54 35.70 -57.72
C PHE A 303 7.31 34.97 -58.30
N TRP A 304 6.10 35.44 -57.99
CA TRP A 304 4.87 34.89 -58.54
C TRP A 304 4.83 35.01 -60.08
N VAL A 305 5.17 36.18 -60.63
CA VAL A 305 5.22 36.41 -62.09
C VAL A 305 6.21 35.47 -62.76
N ALA A 306 7.41 35.29 -62.19
CA ALA A 306 8.43 34.39 -62.75
C ALA A 306 7.95 32.93 -62.76
N ARG A 307 7.32 32.48 -61.66
CA ARG A 307 6.75 31.14 -61.54
C ARG A 307 5.61 30.90 -62.51
N GLU A 308 4.66 31.83 -62.59
CA GLU A 308 3.48 31.71 -63.44
C GLU A 308 3.87 31.72 -64.92
N LYS A 309 4.74 32.64 -65.35
CA LYS A 309 5.26 32.66 -66.73
C LYS A 309 5.99 31.37 -67.10
N LYS A 310 6.81 30.83 -66.19
CA LYS A 310 7.49 29.54 -66.40
C LYS A 310 6.49 28.40 -66.59
N TYR A 311 5.43 28.38 -65.78
CA TYR A 311 4.37 27.36 -65.87
C TYR A 311 3.54 27.49 -67.16
N LEU A 312 3.11 28.71 -67.53
CA LEU A 312 2.37 28.99 -68.77
C LEU A 312 3.20 28.62 -70.01
N ASN A 313 4.49 28.98 -70.04
CA ASN A 313 5.39 28.64 -71.14
C ASN A 313 5.67 27.14 -71.23
N GLY A 314 5.79 26.45 -70.09
CA GLY A 314 5.94 25.00 -70.05
C GLY A 314 4.72 24.28 -70.65
N LEU A 315 3.51 24.71 -70.28
CA LEU A 315 2.27 24.14 -70.80
C LEU A 315 2.12 24.41 -72.31
N MET A 316 2.46 25.62 -72.76
CA MET A 316 2.48 25.95 -74.19
C MET A 316 3.49 25.12 -74.97
N THR A 317 4.67 24.83 -74.40
CA THR A 317 5.70 23.99 -75.03
C THR A 317 5.22 22.56 -75.24
N VAL A 318 4.54 21.98 -74.24
CA VAL A 318 3.96 20.62 -74.34
C VAL A 318 2.89 20.56 -75.44
N MET A 319 2.07 21.61 -75.59
CA MET A 319 1.04 21.67 -76.63
C MET A 319 1.61 21.90 -78.04
N VAL A 320 2.68 22.67 -78.17
CA VAL A 320 3.34 22.95 -79.46
C VAL A 320 4.13 21.73 -79.98
N MET A 321 4.47 20.77 -79.12
CA MET A 321 5.08 19.49 -79.53
C MET A 321 4.12 18.56 -80.30
N ASN A 322 2.80 18.86 -80.34
CA ASN A 322 1.85 18.17 -81.21
C ASN A 322 2.01 18.68 -82.67
N PRO A 323 2.41 17.83 -83.64
CA PRO A 323 2.70 18.26 -85.02
C PRO A 323 1.49 18.82 -85.79
N ASN A 324 0.26 18.61 -85.29
CA ASN A 324 -0.97 19.12 -85.88
C ASN A 324 -1.30 20.57 -85.50
N LEU A 325 -0.66 21.14 -84.46
CA LEU A 325 -0.89 22.52 -84.02
C LEU A 325 0.08 23.53 -84.67
N THR A 326 1.21 23.08 -85.20
CA THR A 326 2.22 23.92 -85.86
C THR A 326 1.88 24.23 -87.33
N LEU A 327 0.91 23.52 -87.92
CA LEU A 327 0.44 23.72 -89.30
C LEU A 327 -0.67 24.78 -89.44
N THR A 328 -1.18 25.33 -88.34
CA THR A 328 -2.14 26.45 -88.34
C THR A 328 -1.47 27.78 -87.97
N ASN A 329 -0.23 28.00 -88.40
CA ASN A 329 0.38 29.33 -88.42
C ASN A 329 -0.25 30.18 -89.56
N LYS A 330 -1.40 30.80 -89.28
CA LYS A 330 -1.76 32.05 -89.95
C LYS A 330 -1.15 33.22 -89.16
N SER A 331 -0.13 33.82 -89.78
CA SER A 331 0.42 35.17 -89.58
C SER A 331 0.84 35.58 -88.15
N GLU A 332 2.14 35.48 -87.88
CA GLU A 332 2.89 36.19 -86.83
C GLU A 332 3.07 37.70 -87.13
N GLN A 333 2.05 38.38 -87.65
CA GLN A 333 2.06 39.85 -87.84
C GLN A 333 0.75 40.45 -87.31
N ASP A 334 0.71 40.73 -86.01
CA ASP A 334 -0.03 41.85 -85.38
C ASP A 334 -0.06 41.73 -83.84
N VAL A 335 1.10 41.91 -83.20
CA VAL A 335 1.15 42.19 -81.74
C VAL A 335 1.85 43.52 -81.47
N GLY A 336 1.78 44.43 -82.44
CA GLY A 336 2.46 45.71 -82.40
C GLY A 336 1.58 46.87 -82.85
N SER A 337 0.36 47.02 -82.30
CA SER A 337 -0.36 48.32 -82.24
C SER A 337 -1.80 48.18 -81.70
N THR A 338 -1.97 48.03 -80.39
CA THR A 338 -3.21 48.42 -79.69
C THR A 338 -2.92 49.01 -78.31
N ASN A 339 -2.32 50.20 -78.34
CA ASN A 339 -2.56 51.23 -77.33
C ASN A 339 -3.93 51.87 -77.66
N LEU A 340 -4.88 52.23 -76.78
CA LEU A 340 -5.01 52.37 -75.33
C LEU A 340 -6.53 52.50 -75.03
N LEU A 341 -6.92 52.28 -73.78
CA LEU A 341 -7.94 53.04 -73.04
C LEU A 341 -8.89 53.95 -73.84
N ALA A 342 -10.14 53.52 -74.04
CA ALA A 342 -11.27 54.42 -74.20
C ALA A 342 -12.57 53.73 -73.76
N GLY A 343 -13.18 54.26 -72.70
CA GLY A 343 -14.50 53.85 -72.24
C GLY A 343 -15.58 54.18 -73.27
N ARG A 344 -16.41 53.18 -73.61
CA ARG A 344 -17.66 53.43 -74.33
C ARG A 344 -18.76 53.77 -73.33
N ARG A 345 -18.98 55.07 -73.12
CA ARG A 345 -20.31 55.60 -72.85
C ARG A 345 -21.00 55.78 -74.20
N SER A 346 -22.12 55.10 -74.41
CA SER A 346 -23.20 55.61 -75.27
C SER A 346 -24.52 55.00 -74.80
N SER A 347 -25.35 55.86 -74.24
CA SER A 347 -26.81 55.76 -74.32
C SER A 347 -27.22 55.56 -75.79
N ASP A 348 -28.11 54.62 -76.08
CA ASP A 348 -29.49 55.01 -76.38
C ASP A 348 -30.45 53.82 -76.37
N SER A 349 -31.68 54.16 -76.07
CA SER A 349 -32.81 53.27 -75.85
C SER A 349 -33.70 53.17 -77.10
N ARG A 350 -34.19 51.96 -77.41
CA ARG A 350 -35.59 51.59 -77.75
C ARG A 350 -35.73 50.57 -78.89
N ARG A 351 -36.40 49.46 -78.52
CA ARG A 351 -37.33 48.59 -79.28
C ARG A 351 -36.85 47.93 -80.57
N SER A 352 -36.78 46.60 -80.58
CA SER A 352 -37.93 45.73 -80.89
C SER A 352 -37.59 44.24 -80.73
N SER A 353 -38.52 43.54 -80.09
CA SER A 353 -38.60 42.08 -79.89
C SER A 353 -38.62 41.31 -81.21
N VAL A 354 -37.79 40.25 -81.35
CA VAL A 354 -38.18 38.89 -81.81
C VAL A 354 -37.14 37.89 -81.28
N TYR A 355 -37.62 36.83 -80.63
CA TYR A 355 -36.96 35.59 -80.19
C TYR A 355 -35.52 35.33 -80.67
N ASN A 356 -34.56 35.40 -79.73
CA ASN A 356 -33.44 34.45 -79.70
C ASN A 356 -32.88 34.35 -78.27
N THR A 357 -33.07 33.21 -77.64
CA THR A 357 -32.55 32.85 -76.32
C THR A 357 -31.11 32.35 -76.48
N ASN A 358 -30.13 33.21 -76.18
CA ASN A 358 -28.78 32.81 -75.78
C ASN A 358 -28.23 33.93 -74.88
N PRO A 359 -27.86 33.68 -73.60
CA PRO A 359 -27.16 34.67 -72.82
C PRO A 359 -25.76 34.82 -73.42
N THR A 360 -25.46 35.99 -73.96
CA THR A 360 -24.16 36.31 -74.55
C THR A 360 -23.08 36.23 -73.48
N ASP A 361 -22.20 35.26 -73.66
CA ASP A 361 -20.98 34.98 -72.92
C ASP A 361 -19.96 36.10 -73.26
N ASP A 362 -20.05 37.27 -72.60
CA ASP A 362 -19.01 38.32 -72.66
C ASP A 362 -17.80 37.87 -71.79
N SER A 363 -17.30 36.65 -72.00
CA SER A 363 -16.04 36.17 -71.42
C SER A 363 -14.92 36.31 -72.45
N PRO A 364 -13.77 36.94 -72.12
CA PRO A 364 -12.64 37.00 -73.03
C PRO A 364 -11.97 35.63 -73.26
N TYR A 365 -12.28 34.62 -72.44
CA TYR A 365 -11.68 33.29 -72.45
C TYR A 365 -12.70 32.19 -72.79
N THR A 366 -12.23 31.13 -73.45
CA THR A 366 -13.06 29.98 -73.88
C THR A 366 -13.27 28.96 -72.76
N TYR A 367 -12.23 28.69 -71.96
CA TYR A 367 -12.24 27.68 -70.90
C TYR A 367 -12.29 28.28 -69.48
N ILE A 368 -11.99 29.57 -69.34
CA ILE A 368 -11.90 30.26 -68.05
C ILE A 368 -13.17 31.13 -67.86
N PRO A 369 -13.93 30.95 -66.76
CA PRO A 369 -15.10 31.78 -66.50
C PRO A 369 -14.71 33.20 -66.02
N ASN A 370 -15.65 34.13 -66.14
CA ASN A 370 -15.48 35.54 -65.72
C ASN A 370 -15.19 35.74 -64.21
N ASP A 371 -15.60 34.79 -63.36
CA ASP A 371 -15.30 34.79 -61.91
C ASP A 371 -14.89 33.38 -61.43
N PRO A 372 -13.65 32.95 -61.69
CA PRO A 372 -13.23 31.57 -61.47
C PRO A 372 -13.21 31.17 -59.99
N ARG A 373 -13.00 32.12 -59.07
CA ARG A 373 -13.00 31.84 -57.63
C ARG A 373 -14.40 31.48 -57.11
N SER A 374 -15.43 32.25 -57.48
CA SER A 374 -16.80 32.00 -57.02
C SER A 374 -17.43 30.77 -57.69
N TYR A 375 -17.12 30.52 -58.97
CA TYR A 375 -17.58 29.33 -59.69
C TYR A 375 -16.97 28.06 -59.07
N PHE A 376 -15.68 28.11 -58.70
CA PHE A 376 -15.00 26.99 -58.06
C PHE A 376 -15.49 26.73 -56.63
N ARG A 377 -15.86 27.76 -55.87
CA ARG A 377 -16.53 27.59 -54.57
C ARG A 377 -17.83 26.80 -54.68
N LEU A 378 -18.69 27.16 -55.64
CA LEU A 378 -19.95 26.43 -55.85
C LEU A 378 -19.69 24.99 -56.30
N LEU A 379 -18.74 24.79 -57.23
CA LEU A 379 -18.34 23.47 -57.70
C LEU A 379 -17.83 22.57 -56.56
N MET A 380 -16.89 23.07 -55.75
CA MET A 380 -16.32 22.31 -54.63
C MET A 380 -17.38 21.99 -53.58
N ASN A 381 -18.30 22.91 -53.28
CA ASN A 381 -19.40 22.63 -52.37
C ASN A 381 -20.34 21.53 -52.91
N MET A 382 -20.69 21.58 -54.20
CA MET A 382 -21.49 20.53 -54.84
C MET A 382 -20.80 19.17 -54.86
N CYS A 383 -19.48 19.13 -55.09
CA CYS A 383 -18.70 17.89 -55.02
C CYS A 383 -18.75 17.29 -53.61
N MET A 384 -18.55 18.12 -52.57
CA MET A 384 -18.64 17.67 -51.19
C MET A 384 -20.07 17.20 -50.82
N ASP A 385 -21.11 17.88 -51.28
CA ASP A 385 -22.51 17.46 -51.07
C ASP A 385 -22.83 16.13 -51.74
N LEU A 386 -22.34 15.90 -52.97
CA LEU A 386 -22.52 14.64 -53.67
C LEU A 386 -21.80 13.49 -52.96
N ASP A 387 -20.54 13.70 -52.58
CA ASP A 387 -19.72 12.67 -51.94
C ASP A 387 -20.17 12.36 -50.49
N THR A 388 -20.83 13.31 -49.82
CA THR A 388 -21.44 13.09 -48.49
C THR A 388 -22.74 12.27 -48.57
N ASN A 389 -23.50 12.36 -49.66
CA ASN A 389 -24.81 11.70 -49.83
C ASN A 389 -24.74 10.28 -50.44
N ILE A 390 -23.62 9.91 -51.07
CA ILE A 390 -23.41 8.55 -51.59
C ILE A 390 -22.98 7.64 -50.42
N ALA A 391 -23.75 6.59 -50.16
CA ALA A 391 -23.64 5.69 -49.00
C ALA A 391 -22.21 5.23 -48.67
N PRO A 392 -21.88 5.00 -47.37
CA PRO A 392 -20.50 4.97 -46.86
C PRO A 392 -19.61 3.78 -47.27
N ASP A 393 -20.13 2.77 -47.98
CA ASP A 393 -19.47 1.45 -48.03
C ASP A 393 -18.73 1.09 -49.33
N THR A 394 -18.84 1.83 -50.44
CA THR A 394 -18.26 1.36 -51.72
C THR A 394 -17.10 2.17 -52.28
N GLU A 395 -16.96 3.47 -51.98
CA GLU A 395 -15.82 4.27 -52.51
C GLU A 395 -15.31 5.38 -51.57
N LYS A 396 -15.57 5.30 -50.25
CA LYS A 396 -14.80 6.13 -49.31
C LYS A 396 -13.40 5.53 -49.19
N ALA A 397 -12.42 6.13 -49.86
CA ALA A 397 -11.05 6.03 -49.39
C ALA A 397 -11.09 6.48 -47.92
N LYS A 398 -10.68 5.63 -46.97
CA LYS A 398 -10.87 5.77 -45.50
C LYS A 398 -10.28 7.06 -44.87
N THR A 399 -9.94 8.07 -45.66
CA THR A 399 -9.15 9.23 -45.26
C THR A 399 -9.50 10.54 -45.97
N SER A 400 -10.54 10.64 -46.83
CA SER A 400 -10.90 11.89 -47.55
C SER A 400 -12.41 12.11 -47.70
N VAL A 401 -12.89 13.34 -47.43
CA VAL A 401 -14.28 13.79 -47.68
C VAL A 401 -14.64 13.79 -49.18
N LEU A 402 -13.64 14.02 -50.04
CA LEU A 402 -13.83 14.06 -51.50
C LEU A 402 -13.51 12.69 -52.12
N SER A 403 -14.36 12.24 -53.05
CA SER A 403 -14.10 11.04 -53.85
C SER A 403 -12.96 11.28 -54.84
N GLN A 404 -12.29 10.21 -55.28
CA GLN A 404 -11.21 10.30 -56.27
C GLN A 404 -11.70 10.96 -57.58
N ALA A 405 -12.95 10.69 -57.96
CA ALA A 405 -13.57 11.29 -59.15
C ALA A 405 -13.83 12.79 -59.00
N SER A 406 -14.26 13.24 -57.81
CA SER A 406 -14.44 14.67 -57.51
C SER A 406 -13.10 15.41 -57.41
N ASP A 407 -12.07 14.82 -56.80
CA ASP A 407 -10.73 15.43 -56.69
C ASP A 407 -10.07 15.58 -58.08
N ASP A 408 -10.17 14.57 -58.95
CA ASP A 408 -9.68 14.64 -60.34
C ASP A 408 -10.37 15.77 -61.12
N LEU A 409 -11.70 15.91 -60.99
CA LEU A 409 -12.47 16.98 -61.63
C LEU A 409 -12.06 18.36 -61.10
N LEU A 410 -11.91 18.53 -59.78
CA LEU A 410 -11.51 19.80 -59.16
C LEU A 410 -10.06 20.17 -59.53
N ARG A 411 -9.15 19.19 -59.65
CA ARG A 411 -7.77 19.43 -60.13
C ARG A 411 -7.75 19.92 -61.56
N GLU A 412 -8.48 19.29 -62.46
CA GLU A 412 -8.54 19.73 -63.86
C GLU A 412 -9.17 21.12 -63.98
N CYS A 413 -10.29 21.37 -63.31
CA CYS A 413 -10.95 22.69 -63.31
C CYS A 413 -10.08 23.78 -62.67
N SER A 414 -9.33 23.48 -61.61
CA SER A 414 -8.44 24.47 -61.01
C SER A 414 -7.21 24.80 -61.85
N ASN A 415 -6.64 23.79 -62.53
CA ASN A 415 -5.52 23.98 -63.44
C ASN A 415 -5.93 24.78 -64.69
N THR A 416 -7.12 24.53 -65.22
CA THR A 416 -7.68 25.27 -66.38
C THR A 416 -8.04 26.69 -65.99
N TRP A 417 -8.69 26.91 -64.84
CA TRP A 417 -9.16 28.21 -64.37
C TRP A 417 -8.08 29.04 -63.64
N ARG A 418 -6.84 28.55 -63.58
CA ARG A 418 -5.67 29.24 -63.00
C ARG A 418 -5.86 29.65 -61.54
N LEU A 419 -6.41 28.74 -60.74
CA LEU A 419 -6.61 28.96 -59.30
C LEU A 419 -5.35 28.56 -58.51
N SER A 420 -4.94 29.43 -57.59
CA SER A 420 -3.76 29.20 -56.75
C SER A 420 -3.97 28.00 -55.82
N ALA A 421 -2.91 27.25 -55.50
CA ALA A 421 -2.97 26.18 -54.50
C ALA A 421 -3.38 26.70 -53.11
N PRO A 422 -2.87 27.86 -52.62
CA PRO A 422 -3.33 28.46 -51.36
C PRO A 422 -4.84 28.71 -51.28
N PHE A 423 -5.42 29.29 -52.34
CA PHE A 423 -6.86 29.56 -52.39
C PHE A 423 -7.68 28.28 -52.26
N ARG A 424 -7.28 27.20 -52.94
CA ARG A 424 -7.99 25.91 -52.91
C ARG A 424 -7.95 25.24 -51.55
N SER A 425 -6.77 25.23 -50.91
CA SER A 425 -6.61 24.65 -49.58
C SER A 425 -7.38 25.43 -48.51
N VAL A 426 -7.36 26.77 -48.57
CA VAL A 426 -8.13 27.62 -47.64
C VAL A 426 -9.64 27.46 -47.87
N LEU A 427 -10.09 27.41 -49.12
CA LEU A 427 -11.49 27.22 -49.47
C LEU A 427 -12.02 25.85 -49.00
N TYR A 428 -11.23 24.79 -49.15
CA TYR A 428 -11.59 23.46 -48.68
C TYR A 428 -11.81 23.46 -47.15
N LEU A 429 -10.88 24.05 -46.39
CA LEU A 429 -11.01 24.21 -44.94
C LEU A 429 -12.21 25.09 -44.56
N GLU A 430 -12.49 26.16 -45.30
CA GLU A 430 -13.65 27.04 -45.08
C GLU A 430 -14.98 26.30 -45.26
N LEU A 431 -15.09 25.45 -46.28
CA LEU A 431 -16.30 24.65 -46.54
C LEU A 431 -16.52 23.60 -45.44
N ILE A 432 -15.46 22.93 -44.98
CA ILE A 432 -15.56 22.00 -43.84
C ILE A 432 -15.98 22.75 -42.57
N LYS A 433 -15.35 23.89 -42.28
CA LYS A 433 -15.74 24.75 -41.15
C LYS A 433 -17.22 25.16 -41.22
N THR A 434 -17.74 25.43 -42.41
CA THR A 434 -19.16 25.77 -42.59
C THR A 434 -20.07 24.58 -42.27
N ARG A 435 -19.68 23.35 -42.63
CA ARG A 435 -20.41 22.13 -42.27
C ARG A 435 -20.37 21.83 -40.78
N MET A 436 -19.24 22.11 -40.12
CA MET A 436 -19.11 21.99 -38.66
C MET A 436 -20.09 22.92 -37.92
N ASP A 437 -20.38 24.09 -38.46
CA ASP A 437 -21.30 25.07 -37.85
C ASP A 437 -22.78 24.72 -38.07
N THR A 438 -23.14 23.94 -39.11
CA THR A 438 -24.53 23.63 -39.48
C THR A 438 -25.12 22.39 -38.79
N GLU A 439 -24.36 21.72 -37.91
CA GLU A 439 -24.80 20.59 -37.06
C GLU A 439 -25.32 19.32 -37.80
N GLU A 440 -25.11 19.18 -39.12
CA GLU A 440 -25.63 18.05 -39.91
C GLU A 440 -24.75 16.77 -39.85
N ILE A 441 -23.58 16.82 -39.19
CA ILE A 441 -22.56 15.76 -39.16
C ILE A 441 -22.22 15.39 -37.70
N ASP A 442 -21.92 14.12 -37.42
CA ASP A 442 -21.40 13.68 -36.11
C ASP A 442 -20.13 14.47 -35.77
N ILE A 443 -19.99 14.88 -34.51
CA ILE A 443 -18.85 15.66 -34.00
C ILE A 443 -17.53 14.91 -34.27
N HIS A 444 -17.54 13.58 -34.22
CA HIS A 444 -16.36 12.76 -34.53
C HIS A 444 -15.93 12.90 -35.99
N ASP A 445 -16.84 12.68 -36.93
CA ASP A 445 -16.58 12.78 -38.36
C ASP A 445 -16.16 14.21 -38.75
N ALA A 446 -16.83 15.21 -38.17
CA ALA A 446 -16.53 16.63 -38.40
C ALA A 446 -15.11 17.04 -37.96
N ILE A 447 -14.59 16.47 -36.86
CA ILE A 447 -13.23 16.75 -36.38
C ILE A 447 -12.19 16.07 -37.27
N ASP A 448 -12.44 14.84 -37.71
CA ASP A 448 -11.51 14.13 -38.58
C ASP A 448 -11.40 14.79 -39.97
N ASP A 449 -12.53 15.24 -40.52
CA ASP A 449 -12.58 16.04 -41.75
C ASP A 449 -11.78 17.35 -41.61
N ALA A 450 -11.92 18.05 -40.48
CA ALA A 450 -11.17 19.27 -40.21
C ALA A 450 -9.66 19.02 -40.08
N ARG A 451 -9.26 17.93 -39.41
CA ARG A 451 -7.84 17.54 -39.27
C ARG A 451 -7.22 17.23 -40.62
N GLU A 452 -7.94 16.57 -41.51
CA GLU A 452 -7.46 16.28 -42.85
C GLU A 452 -7.29 17.56 -43.68
N ALA A 453 -8.27 18.47 -43.65
CA ALA A 453 -8.15 19.74 -44.36
C ALA A 453 -6.98 20.59 -43.85
N ILE A 454 -6.71 20.58 -42.54
CA ILE A 454 -5.51 21.22 -42.00
C ILE A 454 -4.23 20.53 -42.49
N ARG A 455 -4.17 19.19 -42.56
CA ARG A 455 -3.00 18.49 -43.16
C ARG A 455 -2.79 18.86 -44.64
N ALA A 456 -3.87 18.97 -45.40
CA ALA A 456 -3.82 19.39 -46.80
C ALA A 456 -3.34 20.85 -46.92
N LEU A 457 -3.76 21.71 -46.01
CA LEU A 457 -3.29 23.09 -45.90
C LEU A 457 -1.81 23.17 -45.47
N ASP A 458 -1.36 22.38 -44.50
CA ASP A 458 0.04 22.32 -44.06
C ASP A 458 0.98 21.87 -45.18
N LYS A 459 0.54 20.89 -45.99
CA LYS A 459 1.26 20.50 -47.20
C LYS A 459 1.40 21.70 -48.16
N CYS A 460 0.34 22.48 -48.35
CA CYS A 460 0.36 23.69 -49.18
C CYS A 460 1.28 24.78 -48.60
N LEU A 461 1.30 24.96 -47.28
CA LEU A 461 2.17 25.90 -46.57
C LEU A 461 3.65 25.52 -46.67
N LYS A 462 3.99 24.22 -46.66
CA LYS A 462 5.36 23.72 -46.87
C LYS A 462 5.82 23.90 -48.32
N GLU A 463 4.93 23.67 -49.28
CA GLU A 463 5.23 23.81 -50.71
C GLU A 463 5.26 25.28 -51.18
N ASN A 464 4.56 26.18 -50.47
CA ASN A 464 4.44 27.61 -50.80
C ASN A 464 4.61 28.49 -49.55
N GLU A 465 5.74 29.19 -49.44
CA GLU A 465 5.98 30.15 -48.34
C GLU A 465 4.84 31.20 -48.24
N ILE A 466 4.32 31.40 -47.02
CA ILE A 466 3.20 32.31 -46.71
C ILE A 466 3.45 33.75 -47.21
N GLN A 467 4.71 34.20 -47.20
CA GLN A 467 5.09 35.54 -47.63
C GLN A 467 4.83 35.78 -49.14
N ASN A 468 4.73 34.70 -49.92
CA ASN A 468 4.48 34.74 -51.36
C ASN A 468 2.99 34.61 -51.71
N TRP A 469 2.10 34.53 -50.71
CA TRP A 469 0.66 34.43 -50.91
C TRP A 469 0.04 35.80 -51.22
N THR A 470 -1.15 35.79 -51.83
CA THR A 470 -1.91 37.02 -52.02
C THR A 470 -2.46 37.51 -50.67
N ILE A 471 -2.60 38.84 -50.52
CA ILE A 471 -3.13 39.45 -49.28
C ILE A 471 -4.51 38.86 -48.95
N ASN A 472 -5.37 38.70 -49.96
CA ASN A 472 -6.71 38.15 -49.80
C ASN A 472 -6.71 36.68 -49.34
N ASP A 473 -5.80 35.85 -49.85
CA ASP A 473 -5.72 34.45 -49.44
C ASP A 473 -5.18 34.32 -48.01
N ARG A 474 -4.24 35.20 -47.59
CA ARG A 474 -3.74 35.27 -46.21
C ARG A 474 -4.81 35.74 -45.22
N GLU A 475 -5.55 36.81 -45.55
CA GLU A 475 -6.68 37.27 -44.72
C GLU A 475 -7.79 36.21 -44.62
N SER A 476 -8.06 35.49 -45.71
CA SER A 476 -9.06 34.42 -45.71
C SER A 476 -8.63 33.26 -44.81
N LEU A 477 -7.33 32.89 -44.84
CA LEU A 477 -6.78 31.88 -43.95
C LEU A 477 -6.98 32.24 -42.47
N ILE A 478 -6.64 33.47 -42.08
CA ILE A 478 -6.76 33.94 -40.69
C ILE A 478 -8.23 33.91 -40.24
N ARG A 479 -9.16 34.41 -41.08
CA ARG A 479 -10.61 34.37 -40.77
C ARG A 479 -11.14 32.94 -40.60
N VAL A 480 -10.68 32.01 -41.44
CA VAL A 480 -11.08 30.59 -41.34
C VAL A 480 -10.54 29.97 -40.06
N PHE A 481 -9.29 30.23 -39.69
CA PHE A 481 -8.71 29.76 -38.43
C PHE A 481 -9.36 30.37 -37.20
N GLU A 482 -9.68 31.67 -37.20
CA GLU A 482 -10.46 32.30 -36.13
C GLU A 482 -11.83 31.65 -35.95
N GLY A 483 -12.53 31.42 -37.07
CA GLY A 483 -13.82 30.76 -37.08
C GLY A 483 -13.73 29.31 -36.56
N LEU A 484 -12.76 28.54 -37.05
CA LEU A 484 -12.54 27.16 -36.63
C LEU A 484 -12.19 27.08 -35.14
N ASN A 485 -11.29 27.96 -34.67
CA ASN A 485 -10.94 28.05 -33.26
C ASN A 485 -12.16 28.34 -32.37
N GLN A 486 -13.05 29.27 -32.76
CA GLN A 486 -14.29 29.53 -32.02
C GLN A 486 -15.24 28.34 -31.99
N THR A 487 -15.41 27.64 -33.12
CA THR A 487 -16.27 26.46 -33.22
C THR A 487 -15.70 25.30 -32.38
N CYS A 488 -14.39 25.04 -32.47
CA CYS A 488 -13.71 24.03 -31.67
C CYS A 488 -13.75 24.34 -30.17
N LEU A 489 -13.55 25.60 -29.76
CA LEU A 489 -13.66 26.00 -28.36
C LEU A 489 -15.09 25.87 -27.82
N ARG A 490 -16.11 26.16 -28.63
CA ARG A 490 -17.52 25.96 -28.25
C ARG A 490 -17.83 24.46 -28.09
N ALA A 491 -17.41 23.64 -29.05
CA ALA A 491 -17.57 22.19 -28.98
C ALA A 491 -16.85 21.59 -27.75
N LEU A 492 -15.65 22.08 -27.46
CA LEU A 492 -14.87 21.70 -26.28
C LEU A 492 -15.54 22.17 -24.98
N ALA A 493 -16.10 23.39 -24.96
CA ALA A 493 -16.85 23.90 -23.80
C ALA A 493 -18.10 23.05 -23.52
N GLU A 494 -18.87 22.69 -24.54
CA GLU A 494 -20.03 21.81 -24.41
C GLU A 494 -19.63 20.41 -23.93
N SER A 495 -18.58 19.86 -24.54
CA SER A 495 -17.97 18.59 -24.16
C SER A 495 -17.56 18.57 -22.68
N LEU A 496 -16.85 19.61 -22.22
CA LEU A 496 -16.40 19.75 -20.85
C LEU A 496 -17.53 20.12 -19.88
N SER A 497 -18.64 20.68 -20.35
CA SER A 497 -19.84 20.90 -19.51
C SER A 497 -20.49 19.59 -19.06
N ARG A 498 -20.28 18.50 -19.82
CA ARG A 498 -20.74 17.14 -19.51
C ARG A 498 -19.58 16.20 -19.17
N TYR A 499 -18.59 16.71 -18.43
CA TYR A 499 -17.34 15.99 -18.12
C TYR A 499 -17.51 14.59 -17.48
N TRP A 500 -18.65 14.29 -16.85
CA TRP A 500 -18.88 12.99 -16.21
C TRP A 500 -19.19 11.86 -17.22
N ASP A 501 -19.70 12.20 -18.41
CA ASP A 501 -20.20 11.23 -19.41
C ASP A 501 -19.39 11.25 -20.71
N ILE A 502 -18.29 12.00 -20.75
CA ILE A 502 -17.54 12.20 -21.99
C ILE A 502 -16.50 11.12 -22.27
N ASP A 503 -16.32 10.81 -23.57
CA ASP A 503 -15.20 10.04 -24.10
C ASP A 503 -13.89 10.88 -24.07
N PRO A 504 -12.84 10.44 -23.35
CA PRO A 504 -11.54 11.12 -23.33
C PRO A 504 -10.88 11.26 -24.71
N ALA A 505 -11.19 10.38 -25.67
CA ALA A 505 -10.65 10.46 -27.03
C ALA A 505 -11.12 11.74 -27.73
N LEU A 506 -12.42 12.04 -27.67
CA LEU A 506 -13.02 13.22 -28.28
C LEU A 506 -12.37 14.53 -27.78
N VAL A 507 -12.18 14.66 -26.47
CA VAL A 507 -11.52 15.85 -25.89
C VAL A 507 -10.07 15.97 -26.36
N LYS A 508 -9.36 14.84 -26.51
CA LYS A 508 -7.99 14.84 -27.02
C LYS A 508 -7.93 15.25 -28.48
N ASP A 509 -8.86 14.79 -29.31
CA ASP A 509 -8.92 15.15 -30.73
C ASP A 509 -9.29 16.63 -30.92
N GLN A 510 -10.23 17.16 -30.14
CA GLN A 510 -10.55 18.60 -30.12
C GLN A 510 -9.35 19.47 -29.73
N VAL A 511 -8.59 19.06 -28.69
CA VAL A 511 -7.37 19.77 -28.29
C VAL A 511 -6.30 19.66 -29.37
N ALA A 512 -6.09 18.49 -29.98
CA ALA A 512 -5.12 18.33 -31.07
C ALA A 512 -5.44 19.21 -32.29
N LEU A 513 -6.73 19.44 -32.57
CA LEU A 513 -7.16 20.35 -33.62
C LEU A 513 -6.79 21.80 -33.28
N LEU A 514 -7.05 22.25 -32.04
CA LEU A 514 -6.63 23.57 -31.56
C LEU A 514 -5.10 23.73 -31.60
N ASP A 515 -4.34 22.67 -31.30
CA ASP A 515 -2.87 22.68 -31.36
C ASP A 515 -2.37 22.97 -32.77
N SER A 516 -2.96 22.32 -33.77
CA SER A 516 -2.60 22.56 -35.17
C SER A 516 -2.89 23.99 -35.64
N ILE A 517 -3.91 24.65 -35.07
CA ILE A 517 -4.21 26.07 -35.33
C ILE A 517 -3.16 26.96 -34.65
N TYR A 518 -2.82 26.69 -33.39
CA TYR A 518 -1.88 27.50 -32.60
C TYR A 518 -0.41 27.33 -32.99
N GLU A 519 -0.05 26.22 -33.62
CA GLU A 519 1.29 26.01 -34.19
C GLU A 519 1.49 26.77 -35.51
N ASN A 520 0.41 27.26 -36.13
CA ASN A 520 0.50 27.93 -37.42
C ASN A 520 1.09 29.35 -37.29
N PRO A 521 2.20 29.66 -37.98
CA PRO A 521 2.87 30.96 -37.86
C PRO A 521 2.00 32.13 -38.33
N ALA A 522 1.09 31.93 -39.30
CA ALA A 522 0.19 32.97 -39.77
C ALA A 522 -0.87 33.36 -38.72
N TYR A 523 -1.28 32.41 -37.88
CA TYR A 523 -2.24 32.65 -36.81
C TYR A 523 -1.61 33.37 -35.62
N LEU A 524 -0.38 32.99 -35.26
CA LEU A 524 0.39 33.58 -34.16
C LEU A 524 0.81 35.05 -34.40
N GLU A 525 0.95 35.49 -35.65
CA GLU A 525 1.26 36.88 -35.98
C GLU A 525 0.14 37.84 -35.54
N ASP A 526 -1.12 37.44 -35.66
CA ASP A 526 -2.29 38.24 -35.25
C ASP A 526 -2.76 37.92 -33.81
N HIS A 527 -2.41 36.75 -33.28
CA HIS A 527 -2.79 36.29 -31.94
C HIS A 527 -1.56 35.98 -31.08
N ALA A 528 -1.02 37.00 -30.42
CA ALA A 528 0.18 36.86 -29.59
C ALA A 528 0.02 35.94 -28.37
N ASN A 529 -1.23 35.71 -27.89
CA ASN A 529 -1.51 34.80 -26.77
C ASN A 529 -2.83 34.02 -26.95
N PRO A 530 -2.84 32.94 -27.76
CA PRO A 530 -4.06 32.16 -28.02
C PRO A 530 -4.58 31.40 -26.78
N LEU A 531 -3.73 31.21 -25.76
CA LEU A 531 -4.08 30.47 -24.55
C LEU A 531 -5.02 31.24 -23.60
N GLU A 532 -5.17 32.56 -23.77
CA GLU A 532 -6.09 33.37 -22.94
C GLU A 532 -7.54 32.88 -23.06
N GLN A 533 -7.92 32.36 -24.22
CA GLN A 533 -9.27 31.85 -24.47
C GLN A 533 -9.60 30.59 -23.65
N PHE A 534 -8.59 29.84 -23.20
CA PHE A 534 -8.77 28.68 -22.32
C PHE A 534 -9.21 29.07 -20.90
N LEU A 535 -8.99 30.32 -20.47
CA LEU A 535 -9.47 30.80 -19.18
C LEU A 535 -11.00 30.82 -19.11
N SER A 536 -11.68 31.05 -20.25
CA SER A 536 -13.14 30.99 -20.32
C SER A 536 -13.69 29.56 -20.11
N LEU A 537 -12.90 28.54 -20.44
CA LEU A 537 -13.26 27.14 -20.23
C LEU A 537 -13.20 26.77 -18.75
N GLU A 538 -12.29 27.36 -17.97
CA GLU A 538 -12.23 27.14 -16.52
C GLU A 538 -13.54 27.57 -15.83
N GLU A 539 -14.09 28.74 -16.20
CA GLU A 539 -15.37 29.21 -15.67
C GLU A 539 -16.53 28.30 -16.09
N THR A 540 -16.50 27.82 -17.33
CA THR A 540 -17.50 26.88 -17.86
C THR A 540 -17.49 25.56 -17.06
N ILE A 541 -16.31 24.98 -16.82
CA ILE A 541 -16.16 23.75 -16.01
C ILE A 541 -16.58 24.00 -14.57
N ALA A 542 -16.21 25.15 -13.98
CA ALA A 542 -16.59 25.50 -12.63
C ALA A 542 -18.12 25.62 -12.49
N GLY A 543 -18.79 26.23 -13.46
CA GLY A 543 -20.25 26.31 -13.54
C GLY A 543 -20.91 24.93 -13.69
N ALA A 544 -20.34 24.08 -14.55
CA ALA A 544 -20.80 22.70 -14.74
C ALA A 544 -20.63 21.83 -13.48
N ALA A 545 -19.54 22.01 -12.72
CA ALA A 545 -19.32 21.29 -11.47
C ALA A 545 -20.38 21.63 -10.41
N VAL A 546 -20.80 22.90 -10.34
CA VAL A 546 -21.86 23.38 -9.43
C VAL A 546 -23.23 22.88 -9.86
N SER A 547 -23.54 22.91 -11.16
CA SER A 547 -24.83 22.39 -11.66
C SER A 547 -24.91 20.87 -11.45
N ARG A 548 -23.82 20.14 -11.66
CA ARG A 548 -23.74 18.70 -11.39
C ARG A 548 -23.93 18.36 -9.91
N TRP A 549 -23.34 19.14 -9.00
CA TRP A 549 -23.56 18.97 -7.55
C TRP A 549 -25.05 18.99 -7.19
N ARG A 550 -25.80 19.97 -7.69
CA ARG A 550 -27.26 20.09 -7.44
C ARG A 550 -28.05 18.89 -7.95
N VAL A 551 -27.60 18.27 -9.05
CA VAL A 551 -28.23 17.06 -9.59
C VAL A 551 -27.91 15.86 -8.70
N LEU A 552 -26.65 15.73 -8.26
CA LEU A 552 -26.22 14.68 -7.34
C LEU A 552 -26.99 14.73 -6.02
N GLU A 553 -27.01 15.91 -5.39
CA GLU A 553 -27.73 16.19 -4.15
C GLU A 553 -29.20 15.77 -4.24
N LYS A 554 -29.93 16.23 -5.27
CA LYS A 554 -31.34 15.85 -5.50
C LYS A 554 -31.55 14.37 -5.78
N SER A 555 -30.58 13.70 -6.41
CA SER A 555 -30.68 12.28 -6.74
C SER A 555 -30.38 11.36 -5.55
N VAL A 556 -29.76 11.89 -4.50
CA VAL A 556 -29.30 11.14 -3.32
C VAL A 556 -30.19 11.41 -2.12
N LEU A 557 -30.60 12.66 -1.91
CA LEU A 557 -31.45 13.02 -0.77
C LEU A 557 -32.80 12.31 -0.87
N ASN A 558 -32.99 11.33 0.00
CA ASN A 558 -34.29 10.72 0.23
C ASN A 558 -34.79 11.19 1.60
N PRO A 559 -35.91 11.94 1.66
CA PRO A 559 -36.48 12.42 2.93
C PRO A 559 -36.89 11.31 3.90
N LYS A 560 -36.95 10.05 3.45
CA LYS A 560 -37.27 8.89 4.28
C LYS A 560 -36.06 8.26 4.96
N ASN A 561 -34.85 8.57 4.50
CA ASN A 561 -33.62 8.02 5.06
C ASN A 561 -33.06 8.98 6.11
N ASP A 562 -32.40 8.43 7.13
CA ASP A 562 -31.66 9.23 8.11
C ASP A 562 -30.56 10.05 7.43
N ASP A 563 -30.26 11.23 7.98
CA ASP A 563 -29.28 12.17 7.43
C ASP A 563 -27.90 11.55 7.21
N MET A 564 -27.48 10.66 8.13
CA MET A 564 -26.25 9.87 8.01
C MET A 564 -26.22 9.02 6.73
N THR A 565 -27.30 8.29 6.46
CA THR A 565 -27.42 7.41 5.29
C THR A 565 -27.44 8.22 4.00
N ASN A 566 -28.08 9.39 4.01
CA ASN A 566 -28.04 10.31 2.87
C ASN A 566 -26.61 10.84 2.61
N LEU A 567 -25.89 11.20 3.68
CA LEU A 567 -24.50 11.67 3.59
C LEU A 567 -23.54 10.58 3.08
N MET A 568 -23.73 9.33 3.53
CA MET A 568 -22.96 8.17 3.06
C MET A 568 -23.15 7.91 1.56
N ASN A 569 -24.41 7.88 1.11
CA ASN A 569 -24.73 7.72 -0.31
C ASN A 569 -24.19 8.87 -1.17
N LEU A 570 -24.16 10.10 -0.61
CA LEU A 570 -23.61 11.27 -1.29
C LEU A 570 -22.10 11.14 -1.45
N ALA A 571 -21.41 10.74 -0.38
CA ALA A 571 -19.98 10.47 -0.39
C ALA A 571 -19.62 9.37 -1.42
N ASP A 572 -20.35 8.25 -1.46
CA ASP A 572 -20.08 7.16 -2.40
C ASP A 572 -20.22 7.57 -3.87
N LYS A 573 -21.31 8.29 -4.21
CA LYS A 573 -21.48 8.81 -5.58
C LYS A 573 -20.40 9.83 -5.93
N LEU A 574 -20.07 10.73 -4.99
CA LEU A 574 -19.04 11.74 -5.20
C LEU A 574 -17.65 11.11 -5.41
N ILE A 575 -17.26 10.15 -4.57
CA ILE A 575 -15.99 9.40 -4.70
C ILE A 575 -15.93 8.72 -6.06
N LYS A 576 -16.98 7.99 -6.46
CA LYS A 576 -17.02 7.28 -7.74
C LYS A 576 -16.85 8.21 -8.94
N GLU A 577 -17.53 9.36 -8.94
CA GLU A 577 -17.41 10.34 -10.02
C GLU A 577 -16.02 10.99 -10.05
N LEU A 578 -15.54 11.48 -8.91
CA LEU A 578 -14.24 12.16 -8.83
C LEU A 578 -13.07 11.24 -9.20
N VAL A 579 -13.09 9.97 -8.78
CA VAL A 579 -12.09 8.97 -9.19
C VAL A 579 -12.16 8.70 -10.70
N THR A 580 -13.36 8.63 -11.26
CA THR A 580 -13.54 8.42 -12.71
C THR A 580 -12.99 9.60 -13.50
N VAL A 581 -13.29 10.84 -13.08
CA VAL A 581 -12.77 12.07 -13.70
C VAL A 581 -11.25 12.15 -13.58
N ALA A 582 -10.68 11.88 -12.40
CA ALA A 582 -9.22 11.88 -12.20
C ALA A 582 -8.51 10.83 -13.07
N LYS A 583 -9.12 9.65 -13.29
CA LYS A 583 -8.58 8.62 -14.20
C LYS A 583 -8.63 9.04 -15.67
N ARG A 584 -9.70 9.73 -16.09
CA ARG A 584 -9.87 10.22 -17.46
C ARG A 584 -8.91 11.39 -17.78
N PHE A 585 -8.74 12.33 -16.85
CA PHE A 585 -7.95 13.56 -17.04
C PHE A 585 -6.69 13.60 -16.14
N LYS A 586 -5.75 12.67 -16.36
CA LYS A 586 -4.53 12.55 -15.54
C LYS A 586 -3.55 13.72 -15.69
N LYS A 587 -3.52 14.35 -16.87
CA LYS A 587 -2.62 15.47 -17.18
C LYS A 587 -3.44 16.74 -17.37
N PRO A 588 -2.96 17.89 -16.90
CA PRO A 588 -3.61 19.16 -17.19
C PRO A 588 -3.65 19.40 -18.70
N LEU A 589 -4.81 19.78 -19.22
CA LEU A 589 -4.92 20.16 -20.63
C LEU A 589 -4.09 21.43 -20.85
N LYS A 590 -3.20 21.38 -21.85
CA LYS A 590 -2.26 22.47 -22.18
C LYS A 590 -1.39 22.98 -21.02
N GLY A 591 -1.23 22.20 -19.95
CA GLY A 591 -0.44 22.60 -18.78
C GLY A 591 -1.10 23.67 -17.88
N SER A 592 -2.22 24.26 -18.30
CA SER A 592 -2.94 25.31 -17.55
C SER A 592 -4.25 24.83 -16.95
N LEU A 593 -4.98 23.93 -17.63
CA LEU A 593 -6.34 23.54 -17.25
C LEU A 593 -6.35 22.18 -16.53
N HIS A 594 -6.30 22.22 -15.20
CA HIS A 594 -6.36 21.03 -14.36
C HIS A 594 -7.82 20.66 -14.00
N ILE A 595 -8.48 19.91 -14.88
CA ILE A 595 -9.91 19.57 -14.77
C ILE A 595 -10.29 18.98 -13.40
N PRO A 596 -9.63 17.91 -12.88
CA PRO A 596 -10.02 17.34 -11.59
C PRO A 596 -9.92 18.35 -10.44
N GLY A 597 -8.91 19.21 -10.46
CA GLY A 597 -8.70 20.22 -9.42
C GLY A 597 -9.74 21.33 -9.44
N ILE A 598 -10.17 21.78 -10.62
CA ILE A 598 -11.23 22.80 -10.77
C ILE A 598 -12.55 22.25 -10.22
N ILE A 599 -12.90 21.01 -10.57
CA ILE A 599 -14.12 20.35 -10.11
C ILE A 599 -14.10 20.18 -8.59
N MET A 600 -13.02 19.62 -8.04
CA MET A 600 -12.87 19.42 -6.60
C MET A 600 -12.85 20.74 -5.82
N ALA A 601 -12.27 21.81 -6.37
CA ALA A 601 -12.28 23.14 -5.76
C ALA A 601 -13.70 23.72 -5.57
N ARG A 602 -14.66 23.28 -6.40
CA ARG A 602 -16.06 23.73 -6.34
C ARG A 602 -16.96 22.76 -5.58
N GLN A 603 -16.82 21.45 -5.78
CA GLN A 603 -17.72 20.45 -5.17
C GLN A 603 -17.37 20.13 -3.72
N MET A 604 -16.09 20.02 -3.35
CA MET A 604 -15.70 19.62 -1.99
C MET A 604 -16.18 20.58 -0.89
N PRO A 605 -16.16 21.92 -1.07
CA PRO A 605 -16.73 22.83 -0.07
C PRO A 605 -18.21 22.60 0.22
N PHE A 606 -19.01 22.18 -0.76
CA PHE A 606 -20.41 21.83 -0.53
C PHE A 606 -20.54 20.55 0.30
N PHE A 607 -19.75 19.52 -0.01
CA PHE A 607 -19.73 18.30 0.80
C PHE A 607 -19.27 18.57 2.25
N VAL A 608 -18.25 19.40 2.44
CA VAL A 608 -17.78 19.79 3.77
C VAL A 608 -18.86 20.54 4.54
N LEU A 609 -19.66 21.38 3.89
CA LEU A 609 -20.79 22.04 4.54
C LEU A 609 -21.85 21.03 5.01
N GLU A 610 -22.20 20.04 4.19
CA GLU A 610 -23.12 18.96 4.59
C GLU A 610 -22.57 18.13 5.77
N MET A 611 -21.26 17.86 5.76
CA MET A 611 -20.58 17.18 6.86
C MET A 611 -20.58 18.02 8.16
N GLU A 612 -20.31 19.32 8.06
CA GLU A 612 -20.39 20.23 9.21
C GLU A 612 -21.81 20.29 9.76
N ASN A 613 -22.83 20.42 8.89
CA ASN A 613 -24.24 20.41 9.29
C ASN A 613 -24.60 19.14 10.06
N TRP A 614 -24.21 17.96 9.55
CA TRP A 614 -24.42 16.70 10.24
C TRP A 614 -23.68 16.64 11.59
N ALA A 615 -22.40 17.02 11.64
CA ALA A 615 -21.58 16.93 12.85
C ALA A 615 -22.11 17.79 14.03
N PHE A 616 -22.84 18.87 13.74
CA PHE A 616 -23.46 19.72 14.77
C PHE A 616 -24.84 19.25 15.24
N LEU A 617 -25.45 18.25 14.58
CA LEU A 617 -26.72 17.70 15.01
C LEU A 617 -26.60 16.91 16.32
N PRO A 618 -27.57 17.02 17.25
CA PRO A 618 -27.60 16.19 18.46
C PRO A 618 -27.59 14.68 18.16
N GLU A 619 -28.26 14.27 17.09
CA GLU A 619 -28.38 12.90 16.61
C GLU A 619 -27.03 12.32 16.20
N ALA A 620 -26.14 13.15 15.64
CA ALA A 620 -24.80 12.70 15.24
C ALA A 620 -24.01 12.16 16.44
N LYS A 621 -24.10 12.80 17.61
CA LYS A 621 -23.42 12.34 18.84
C LYS A 621 -23.91 10.98 19.33
N GLN A 622 -25.11 10.56 18.94
CA GLN A 622 -25.70 9.27 19.28
C GLN A 622 -25.62 8.25 18.13
N ALA A 623 -25.08 8.63 16.98
CA ALA A 623 -24.99 7.75 15.82
C ALA A 623 -24.24 6.44 16.13
N PRO A 624 -24.62 5.31 15.50
CA PRO A 624 -23.91 4.04 15.67
C PRO A 624 -22.42 4.18 15.35
N ILE A 625 -21.58 3.59 16.20
CA ILE A 625 -20.12 3.69 16.11
C ILE A 625 -19.61 3.16 14.75
N GLU A 626 -20.07 1.98 14.33
CA GLU A 626 -19.66 1.33 13.09
C GLU A 626 -19.94 2.19 11.85
N LEU A 627 -21.19 2.68 11.71
CA LEU A 627 -21.58 3.56 10.61
C LEU A 627 -20.82 4.89 10.61
N THR A 628 -20.46 5.40 11.80
CA THR A 628 -19.67 6.63 11.93
C THR A 628 -18.25 6.45 11.42
N PHE A 629 -17.62 5.30 11.67
CA PHE A 629 -16.29 5.02 11.16
C PHE A 629 -16.28 4.66 9.67
N GLU A 630 -17.36 4.04 9.15
CA GLU A 630 -17.50 3.88 7.70
C GLU A 630 -17.61 5.26 6.99
N LEU A 631 -18.31 6.23 7.60
CA LEU A 631 -18.32 7.61 7.11
C LEU A 631 -16.92 8.25 7.19
N TYR A 632 -16.19 8.04 8.29
CA TYR A 632 -14.82 8.52 8.45
C TYR A 632 -13.91 8.06 7.30
N ASP A 633 -13.95 6.78 6.92
CA ASP A 633 -13.14 6.23 5.83
C ASP A 633 -13.46 6.87 4.47
N LYS A 634 -14.76 7.12 4.21
CA LYS A 634 -15.20 7.82 2.99
C LYS A 634 -14.72 9.28 3.00
N VAL A 635 -14.81 9.97 4.13
CA VAL A 635 -14.32 11.35 4.30
C VAL A 635 -12.80 11.41 4.12
N LEU A 636 -12.06 10.45 4.67
CA LEU A 636 -10.61 10.37 4.51
C LEU A 636 -10.23 10.12 3.04
N THR A 637 -10.97 9.27 2.34
CA THR A 637 -10.80 9.05 0.90
C THR A 637 -11.03 10.33 0.09
N LEU A 638 -12.10 11.08 0.39
CA LEU A 638 -12.36 12.38 -0.23
C LEU A 638 -11.26 13.40 0.08
N LYS A 639 -10.76 13.44 1.32
CA LYS A 639 -9.62 14.28 1.71
C LYS A 639 -8.36 13.92 0.92
N ARG A 640 -7.99 12.64 0.82
CA ARG A 640 -6.83 12.18 0.03
C ARG A 640 -6.94 12.59 -1.44
N LEU A 641 -8.13 12.47 -2.03
CA LEU A 641 -8.39 12.94 -3.40
C LEU A 641 -8.22 14.45 -3.52
N TYR A 642 -8.71 15.22 -2.55
CA TYR A 642 -8.57 16.66 -2.52
C TYR A 642 -7.12 17.12 -2.32
N ASP A 643 -6.35 16.45 -1.45
CA ASP A 643 -4.94 16.77 -1.24
C ASP A 643 -4.09 16.46 -2.47
N GLN A 644 -4.46 15.42 -3.24
CA GLN A 644 -3.76 15.03 -4.46
C GLN A 644 -4.06 15.95 -5.65
N TYR A 645 -5.33 16.32 -5.88
CA TYR A 645 -5.76 17.02 -7.10
C TYR A 645 -6.31 18.43 -6.87
N GLY A 646 -6.72 18.76 -5.65
CA GLY A 646 -7.33 20.03 -5.30
C GLY A 646 -6.34 21.20 -5.23
N PRO A 647 -6.86 22.43 -5.03
CA PRO A 647 -6.03 23.63 -4.94
C PRO A 647 -5.22 23.66 -3.63
N LYS A 648 -3.90 23.74 -3.74
CA LYS A 648 -2.95 23.74 -2.60
C LYS A 648 -3.22 24.83 -1.54
N GLN A 649 -3.80 25.96 -1.94
CA GLN A 649 -4.11 27.09 -1.05
C GLN A 649 -5.25 26.77 -0.06
N LYS A 650 -6.03 25.70 -0.29
CA LYS A 650 -7.18 25.32 0.54
C LYS A 650 -7.03 23.93 1.18
N SER A 651 -5.81 23.40 1.28
CA SER A 651 -5.55 22.04 1.81
C SER A 651 -6.17 21.76 3.19
N ALA A 652 -6.39 22.79 4.01
CA ALA A 652 -7.03 22.66 5.34
C ALA A 652 -8.57 22.62 5.33
N LEU A 653 -9.21 22.30 4.19
CA LEU A 653 -10.68 22.31 4.08
C LEU A 653 -11.36 21.29 4.99
N PHE A 654 -10.80 20.08 5.10
CA PHE A 654 -11.38 18.98 5.87
C PHE A 654 -10.95 19.02 7.35
N LYS A 655 -11.88 19.33 8.25
CA LYS A 655 -11.66 19.34 9.70
C LYS A 655 -12.01 18.01 10.35
N VAL A 656 -11.42 16.92 9.83
CA VAL A 656 -11.69 15.54 10.23
C VAL A 656 -11.60 15.36 11.76
N GLU A 657 -10.59 15.97 12.37
CA GLU A 657 -10.37 15.92 13.82
C GLU A 657 -11.59 16.41 14.60
N SER A 658 -12.16 17.55 14.21
CA SER A 658 -13.28 18.16 14.93
C SER A 658 -14.56 17.33 14.86
N TRP A 659 -14.78 16.66 13.73
CA TRP A 659 -16.01 15.89 13.49
C TRP A 659 -15.98 14.53 14.18
N PHE A 660 -14.82 13.84 14.17
CA PHE A 660 -14.74 12.43 14.58
C PHE A 660 -14.10 12.18 15.96
N LEU A 661 -13.39 13.15 16.55
CA LEU A 661 -12.67 12.97 17.83
C LEU A 661 -13.58 12.50 18.98
N THR A 662 -14.81 13.02 19.06
CA THR A 662 -15.79 12.61 20.08
C THR A 662 -16.18 11.15 19.93
N HIS A 663 -16.28 10.65 18.69
CA HIS A 663 -16.64 9.27 18.39
C HIS A 663 -15.51 8.29 18.71
N VAL A 664 -14.25 8.67 18.45
CA VAL A 664 -13.07 7.88 18.87
C VAL A 664 -13.00 7.77 20.39
N ARG A 665 -13.22 8.87 21.12
CA ARG A 665 -13.26 8.86 22.59
C ARG A 665 -14.40 7.97 23.13
N ARG A 666 -15.56 8.02 22.49
CA ARG A 666 -16.71 7.16 22.85
C ARG A 666 -16.40 5.69 22.59
N TRP A 667 -15.75 5.36 21.47
CA TRP A 667 -15.28 4.01 21.19
C TRP A 667 -14.29 3.54 22.26
N LEU A 668 -13.25 4.32 22.57
CA LEU A 668 -12.28 3.98 23.62
C LEU A 668 -12.95 3.73 24.98
N LYS A 669 -13.95 4.54 25.34
CA LYS A 669 -14.73 4.35 26.57
C LYS A 669 -15.53 3.04 26.53
N SER A 670 -16.22 2.77 25.43
CA SER A 670 -16.97 1.52 25.24
C SER A 670 -16.06 0.29 25.28
N THR A 671 -14.86 0.40 24.70
CA THR A 671 -13.83 -0.65 24.73
C THR A 671 -13.38 -0.93 26.16
N ASN A 672 -13.12 0.12 26.95
CA ASN A 672 -12.77 -0.01 28.37
C ASN A 672 -13.90 -0.66 29.19
N GLU A 673 -15.16 -0.31 28.92
CA GLU A 673 -16.33 -0.90 29.60
C GLU A 673 -16.56 -2.37 29.22
N ALA A 674 -16.24 -2.77 27.99
CA ALA A 674 -16.32 -4.15 27.52
C ALA A 674 -15.15 -5.04 27.99
N THR A 675 -14.07 -4.43 28.49
CA THR A 675 -12.82 -5.13 28.83
C THR A 675 -12.97 -6.20 29.91
N PRO A 676 -13.71 -5.99 31.02
CA PRO A 676 -13.94 -7.04 32.02
C PRO A 676 -14.69 -8.24 31.45
N GLU A 677 -15.60 -8.03 30.49
CA GLU A 677 -16.32 -9.10 29.82
C GLU A 677 -15.39 -9.91 28.91
N TRP A 678 -14.43 -9.27 28.24
CA TRP A 678 -13.43 -9.98 27.44
C TRP A 678 -12.63 -10.96 28.29
N VAL A 679 -12.18 -10.53 29.47
CA VAL A 679 -11.43 -11.36 30.42
C VAL A 679 -12.30 -12.52 30.93
N SER A 680 -13.50 -12.20 31.43
CA SER A 680 -14.44 -13.17 31.97
C SER A 680 -14.85 -14.24 30.95
N ASN A 681 -15.11 -13.82 29.70
CA ASN A 681 -15.48 -14.74 28.62
C ASN A 681 -14.31 -15.60 28.17
N ALA A 682 -13.09 -15.03 28.05
CA ALA A 682 -11.90 -15.79 27.68
C ALA A 682 -11.59 -16.88 28.72
N ILE A 683 -11.76 -16.59 30.01
CA ILE A 683 -11.55 -17.55 31.10
C ILE A 683 -12.66 -18.62 31.13
N LYS A 684 -13.93 -18.23 31.00
CA LYS A 684 -15.07 -19.17 31.06
C LYS A 684 -15.11 -20.17 29.91
N GLN A 685 -14.62 -19.78 28.73
CA GLN A 685 -14.60 -20.65 27.55
C GLN A 685 -13.38 -21.58 27.53
N ASP A 686 -12.42 -21.38 28.45
CA ASP A 686 -11.18 -22.14 28.49
C ASP A 686 -11.36 -23.49 29.21
N GLU A 687 -10.77 -24.53 28.64
CA GLU A 687 -10.67 -25.85 29.29
C GLU A 687 -9.36 -26.03 30.06
N PHE A 688 -8.47 -25.02 30.05
CA PHE A 688 -7.15 -25.03 30.70
C PHE A 688 -6.27 -26.22 30.30
N LYS A 689 -6.30 -26.56 29.00
CA LYS A 689 -5.44 -27.57 28.37
C LYS A 689 -4.42 -26.90 27.46
N PRO A 690 -3.21 -27.49 27.31
CA PRO A 690 -2.22 -26.97 26.39
C PRO A 690 -2.72 -27.03 24.95
N ILE A 691 -2.48 -25.99 24.16
CA ILE A 691 -2.94 -25.92 22.76
C ILE A 691 -2.29 -27.02 21.90
N ASN A 692 -0.99 -27.28 22.09
CA ASN A 692 -0.19 -28.29 21.39
C ASN A 692 0.95 -28.76 22.29
N GLU A 693 1.63 -29.87 21.94
CA GLU A 693 2.82 -30.39 22.67
C GLU A 693 3.97 -29.37 22.81
N THR A 694 4.02 -28.35 21.94
CA THR A 694 5.05 -27.27 21.99
C THR A 694 4.56 -25.99 22.66
N THR A 695 3.25 -25.81 22.82
CA THR A 695 2.63 -24.60 23.38
C THR A 695 1.83 -24.96 24.62
N LEU A 696 2.48 -24.80 25.77
CA LEU A 696 1.99 -25.27 27.07
C LEU A 696 0.98 -24.33 27.76
N HIS A 697 0.60 -23.23 27.10
CA HIS A 697 -0.48 -22.34 27.54
C HIS A 697 -1.80 -22.73 26.84
N SER A 698 -2.93 -22.34 27.44
CA SER A 698 -4.28 -22.61 26.92
C SER A 698 -4.81 -21.48 26.03
N SER A 699 -6.06 -21.63 25.55
CA SER A 699 -6.66 -20.69 24.59
C SER A 699 -7.00 -19.33 25.19
N SER A 700 -7.33 -19.22 26.49
CA SER A 700 -7.78 -17.95 27.09
C SER A 700 -6.81 -16.78 26.87
N VAL A 701 -5.50 -17.02 27.02
CA VAL A 701 -4.48 -15.99 26.78
C VAL A 701 -4.34 -15.64 25.30
N VAL A 702 -4.62 -16.57 24.40
CA VAL A 702 -4.63 -16.30 22.95
C VAL A 702 -5.84 -15.46 22.58
N ASP A 703 -7.01 -15.81 23.09
CA ASP A 703 -8.27 -15.11 22.83
C ASP A 703 -8.21 -13.67 23.36
N LEU A 704 -7.74 -13.49 24.60
CA LEU A 704 -7.58 -12.16 25.21
C LEU A 704 -6.64 -11.25 24.39
N PHE A 705 -5.48 -11.77 23.98
CA PHE A 705 -4.54 -10.99 23.16
C PHE A 705 -5.04 -10.78 21.72
N THR A 706 -5.90 -11.65 21.20
CA THR A 706 -6.56 -11.43 19.92
C THR A 706 -7.49 -10.21 20.00
N MET A 707 -8.24 -10.06 21.09
CA MET A 707 -9.07 -8.88 21.35
C MET A 707 -8.21 -7.60 21.48
N PHE A 708 -7.06 -7.66 22.16
CA PHE A 708 -6.13 -6.52 22.22
C PHE A 708 -5.56 -6.15 20.86
N HIS A 709 -5.16 -7.13 20.05
CA HIS A 709 -4.66 -6.90 18.70
C HIS A 709 -5.72 -6.24 17.81
N GLN A 710 -6.98 -6.71 17.87
CA GLN A 710 -8.09 -6.09 17.13
C GLN A 710 -8.30 -4.63 17.55
N ALA A 711 -8.23 -4.33 18.85
CA ALA A 711 -8.38 -2.96 19.34
C ALA A 711 -7.21 -2.05 18.92
N VAL A 712 -5.97 -2.56 18.90
CA VAL A 712 -4.79 -1.82 18.42
C VAL A 712 -4.86 -1.60 16.92
N GLU A 713 -5.18 -2.65 16.15
CA GLU A 713 -5.31 -2.59 14.70
C GLU A 713 -6.40 -1.59 14.29
N PHE A 714 -7.51 -1.53 15.02
CA PHE A 714 -8.53 -0.51 14.82
C PHE A 714 -7.97 0.91 14.89
N VAL A 715 -7.21 1.25 15.95
CA VAL A 715 -6.62 2.59 16.11
C VAL A 715 -5.57 2.88 15.04
N GLN A 716 -4.74 1.89 14.69
CA GLN A 716 -3.72 2.04 13.64
C GLN A 716 -4.35 2.26 12.26
N ASN A 717 -5.43 1.53 11.94
CA ASN A 717 -6.15 1.65 10.67
C ASN A 717 -6.92 2.96 10.52
N LEU A 718 -7.13 3.73 11.59
CA LEU A 718 -7.71 5.07 11.48
C LEU A 718 -6.82 6.02 10.67
N GLU A 719 -5.50 5.79 10.59
CA GLU A 719 -4.54 6.72 9.95
C GLU A 719 -4.81 8.18 10.35
N TRP A 720 -4.93 8.40 11.66
CA TRP A 720 -5.46 9.66 12.18
C TRP A 720 -4.57 10.85 11.80
N PRO A 721 -5.11 11.95 11.22
CA PRO A 721 -4.28 13.05 10.71
C PRO A 721 -3.38 13.74 11.73
N ASN A 722 -3.78 13.73 13.00
CA ASN A 722 -3.06 14.40 14.08
C ASN A 722 -2.31 13.41 14.95
N ARG A 723 -1.01 13.31 14.72
CA ARG A 723 -0.15 12.35 15.43
C ARG A 723 -0.25 12.43 16.95
N ILE A 724 -0.38 13.63 17.54
CA ILE A 724 -0.47 13.79 19.00
C ILE A 724 -1.77 13.17 19.54
N GLN A 725 -2.88 13.36 18.84
CA GLN A 725 -4.17 12.76 19.25
C GLN A 725 -4.13 11.24 19.08
N GLU A 726 -3.50 10.74 18.01
CA GLU A 726 -3.27 9.32 17.79
C GLU A 726 -2.46 8.70 18.94
N CYS A 727 -1.36 9.35 19.34
CA CYS A 727 -0.57 8.95 20.52
C CYS A 727 -1.45 8.87 21.77
N ARG A 728 -2.38 9.83 21.98
CA ARG A 728 -3.32 9.79 23.13
C ARG A 728 -4.28 8.61 23.06
N PHE A 729 -4.75 8.25 21.87
CA PHE A 729 -5.60 7.06 21.70
C PHE A 729 -4.84 5.79 22.05
N ASN A 730 -3.58 5.67 21.62
CA ASN A 730 -2.72 4.54 21.95
C ASN A 730 -2.38 4.49 23.46
N THR A 731 -2.12 5.62 24.11
CA THR A 731 -1.94 5.68 25.57
C THR A 731 -3.20 5.23 26.31
N ALA A 732 -4.38 5.70 25.88
CA ALA A 732 -5.66 5.29 26.47
C ALA A 732 -5.90 3.78 26.30
N LEU A 733 -5.62 3.23 25.11
CA LEU A 733 -5.74 1.80 24.87
C LEU A 733 -4.75 0.97 25.70
N SER A 734 -3.55 1.49 25.94
CA SER A 734 -2.55 0.85 26.80
C SER A 734 -3.00 0.78 28.26
N LYS A 735 -3.72 1.80 28.74
CA LYS A 735 -4.41 1.77 30.03
C LYS A 735 -5.46 0.66 30.09
N VAL A 736 -6.28 0.52 29.04
CA VAL A 736 -7.29 -0.55 28.92
C VAL A 736 -6.64 -1.93 28.99
N ILE A 737 -5.58 -2.18 28.21
CA ILE A 737 -4.83 -3.44 28.21
C ILE A 737 -4.23 -3.73 29.59
N GLY A 738 -3.66 -2.71 30.25
CA GLY A 738 -3.10 -2.86 31.59
C GLY A 738 -4.13 -3.29 32.63
N VAL A 739 -5.31 -2.67 32.64
CA VAL A 739 -6.43 -3.03 33.54
C VAL A 739 -6.95 -4.43 33.23
N ALA A 740 -7.08 -4.79 31.95
CA ALA A 740 -7.50 -6.12 31.52
C ALA A 740 -6.56 -7.22 32.02
N LEU A 741 -5.25 -7.01 31.89
CA LEU A 741 -4.25 -7.97 32.33
C LEU A 741 -4.20 -8.10 33.84
N GLU A 742 -4.38 -7.01 34.57
CA GLU A 742 -4.49 -7.01 36.03
C GLU A 742 -5.66 -7.88 36.50
N GLN A 743 -6.85 -7.71 35.89
CA GLN A 743 -8.00 -8.56 36.18
C GLN A 743 -7.77 -10.02 35.80
N TYR A 744 -7.20 -10.28 34.61
CA TYR A 744 -6.90 -11.64 34.16
C TYR A 744 -5.93 -12.37 35.10
N THR A 745 -4.86 -11.70 35.56
CA THR A 745 -3.93 -12.28 36.52
C THR A 745 -4.59 -12.55 37.88
N MET A 746 -5.44 -11.65 38.35
CA MET A 746 -6.13 -11.81 39.64
C MET A 746 -7.08 -13.01 39.63
N GLU A 747 -7.85 -13.20 38.55
CA GLU A 747 -8.75 -14.35 38.41
C GLU A 747 -7.97 -15.67 38.28
N LEU A 748 -6.84 -15.68 37.57
CA LEU A 748 -5.96 -16.86 37.50
C LEU A 748 -5.33 -17.22 38.85
N GLU A 749 -4.85 -16.23 39.60
CA GLU A 749 -4.26 -16.44 40.92
C GLU A 749 -5.27 -17.03 41.92
N ASP A 750 -6.51 -16.53 41.92
CA ASP A 750 -7.58 -17.05 42.80
C ASP A 750 -7.91 -18.52 42.46
N MET A 751 -8.03 -18.84 41.17
CA MET A 751 -8.21 -20.22 40.71
C MET A 751 -7.04 -21.13 41.10
N ILE A 752 -5.80 -20.68 40.89
CA ILE A 752 -4.59 -21.44 41.25
C ILE A 752 -4.53 -21.66 42.77
N THR A 753 -4.83 -20.64 43.57
CA THR A 753 -4.84 -20.75 45.03
C THR A 753 -5.86 -21.78 45.50
N THR A 754 -7.05 -21.78 44.89
CA THR A 754 -8.11 -22.75 45.17
C THR A 754 -7.72 -24.17 44.76
N ASP A 755 -7.02 -24.34 43.64
CA ASP A 755 -6.52 -25.65 43.18
C ASP A 755 -5.44 -26.23 44.12
N ILE A 756 -4.53 -25.39 44.64
CA ILE A 756 -3.42 -25.81 45.52
C ILE A 756 -3.90 -26.07 46.97
N TYR A 757 -4.85 -25.26 47.44
CA TYR A 757 -5.44 -25.34 48.77
C TYR A 757 -6.97 -25.52 48.67
N PRO A 758 -7.45 -26.71 48.22
CA PRO A 758 -8.88 -26.97 48.15
C PRO A 758 -9.46 -26.86 49.57
N ARG A 759 -10.41 -25.94 49.76
CA ARG A 759 -11.06 -25.73 51.06
C ARG A 759 -11.64 -27.05 51.56
N ALA A 760 -11.18 -27.51 52.73
CA ALA A 760 -11.80 -28.63 53.42
C ALA A 760 -13.29 -28.27 53.64
N VAL A 761 -14.19 -29.08 53.08
CA VAL A 761 -15.63 -28.91 53.24
C VAL A 761 -15.93 -28.88 54.73
N ARG A 762 -16.34 -27.72 55.25
CA ARG A 762 -17.02 -27.62 56.54
C ARG A 762 -18.27 -28.49 56.45
N GLU A 763 -18.33 -29.57 57.21
CA GLU A 763 -19.58 -30.32 57.44
C GLU A 763 -20.64 -29.35 57.96
N GLY A 764 -21.59 -28.99 57.09
CA GLY A 764 -22.63 -28.05 57.47
C GLY A 764 -23.41 -27.48 56.29
N ASP A 765 -23.93 -28.33 55.39
CA ASP A 765 -25.06 -27.93 54.55
C ASP A 765 -26.02 -29.11 54.32
N PRO A 766 -27.34 -29.03 54.68
CA PRO A 766 -28.23 -30.19 54.71
C PRO A 766 -28.81 -30.63 53.35
N HIS A 767 -28.35 -30.08 52.22
CA HIS A 767 -28.99 -30.30 50.92
C HIS A 767 -27.96 -30.42 49.78
N GLY A 768 -27.30 -31.58 49.70
CA GLY A 768 -26.47 -31.97 48.56
C GLY A 768 -26.46 -33.48 48.38
N SER A 769 -26.83 -33.95 47.20
CA SER A 769 -27.13 -35.34 46.84
C SER A 769 -25.91 -36.27 46.88
N GLY A 770 -25.53 -36.74 48.07
CA GLY A 770 -24.58 -37.84 48.27
C GLY A 770 -25.28 -39.20 48.33
N ASN A 771 -24.80 -40.15 47.52
CA ASN A 771 -25.38 -41.47 47.27
C ASN A 771 -25.71 -42.29 48.54
N PHE A 772 -26.98 -42.65 48.68
CA PHE A 772 -27.54 -43.58 49.66
C PHE A 772 -26.79 -44.94 49.73
N PHE A 773 -26.11 -45.33 48.65
CA PHE A 773 -25.40 -46.62 48.52
C PHE A 773 -24.14 -46.73 49.38
N ASP A 774 -23.41 -45.64 49.65
CA ASP A 774 -22.18 -45.72 50.45
C ASP A 774 -22.50 -45.84 51.95
N ARG A 775 -23.57 -45.18 52.41
CA ARG A 775 -24.03 -45.28 53.81
C ARG A 775 -24.54 -46.68 54.16
N ALA A 776 -25.09 -47.41 53.19
CA ALA A 776 -25.57 -48.79 53.35
C ALA A 776 -24.44 -49.83 53.40
N ARG A 777 -23.29 -49.58 52.77
CA ARG A 777 -22.11 -50.47 52.86
C ARG A 777 -21.45 -50.43 54.24
N TYR A 778 -21.44 -49.28 54.90
CA TYR A 778 -20.86 -49.12 56.24
C TYR A 778 -21.68 -49.77 57.37
N GLN A 779 -22.94 -50.12 57.14
CA GLN A 779 -23.79 -50.78 58.15
C GLN A 779 -23.91 -52.31 57.99
N LEU A 780 -23.49 -52.88 56.85
CA LEU A 780 -23.62 -54.32 56.59
C LEU A 780 -22.34 -55.13 56.86
N ILE A 781 -21.18 -54.48 56.98
CA ILE A 781 -19.90 -55.15 57.23
C ILE A 781 -19.36 -54.67 58.58
N GLY A 782 -19.77 -55.35 59.65
CA GLY A 782 -19.22 -55.14 60.98
C GLY A 782 -17.75 -55.54 61.04
N GLY A 783 -16.86 -54.55 61.11
CA GLY A 783 -15.42 -54.72 61.30
C GLY A 783 -14.85 -53.56 62.12
N ARG A 784 -14.10 -53.89 63.18
CA ARG A 784 -13.42 -52.93 64.07
C ARG A 784 -12.49 -51.98 63.29
N PRO A 785 -12.29 -50.74 63.76
CA PRO A 785 -11.45 -49.77 63.09
C PRO A 785 -9.98 -50.17 63.23
N GLN A 786 -9.33 -50.50 62.10
CA GLN A 786 -7.88 -50.49 62.01
C GLN A 786 -7.42 -49.06 61.75
N SER A 787 -6.69 -48.51 62.72
CA SER A 787 -5.59 -47.54 62.58
C SER A 787 -5.59 -46.65 61.33
N LYS A 788 -6.07 -45.40 61.49
CA LYS A 788 -5.69 -44.27 60.66
C LYS A 788 -4.16 -44.07 60.72
N SER A 789 -3.45 -44.39 59.66
CA SER A 789 -2.03 -43.99 59.48
C SER A 789 -1.68 -43.76 58.01
N SER A 790 -2.61 -43.26 57.21
CA SER A 790 -2.44 -43.06 55.76
C SER A 790 -2.98 -41.70 55.28
N SER A 791 -3.01 -40.68 56.13
CA SER A 791 -3.59 -39.36 55.81
C SER A 791 -2.58 -38.20 55.76
N ASP A 792 -1.26 -38.46 55.74
CA ASP A 792 -0.23 -37.40 55.86
C ASP A 792 0.48 -37.03 54.54
N VAL A 793 0.14 -37.62 53.39
CA VAL A 793 0.75 -37.24 52.09
C VAL A 793 -0.14 -36.21 51.38
N PRO A 794 0.35 -34.99 51.09
CA PRO A 794 -0.40 -34.00 50.33
C PRO A 794 -0.77 -34.50 48.94
N ALA A 795 -1.91 -34.02 48.42
CA ALA A 795 -2.30 -34.29 47.04
C ALA A 795 -1.25 -33.80 46.04
N ASP A 796 -1.09 -34.55 44.94
CA ASP A 796 -0.21 -34.19 43.83
C ASP A 796 -0.79 -33.02 43.04
N PHE A 797 0.06 -32.26 42.34
CA PHE A 797 -0.37 -31.14 41.51
C PHE A 797 -1.18 -31.60 40.28
N ILE A 798 -2.13 -30.77 39.87
CA ILE A 798 -2.96 -31.00 38.68
C ILE A 798 -2.26 -30.34 37.47
N ALA A 799 -2.29 -31.02 36.32
CA ALA A 799 -1.75 -30.48 35.07
C ALA A 799 -2.39 -29.14 34.68
N GLU A 800 -3.70 -28.99 34.92
CA GLU A 800 -4.45 -27.74 34.67
C GLU A 800 -3.90 -26.53 35.45
N THR A 801 -3.45 -26.73 36.69
CA THR A 801 -2.82 -25.67 37.49
C THR A 801 -1.51 -25.21 36.84
N CYS A 802 -0.73 -26.14 36.27
CA CYS A 802 0.49 -25.82 35.54
C CYS A 802 0.20 -25.00 34.26
N VAL A 803 -0.86 -25.34 33.54
CA VAL A 803 -1.30 -24.59 32.34
C VAL A 803 -1.71 -23.16 32.73
N LYS A 804 -2.44 -22.97 33.84
CA LYS A 804 -2.78 -21.64 34.37
C LYS A 804 -1.52 -20.80 34.67
N VAL A 805 -0.46 -21.40 35.24
CA VAL A 805 0.84 -20.72 35.45
C VAL A 805 1.48 -20.33 34.10
N ASN A 806 1.46 -21.23 33.12
CA ASN A 806 2.00 -20.95 31.79
C ASN A 806 1.24 -19.84 31.07
N ASN A 807 -0.07 -19.66 31.33
CA ASN A 807 -0.84 -18.56 30.76
C ASN A 807 -0.32 -17.19 31.23
N ILE A 808 0.07 -17.06 32.51
CA ILE A 808 0.64 -15.82 33.06
C ILE A 808 1.97 -15.50 32.37
N GLU A 809 2.83 -16.50 32.18
CA GLU A 809 4.10 -16.32 31.45
C GLU A 809 3.87 -16.00 29.96
N ALA A 810 2.93 -16.70 29.32
CA ALA A 810 2.57 -16.45 27.92
C ALA A 810 2.02 -15.04 27.73
N ALA A 811 1.22 -14.53 28.68
CA ALA A 811 0.74 -13.16 28.68
C ALA A 811 1.91 -12.16 28.74
N ARG A 812 2.95 -12.42 29.54
CA ARG A 812 4.18 -11.60 29.57
C ARG A 812 4.88 -11.53 28.21
N PHE A 813 5.04 -12.66 27.53
CA PHE A 813 5.68 -12.69 26.21
C PHE A 813 4.82 -12.04 25.12
N LYS A 814 3.50 -12.25 25.15
CA LYS A 814 2.58 -11.61 24.20
C LYS A 814 2.50 -10.09 24.43
N LEU A 815 2.58 -9.63 25.68
CA LEU A 815 2.67 -8.21 26.00
C LEU A 815 3.97 -7.58 25.46
N ASP A 816 5.10 -8.30 25.53
CA ASP A 816 6.39 -7.88 24.93
C ASP A 816 6.30 -7.70 23.41
N ARG A 817 5.55 -8.59 22.74
CA ARG A 817 5.27 -8.44 21.29
C ARG A 817 4.33 -7.27 21.01
N LEU A 818 3.29 -7.08 21.82
CA LEU A 818 2.34 -5.98 21.66
C LEU A 818 3.03 -4.62 21.86
N TYR A 819 3.94 -4.53 22.83
CA TYR A 819 4.78 -3.36 23.09
C TYR A 819 5.61 -2.98 21.86
N GLN A 820 6.21 -3.97 21.17
CA GLN A 820 6.97 -3.73 19.94
C GLN A 820 6.06 -3.34 18.78
N ASN A 821 4.91 -3.99 18.61
CA ASN A 821 3.98 -3.72 17.51
C ASN A 821 3.32 -2.33 17.58
N MET A 822 3.25 -1.73 18.77
CA MET A 822 2.68 -0.40 18.98
C MET A 822 3.74 0.71 18.93
N ASP A 823 5.01 0.40 18.71
CA ASP A 823 6.14 1.36 18.71
C ASP A 823 6.11 2.29 19.94
N VAL A 824 5.90 1.70 21.12
CA VAL A 824 5.65 2.42 22.38
C VAL A 824 6.73 3.45 22.70
N ASP A 825 7.99 3.15 22.37
CA ASP A 825 9.13 4.06 22.58
C ASP A 825 9.04 5.33 21.73
N GLU A 826 8.61 5.21 20.47
CA GLU A 826 8.44 6.36 19.57
C GLU A 826 7.28 7.23 20.03
N ILE A 827 6.14 6.63 20.37
CA ILE A 827 4.96 7.33 20.90
C ILE A 827 5.30 8.10 22.19
N ALA A 828 6.05 7.48 23.10
CA ALA A 828 6.48 8.13 24.34
C ALA A 828 7.49 9.26 24.12
N GLN A 829 8.33 9.16 23.09
CA GLN A 829 9.24 10.24 22.71
C GLN A 829 8.48 11.44 22.14
N GLU A 830 7.58 11.21 21.18
CA GLU A 830 6.77 12.27 20.56
C GLU A 830 5.91 13.03 21.59
N MET A 831 5.32 12.30 22.54
CA MET A 831 4.55 12.90 23.64
C MET A 831 5.40 13.80 24.55
N ARG A 832 6.64 13.40 24.85
CA ARG A 832 7.56 14.19 25.68
C ARG A 832 8.04 15.44 24.96
N GLU A 833 8.33 15.33 23.66
CA GLU A 833 8.72 16.47 22.83
C GLU A 833 7.60 17.52 22.77
N TYR A 834 6.34 17.09 22.58
CA TYR A 834 5.19 17.99 22.61
C TYR A 834 4.93 18.59 24.00
N GLY A 835 5.01 17.78 25.06
CA GLY A 835 4.84 18.24 26.45
C GLY A 835 5.84 19.34 26.84
N SER A 836 7.05 19.30 26.28
CA SER A 836 8.08 20.32 26.52
C SER A 836 7.81 21.67 25.81
N GLN A 837 6.91 21.71 24.83
CA GLN A 837 6.58 22.91 24.04
C GLN A 837 5.39 23.70 24.61
N LEU A 838 4.63 23.15 25.56
CA LEU A 838 3.54 23.85 26.23
C LEU A 838 4.06 24.67 27.42
N PRO A 839 3.66 25.95 27.57
CA PRO A 839 3.94 26.71 28.79
C PRO A 839 3.34 25.98 30.01
N ALA A 840 4.09 25.90 31.11
CA ALA A 840 3.75 25.19 32.34
C ALA A 840 2.52 25.72 33.11
N GLU A 841 1.62 26.46 32.45
CA GLU A 841 0.41 27.02 33.05
C GLU A 841 -0.84 26.43 32.38
N LYS A 842 -1.62 25.69 33.20
CA LYS A 842 -2.90 25.02 32.93
C LYS A 842 -2.82 23.52 32.57
N SER A 843 -2.13 22.71 33.36
CA SER A 843 -2.69 21.40 33.71
C SER A 843 -3.76 21.65 34.78
N VAL A 844 -5.03 21.53 34.40
CA VAL A 844 -6.12 21.37 35.35
C VAL A 844 -5.72 20.25 36.31
N SER A 845 -5.87 20.47 37.62
CA SER A 845 -5.56 19.50 38.67
C SER A 845 -6.41 18.23 38.49
N GLU A 846 -5.97 17.34 37.60
CA GLU A 846 -6.36 15.94 37.63
C GLU A 846 -5.81 15.37 38.94
N GLN A 847 -6.66 14.65 39.68
CA GLN A 847 -6.24 13.92 40.88
C GLN A 847 -5.12 12.97 40.47
N GLN A 848 -3.88 13.30 40.81
CA GLN A 848 -2.73 12.43 40.56
C GLN A 848 -2.86 11.22 41.47
N ASN A 849 -3.05 10.05 40.89
CA ASN A 849 -2.94 8.81 41.64
C ASN A 849 -1.46 8.46 41.80
N TYR A 850 -1.12 7.95 42.97
CA TYR A 850 0.23 7.50 43.28
C TYR A 850 0.21 5.99 43.44
N LEU A 851 1.15 5.33 42.77
CA LEU A 851 1.43 3.92 42.93
C LEU A 851 2.55 3.78 43.96
N TYR A 852 2.24 3.14 45.09
CA TYR A 852 3.23 2.79 46.11
C TYR A 852 3.58 1.33 46.01
N SER A 853 4.85 1.03 45.72
CA SER A 853 5.41 -0.32 45.81
C SER A 853 6.02 -0.53 47.19
N ILE A 854 5.36 -1.35 48.02
CA ILE A 854 5.75 -1.69 49.38
C ILE A 854 6.35 -3.08 49.38
N LYS A 855 7.66 -3.16 49.52
CA LYS A 855 8.38 -4.41 49.73
C LYS A 855 8.50 -4.73 51.23
N ILE A 856 7.80 -5.77 51.67
CA ILE A 856 7.95 -6.36 53.00
C ILE A 856 9.20 -7.25 53.00
N VAL A 857 10.29 -6.78 53.60
CA VAL A 857 11.59 -7.46 53.52
C VAL A 857 11.69 -8.59 54.54
N ARG A 858 11.59 -8.25 55.83
CA ARG A 858 11.77 -9.18 56.95
C ARG A 858 11.24 -8.58 58.25
N ALA A 859 10.95 -9.42 59.22
CA ALA A 859 10.80 -9.02 60.62
C ALA A 859 11.92 -9.61 61.47
N GLU A 860 12.17 -8.97 62.61
CA GLU A 860 13.14 -9.43 63.60
C GLU A 860 12.51 -9.43 65.00
N ASN A 861 12.84 -10.44 65.79
CA ASN A 861 12.46 -10.58 67.20
C ASN A 861 10.95 -10.54 67.49
N LEU A 862 10.13 -11.26 66.72
CA LEU A 862 8.70 -11.42 66.98
C LEU A 862 8.44 -12.17 68.31
N PRO A 863 7.25 -12.01 68.93
CA PRO A 863 6.91 -12.75 70.14
C PRO A 863 6.71 -14.24 69.84
N PRO A 864 7.20 -15.14 70.71
CA PRO A 864 6.99 -16.58 70.57
C PRO A 864 5.55 -16.93 70.97
N SER A 865 4.73 -17.26 69.98
CA SER A 865 3.31 -17.57 70.17
C SER A 865 3.06 -19.08 70.30
N ASP A 866 3.91 -19.91 69.69
CA ASP A 866 3.81 -21.37 69.79
C ASP A 866 4.41 -21.96 71.08
N ASN A 867 3.90 -23.14 71.46
CA ASN A 867 4.43 -23.97 72.55
C ASN A 867 5.91 -24.42 72.35
N ASN A 868 6.46 -24.26 71.15
CA ASN A 868 7.85 -24.57 70.80
C ASN A 868 8.81 -23.37 71.06
N GLY A 869 8.29 -22.21 71.47
CA GLY A 869 9.08 -20.98 71.67
C GLY A 869 9.43 -20.24 70.37
N LEU A 870 8.69 -20.48 69.29
CA LEU A 870 8.80 -19.87 67.96
C LEU A 870 7.41 -19.38 67.52
N SER A 871 7.30 -18.97 66.26
CA SER A 871 6.05 -18.60 65.60
C SER A 871 6.16 -18.93 64.10
N ASP A 872 5.01 -19.01 63.46
CA ASP A 872 4.73 -19.12 62.04
C ASP A 872 4.16 -17.78 61.48
N PRO A 873 4.97 -16.70 61.45
CA PRO A 873 4.47 -15.36 61.18
C PRO A 873 4.13 -15.08 59.71
N TYR A 874 3.01 -14.36 59.53
CA TYR A 874 2.65 -13.65 58.29
C TYR A 874 2.16 -12.23 58.60
N ILE A 875 2.21 -11.32 57.63
CA ILE A 875 1.78 -9.92 57.76
C ILE A 875 0.54 -9.65 56.92
N VAL A 876 -0.41 -8.93 57.49
CA VAL A 876 -1.57 -8.35 56.79
C VAL A 876 -1.42 -6.83 56.79
N LEU A 877 -1.52 -6.20 55.62
CA LEU A 877 -1.61 -4.74 55.52
C LEU A 877 -3.09 -4.33 55.42
N GLU A 878 -3.51 -3.40 56.26
CA GLU A 878 -4.86 -2.84 56.28
C GLU A 878 -4.84 -1.33 56.03
N ILE A 879 -5.84 -0.85 55.29
CA ILE A 879 -6.17 0.57 55.14
C ILE A 879 -7.67 0.70 55.39
N ASP A 880 -8.09 1.71 56.16
CA ASP A 880 -9.49 1.93 56.54
C ASP A 880 -10.20 0.69 57.13
N ASN A 881 -9.48 -0.08 57.96
CA ASN A 881 -9.92 -1.35 58.56
C ASN A 881 -10.32 -2.43 57.52
N LYS A 882 -9.75 -2.37 56.31
CA LYS A 882 -9.90 -3.42 55.28
C LYS A 882 -8.54 -4.01 54.97
N PRO A 883 -8.38 -5.35 55.02
CA PRO A 883 -7.15 -6.01 54.60
C PRO A 883 -6.97 -5.83 53.09
N ILE A 884 -5.87 -5.21 52.70
CA ILE A 884 -5.49 -5.03 51.29
C ILE A 884 -4.69 -6.23 50.82
N THR A 885 -3.76 -6.70 51.64
CA THR A 885 -2.85 -7.77 51.21
C THR A 885 -2.27 -8.55 52.38
N ARG A 886 -1.85 -9.80 52.11
CA ARG A 886 -1.28 -10.74 53.07
C ARG A 886 0.03 -11.30 52.52
N THR A 887 1.06 -11.41 53.38
CA THR A 887 2.30 -12.10 53.02
C THR A 887 2.15 -13.61 53.13
N LYS A 888 3.08 -14.35 52.50
CA LYS A 888 3.24 -15.77 52.81
C LYS A 888 3.62 -15.99 54.28
N THR A 889 3.28 -17.15 54.81
CA THR A 889 3.71 -17.58 56.14
C THR A 889 5.16 -18.06 56.09
N VAL A 890 5.97 -17.69 57.09
CA VAL A 890 7.33 -18.21 57.24
C VAL A 890 7.40 -19.01 58.54
N TYR A 891 7.37 -20.34 58.42
CA TYR A 891 7.26 -21.23 59.58
C TYR A 891 8.53 -21.29 60.46
N GLU A 892 8.31 -21.53 61.77
CA GLU A 892 9.27 -21.82 62.84
C GLU A 892 10.37 -20.76 63.02
N THR A 893 10.01 -19.47 62.96
CA THR A 893 10.99 -18.39 63.10
C THR A 893 10.43 -17.10 63.69
N LEU A 894 11.20 -16.50 64.62
CA LEU A 894 10.95 -15.15 65.14
C LEU A 894 11.58 -14.05 64.27
N ASN A 895 12.32 -14.44 63.23
CA ASN A 895 13.02 -13.53 62.32
C ASN A 895 12.66 -13.86 60.86
N PRO A 896 11.38 -13.79 60.48
CA PRO A 896 10.91 -14.19 59.16
C PRO A 896 11.44 -13.25 58.07
N ARG A 897 11.70 -13.80 56.90
CA ARG A 897 12.12 -13.05 55.72
C ARG A 897 11.21 -13.35 54.54
N TRP A 898 10.31 -12.43 54.24
CA TRP A 898 9.31 -12.58 53.18
C TRP A 898 9.85 -12.15 51.81
N ASP A 899 10.56 -11.03 51.75
CA ASP A 899 11.01 -10.40 50.50
C ASP A 899 9.89 -10.16 49.45
N GLN A 900 8.64 -9.99 49.89
CA GLN A 900 7.46 -9.82 49.04
C GLN A 900 7.13 -8.35 48.75
N VAL A 901 6.58 -8.06 47.57
CA VAL A 901 6.30 -6.68 47.11
C VAL A 901 4.82 -6.52 46.81
N PHE A 902 4.23 -5.45 47.32
CA PHE A 902 2.82 -5.10 47.17
C PHE A 902 2.69 -3.72 46.55
N ASP A 903 1.96 -3.62 45.44
CA ASP A 903 1.67 -2.35 44.77
C ASP A 903 0.28 -1.86 45.17
N ILE A 904 0.18 -0.64 45.70
CA ILE A 904 -1.06 -0.03 46.17
C ILE A 904 -1.29 1.30 45.44
N TRP A 905 -2.48 1.48 44.88
CA TRP A 905 -2.91 2.72 44.25
C TRP A 905 -3.64 3.59 45.27
N LEU A 906 -3.10 4.79 45.51
CA LEU A 906 -3.73 5.76 46.40
C LEU A 906 -4.09 7.03 45.62
N THR A 907 -5.37 7.40 45.72
CA THR A 907 -5.95 8.65 45.21
C THR A 907 -5.75 9.81 46.20
N GLU A 908 -5.56 9.49 47.48
CA GLU A 908 -5.39 10.47 48.56
C GLU A 908 -3.92 10.85 48.77
N LYS A 909 -3.69 12.09 49.23
CA LYS A 909 -2.33 12.63 49.47
C LYS A 909 -1.65 12.02 50.70
N THR A 910 -2.37 11.39 51.60
CA THR A 910 -1.81 10.85 52.84
C THR A 910 -2.72 9.73 53.31
N VAL A 911 -2.20 8.51 53.42
CA VAL A 911 -2.96 7.34 53.90
C VAL A 911 -2.17 6.65 55.00
N ASP A 912 -2.85 6.31 56.09
CA ASP A 912 -2.29 5.55 57.20
C ASP A 912 -2.52 4.06 56.94
N VAL A 913 -1.44 3.27 56.98
CA VAL A 913 -1.45 1.81 56.75
C VAL A 913 -1.10 1.11 58.05
N LEU A 914 -1.89 0.11 58.42
CA LEU A 914 -1.63 -0.78 59.54
C LEU A 914 -1.00 -2.07 59.02
N ALA A 915 0.15 -2.46 59.56
CA ALA A 915 0.74 -3.77 59.35
C ALA A 915 0.54 -4.63 60.61
N LEU A 916 -0.26 -5.69 60.49
CA LEU A 916 -0.52 -6.68 61.54
C LEU A 916 0.29 -7.94 61.27
N VAL A 917 0.93 -8.50 62.30
CA VAL A 917 1.57 -9.82 62.25
C VAL A 917 0.65 -10.82 62.93
N TYR A 918 0.43 -11.94 62.26
CA TYR A 918 -0.32 -13.09 62.77
C TYR A 918 0.55 -14.33 62.80
N ASP A 919 0.25 -15.22 63.73
CA ASP A 919 0.76 -16.59 63.82
C ASP A 919 -0.20 -17.56 63.12
N GLU A 920 0.26 -18.31 62.12
CA GLU A 920 -0.60 -19.28 61.42
C GLU A 920 -0.66 -20.62 62.17
N ASP A 921 -1.82 -20.91 62.77
CA ASP A 921 -2.04 -22.14 63.53
C ASP A 921 -2.67 -23.26 62.68
N LEU A 922 -2.06 -24.45 62.67
CA LEU A 922 -2.60 -25.61 61.96
C LEU A 922 -3.94 -26.13 62.53
N ILE A 923 -4.22 -25.84 63.82
CA ILE A 923 -5.45 -26.23 64.51
C ILE A 923 -5.85 -25.09 65.46
N GLY A 924 -6.64 -24.13 64.98
CA GLY A 924 -7.05 -22.98 65.78
C GLY A 924 -7.54 -21.83 64.92
N ALA A 925 -7.71 -20.67 65.54
CA ALA A 925 -7.79 -19.40 64.85
C ALA A 925 -6.45 -18.69 65.06
N ASP A 926 -5.87 -18.17 63.99
CA ASP A 926 -4.58 -17.46 63.97
C ASP A 926 -4.49 -16.39 65.08
N GLU A 927 -3.38 -16.36 65.82
CA GLU A 927 -3.16 -15.43 66.93
C GLU A 927 -2.46 -14.15 66.44
N GLU A 928 -2.90 -12.97 66.89
CA GLU A 928 -2.25 -11.70 66.54
C GLU A 928 -0.98 -11.50 67.39
N CYS A 929 0.18 -11.46 66.75
CA CYS A 929 1.48 -11.29 67.39
C CYS A 929 1.85 -9.81 67.61
N GLY A 930 1.27 -8.87 66.85
CA GLY A 930 1.49 -7.44 67.04
C GLY A 930 1.24 -6.59 65.80
N GLY A 931 1.17 -5.27 66.00
CA GLY A 931 0.81 -4.32 64.95
C GLY A 931 1.71 -3.07 64.91
N VAL A 932 1.80 -2.43 63.73
CA VAL A 932 2.46 -1.14 63.56
C VAL A 932 1.82 -0.29 62.47
N TRP A 933 1.67 1.00 62.73
CA TRP A 933 1.17 1.98 61.76
C TRP A 933 2.32 2.68 61.02
N PHE A 934 2.16 2.91 59.72
CA PHE A 934 3.04 3.76 58.93
C PHE A 934 2.24 4.59 57.91
N LYS A 935 2.82 5.70 57.43
CA LYS A 935 2.14 6.62 56.51
C LYS A 935 2.67 6.51 55.10
N LEU A 936 1.77 6.54 54.13
CA LEU A 936 2.06 6.70 52.70
C LEU A 936 1.64 8.12 52.28
N SER A 937 2.60 8.97 51.94
CA SER A 937 2.32 10.33 51.45
C SER A 937 3.32 10.76 50.39
N PRO A 938 2.89 11.47 49.32
CA PRO A 938 3.81 12.04 48.35
C PRO A 938 4.85 12.93 49.00
N GLU A 939 4.54 13.66 50.08
CA GLU A 939 5.52 14.52 50.75
C GLU A 939 6.77 13.76 51.24
N TYR A 940 6.62 12.49 51.62
CA TYR A 940 7.75 11.66 52.10
C TYR A 940 8.44 10.88 50.97
N PHE A 941 7.81 10.73 49.81
CA PHE A 941 8.29 9.87 48.72
C PHE A 941 8.39 10.60 47.36
N ASP A 942 8.29 11.94 47.33
CA ASP A 942 8.31 12.79 46.11
C ASP A 942 9.64 12.76 45.35
N ASP A 943 10.70 12.27 45.99
CA ASP A 943 12.00 12.08 45.34
C ASP A 943 12.05 10.86 44.39
N TYR A 944 10.96 10.08 44.35
CA TYR A 944 10.80 8.83 43.60
C TYR A 944 11.91 7.79 43.90
N GLN A 945 12.55 7.87 45.08
CA GLN A 945 13.55 6.91 45.52
C GLN A 945 12.96 5.83 46.43
N THR A 946 13.63 4.67 46.45
CA THR A 946 13.27 3.60 47.38
C THR A 946 13.74 3.95 48.79
N HIS A 947 12.79 4.11 49.70
CA HIS A 947 13.01 4.38 51.11
C HIS A 947 12.94 3.09 51.92
N GLU A 948 13.92 2.84 52.80
CA GLU A 948 13.89 1.71 53.74
C GLU A 948 13.36 2.19 55.10
N LEU A 949 12.21 1.67 55.52
CA LEU A 949 11.58 1.94 56.81
C LEU A 949 11.83 0.79 57.77
N VAL A 950 12.25 1.11 58.99
CA VAL A 950 12.38 0.16 60.10
C VAL A 950 11.35 0.55 61.15
N LEU A 951 10.31 -0.25 61.28
CA LEU A 951 9.15 -0.03 62.14
C LEU A 951 9.21 -0.99 63.33
N ASN A 952 8.72 -0.59 64.51
CA ASN A 952 8.68 -1.46 65.69
C ASN A 952 7.25 -1.96 65.92
N PHE A 953 7.06 -3.26 66.02
CA PHE A 953 5.78 -3.85 66.40
C PHE A 953 5.49 -3.63 67.89
N VAL A 954 4.22 -3.43 68.20
CA VAL A 954 3.70 -3.46 69.57
C VAL A 954 2.91 -4.76 69.73
N PRO A 955 3.19 -5.63 70.73
CA PRO A 955 4.07 -5.43 71.88
C PRO A 955 5.58 -5.68 71.64
N GLN A 956 5.97 -6.46 70.62
CA GLN A 956 7.37 -6.86 70.40
C GLN A 956 7.69 -7.13 68.92
N GLY A 957 8.88 -6.71 68.47
CA GLY A 957 9.46 -7.04 67.16
C GLY A 957 9.77 -5.82 66.30
N LYS A 958 10.47 -6.03 65.18
CA LYS A 958 10.76 -4.99 64.17
C LYS A 958 10.37 -5.44 62.78
N LEU A 959 9.78 -4.57 61.98
CA LEU A 959 9.46 -4.76 60.57
C LEU A 959 10.35 -3.89 59.70
N ILE A 960 10.96 -4.48 58.67
CA ILE A 960 11.73 -3.74 57.68
C ILE A 960 10.97 -3.74 56.36
N LEU A 961 10.55 -2.55 55.93
CA LEU A 961 9.84 -2.29 54.68
C LEU A 961 10.73 -1.48 53.74
N ARG A 962 10.54 -1.64 52.43
CA ARG A 962 11.07 -0.73 51.43
C ARG A 962 9.92 -0.18 50.59
N ILE A 963 9.75 1.13 50.58
CA ILE A 963 8.64 1.79 49.91
C ILE A 963 9.22 2.65 48.79
N SER A 964 8.63 2.56 47.60
CA SER A 964 8.88 3.49 46.50
C SER A 964 7.57 3.99 45.95
N MET A 965 7.53 5.27 45.57
CA MET A 965 6.38 5.89 44.95
C MET A 965 6.64 6.13 43.46
N GLU A 966 5.62 5.95 42.63
CA GLU A 966 5.57 6.40 41.25
C GLU A 966 4.26 7.17 41.03
N GLY A 967 4.31 8.36 40.44
CA GLY A 967 3.09 9.08 40.05
C GLY A 967 2.50 8.50 38.76
N GLU A 968 1.16 8.44 38.64
CA GLU A 968 0.48 8.15 37.38
C GLU A 968 0.92 9.19 36.34
N LYS A 969 1.69 8.73 35.35
CA LYS A 969 2.05 9.54 34.19
C LYS A 969 1.09 9.17 33.07
N ASP A 970 0.54 10.17 32.38
CA ASP A 970 -0.21 9.98 31.14
C ASP A 970 0.76 9.64 29.98
N ASP A 971 1.47 8.53 30.16
CA ASP A 971 2.54 8.03 29.31
C ASP A 971 2.27 6.55 29.00
N ILE A 972 2.40 6.19 27.73
CA ILE A 972 2.21 4.83 27.24
C ILE A 972 3.22 3.86 27.88
N GLN A 973 4.47 4.30 28.11
CA GLN A 973 5.50 3.46 28.74
C GLN A 973 5.14 3.11 30.19
N PHE A 974 4.46 4.03 30.89
CA PHE A 974 4.02 3.80 32.26
C PHE A 974 3.01 2.66 32.35
N TRP A 975 1.99 2.64 31.49
CA TRP A 975 0.95 1.59 31.48
C TRP A 975 1.49 0.21 31.10
N PHE A 976 2.35 0.14 30.09
CA PHE A 976 3.03 -1.12 29.76
C PHE A 976 3.97 -1.57 30.89
N GLY A 977 4.73 -0.64 31.48
CA GLY A 977 5.57 -0.91 32.65
C GLY A 977 4.78 -1.43 33.85
N LYS A 978 3.58 -0.88 34.10
CA LYS A 978 2.63 -1.37 35.10
C LYS A 978 2.24 -2.82 34.78
N ALA A 979 1.72 -3.09 33.57
CA ALA A 979 1.27 -4.42 33.17
C ALA A 979 2.39 -5.49 33.27
N PHE A 980 3.62 -5.18 32.87
CA PHE A 980 4.76 -6.08 33.02
C PHE A 980 5.10 -6.39 34.48
N ARG A 981 5.01 -5.40 35.37
CA ARG A 981 5.24 -5.60 36.81
C ARG A 981 4.18 -6.51 37.41
N THR A 982 2.91 -6.26 37.09
CA THR A 982 1.79 -7.10 37.54
C THR A 982 1.99 -8.56 37.11
N LEU A 983 2.28 -8.81 35.83
CA LEU A 983 2.51 -10.17 35.32
C LEU A 983 3.72 -10.86 35.98
N ARG A 984 4.84 -10.14 36.12
CA ARG A 984 6.05 -10.69 36.74
C ARG A 984 5.86 -10.98 38.22
N ARG A 985 5.06 -10.16 38.91
CA ARG A 985 4.69 -10.39 40.30
C ARG A 985 3.81 -11.63 40.40
N ALA A 986 2.75 -11.70 39.61
CA ALA A 986 1.85 -12.85 39.56
C ALA A 986 2.58 -14.18 39.36
N GLU A 987 3.51 -14.21 38.40
CA GLU A 987 4.39 -15.36 38.14
C GLU A 987 5.24 -15.75 39.37
N ASN A 988 5.77 -14.76 40.11
CA ASN A 988 6.56 -15.01 41.32
C ASN A 988 5.72 -15.48 42.51
N ASP A 989 4.52 -14.91 42.67
CA ASP A 989 3.59 -15.20 43.75
C ASP A 989 3.00 -16.62 43.56
N VAL A 990 2.56 -16.95 42.34
CA VAL A 990 2.13 -18.32 41.96
C VAL A 990 3.24 -19.36 42.14
N ALA A 991 4.47 -19.05 41.70
CA ALA A 991 5.61 -19.93 41.94
C ALA A 991 5.90 -20.10 43.44
N GLY A 992 5.61 -19.08 44.26
CA GLY A 992 5.66 -19.14 45.72
C GLY A 992 4.64 -20.13 46.28
N LEU A 993 3.39 -20.06 45.85
CA LEU A 993 2.31 -20.96 46.32
C LEU A 993 2.63 -22.44 46.07
N ILE A 994 3.18 -22.78 44.89
CA ILE A 994 3.61 -24.15 44.56
C ILE A 994 4.72 -24.61 45.50
N VAL A 995 5.73 -23.76 45.72
CA VAL A 995 6.86 -24.07 46.60
C VAL A 995 6.40 -24.21 48.04
N ASP A 996 5.54 -23.33 48.54
CA ASP A 996 5.06 -23.34 49.92
C ASP A 996 4.27 -24.64 50.21
N LYS A 997 3.44 -25.10 49.26
CA LYS A 997 2.73 -26.39 49.35
C LYS A 997 3.70 -27.56 49.50
N MET A 998 4.72 -27.64 48.65
CA MET A 998 5.73 -28.71 48.73
C MET A 998 6.59 -28.58 50.01
N SER A 999 6.84 -27.35 50.45
CA SER A 999 7.66 -27.03 51.62
C SER A 999 7.05 -27.50 52.92
N SER A 1000 5.73 -27.40 53.04
CA SER A 1000 5.02 -27.96 54.19
C SER A 1000 5.32 -29.46 54.38
N TYR A 1001 5.42 -30.22 53.29
CA TYR A 1001 5.64 -31.67 53.34
C TYR A 1001 7.08 -32.04 53.66
N PHE A 1002 8.06 -31.44 52.96
CA PHE A 1002 9.45 -31.82 53.23
C PHE A 1002 9.93 -31.32 54.59
N ARG A 1003 9.37 -30.26 55.18
CA ARG A 1003 9.66 -29.88 56.56
C ARG A 1003 9.11 -30.89 57.59
N GLN A 1004 8.00 -31.57 57.29
CA GLN A 1004 7.49 -32.65 58.14
C GLN A 1004 8.39 -33.90 58.13
N ILE A 1005 9.05 -34.17 57.01
CA ILE A 1005 9.95 -35.32 56.85
C ILE A 1005 11.38 -34.97 57.30
N LEU A 1006 11.93 -33.86 56.81
CA LEU A 1006 13.25 -33.34 57.14
C LEU A 1006 13.23 -32.54 58.45
N ASN A 1007 12.89 -33.21 59.55
CA ASN A 1007 12.96 -32.63 60.89
C ASN A 1007 13.73 -33.52 61.87
N ARG A 1008 14.02 -32.95 63.04
CA ARG A 1008 14.73 -33.66 64.11
C ARG A 1008 13.96 -34.88 64.63
N LYS A 1009 12.62 -34.84 64.61
CA LYS A 1009 11.77 -35.94 65.08
C LYS A 1009 11.95 -37.20 64.22
N THR A 1010 12.13 -37.05 62.91
CA THR A 1010 12.46 -38.16 62.01
C THR A 1010 13.82 -38.77 62.34
N LEU A 1011 14.81 -37.93 62.65
CA LEU A 1011 16.13 -38.38 63.12
C LEU A 1011 16.01 -39.12 64.48
N ASP A 1012 15.25 -38.59 65.44
CA ASP A 1012 15.03 -39.24 66.74
C ASP A 1012 14.26 -40.56 66.65
N LYS A 1013 13.30 -40.67 65.71
CA LYS A 1013 12.60 -41.91 65.37
C LYS A 1013 13.56 -42.96 64.79
N LEU A 1014 14.45 -42.54 63.90
CA LEU A 1014 15.47 -43.42 63.30
C LEU A 1014 16.43 -44.00 64.35
N PHE A 1015 16.82 -43.20 65.36
CA PHE A 1015 17.64 -43.67 66.48
C PHE A 1015 16.86 -44.32 67.64
N GLY A 1016 15.54 -44.52 67.49
CA GLY A 1016 14.70 -45.15 68.51
C GLY A 1016 14.61 -44.38 69.82
N ARG A 1017 14.82 -43.06 69.80
CA ARG A 1017 14.85 -42.19 71.00
C ARG A 1017 13.48 -41.66 71.42
N ASP A 1018 12.43 -42.00 70.67
CA ASP A 1018 11.06 -41.53 70.91
C ASP A 1018 10.45 -42.21 72.16
N ARG A 1019 10.52 -41.53 73.31
CA ARG A 1019 9.95 -42.02 74.57
C ARG A 1019 8.46 -41.65 74.66
N SER A 1020 7.59 -42.56 74.23
CA SER A 1020 6.17 -42.47 74.56
C SER A 1020 5.93 -42.70 76.07
N PHE A 1021 5.05 -41.90 76.68
CA PHE A 1021 4.71 -41.91 78.12
C PHE A 1021 4.33 -43.29 78.69
N PHE A 1022 3.86 -44.22 77.84
CA PHE A 1022 3.47 -45.59 78.22
C PHE A 1022 4.60 -46.64 78.13
N SER A 1023 5.79 -46.27 77.63
CA SER A 1023 6.91 -47.22 77.43
C SER A 1023 7.80 -47.44 78.66
N SER A 1024 7.55 -46.73 79.76
CA SER A 1024 8.36 -46.75 81.00
C SER A 1024 8.38 -48.09 81.77
N PHE A 1025 7.68 -49.12 81.30
CA PHE A 1025 7.53 -50.41 82.01
C PHE A 1025 8.26 -51.62 81.39
N SER A 1026 9.01 -51.45 80.29
CA SER A 1026 9.82 -52.56 79.72
C SER A 1026 11.32 -52.25 79.76
N ARG A 1027 12.03 -52.83 80.73
CA ARG A 1027 13.50 -52.88 80.73
C ARG A 1027 13.96 -54.03 79.83
N THR A 1028 14.16 -53.76 78.54
CA THR A 1028 15.24 -54.30 77.68
C THR A 1028 14.97 -53.89 76.24
N THR A 1029 15.50 -52.76 75.80
CA THR A 1029 15.71 -52.47 74.38
C THR A 1029 17.20 -52.25 74.19
N LYS A 1030 17.85 -53.14 73.43
CA LYS A 1030 19.22 -52.92 72.96
C LYS A 1030 19.17 -51.72 72.02
N HIS A 1031 20.04 -50.74 72.24
CA HIS A 1031 20.35 -49.70 71.26
C HIS A 1031 20.90 -50.45 70.03
N VAL A 1032 20.15 -50.47 68.92
CA VAL A 1032 20.63 -50.93 67.63
C VAL A 1032 20.86 -49.67 66.83
N ASP A 1033 22.11 -49.42 66.45
CA ASP A 1033 22.43 -48.28 65.60
C ASP A 1033 21.81 -48.54 64.22
N PRO A 1034 21.00 -47.61 63.68
CA PRO A 1034 20.31 -47.79 62.41
C PRO A 1034 21.33 -47.96 61.28
N THR A 1035 21.06 -48.87 60.35
CA THR A 1035 21.93 -49.13 59.20
C THR A 1035 21.85 -47.99 58.19
N LEU A 1036 22.85 -47.89 57.30
CA LEU A 1036 22.84 -46.94 56.18
C LEU A 1036 21.57 -47.07 55.32
N GLN A 1037 21.01 -48.28 55.20
CA GLN A 1037 19.78 -48.53 54.45
C GLN A 1037 18.55 -47.97 55.16
N ASP A 1038 18.48 -48.07 56.49
CA ASP A 1038 17.39 -47.46 57.27
C ASP A 1038 17.39 -45.92 57.12
N CYS A 1039 18.58 -45.31 56.94
CA CYS A 1039 18.73 -43.88 56.71
C CYS A 1039 18.19 -43.45 55.34
N GLU A 1040 18.37 -44.27 54.31
CA GLU A 1040 17.81 -44.05 52.98
C GLU A 1040 16.29 -44.24 53.00
N GLU A 1041 15.79 -45.30 53.67
CA GLU A 1041 14.36 -45.57 53.81
C GLU A 1041 13.58 -44.44 54.51
N ALA A 1042 14.23 -43.70 55.42
CA ALA A 1042 13.61 -42.58 56.13
C ALA A 1042 13.22 -41.40 55.22
N ILE A 1043 13.88 -41.22 54.07
CA ILE A 1043 13.61 -40.12 53.13
C ILE A 1043 12.89 -40.58 51.85
N VAL A 1044 12.73 -41.89 51.62
CA VAL A 1044 12.02 -42.44 50.45
C VAL A 1044 10.64 -41.79 50.21
N PRO A 1045 9.76 -41.59 51.22
CA PRO A 1045 8.46 -40.95 50.99
C PRO A 1045 8.58 -39.53 50.41
N LEU A 1046 9.63 -38.80 50.78
CA LEU A 1046 9.92 -37.48 50.22
C LEU A 1046 10.43 -37.58 48.79
N ILE A 1047 11.34 -38.52 48.51
CA ILE A 1047 11.87 -38.75 47.16
C ILE A 1047 10.71 -39.13 46.21
N ASP A 1048 9.84 -40.07 46.60
CA ASP A 1048 8.68 -40.51 45.81
C ASP A 1048 7.69 -39.37 45.55
N TYR A 1049 7.51 -38.47 46.52
CA TYR A 1049 6.66 -37.28 46.35
C TYR A 1049 7.31 -36.25 45.42
N LEU A 1050 8.61 -36.00 45.56
CA LEU A 1050 9.36 -35.09 44.71
C LEU A 1050 9.42 -35.61 43.26
N GLU A 1051 9.70 -36.88 43.04
CA GLU A 1051 9.76 -37.48 41.69
C GLU A 1051 8.41 -37.36 40.97
N ARG A 1052 7.30 -37.71 41.62
CA ARG A 1052 5.96 -37.60 41.03
C ARG A 1052 5.61 -36.16 40.68
N ASN A 1053 5.79 -35.22 41.62
CA ASN A 1053 5.40 -33.84 41.42
C ASN A 1053 6.36 -33.08 40.49
N LEU A 1054 7.67 -33.28 40.60
CA LEU A 1054 8.65 -32.69 39.67
C LEU A 1054 8.45 -33.21 38.25
N LYS A 1055 8.06 -34.48 38.07
CA LYS A 1055 7.70 -35.01 36.76
C LYS A 1055 6.46 -34.30 36.18
N ILE A 1056 5.39 -34.19 36.96
CA ILE A 1056 4.16 -33.48 36.52
C ILE A 1056 4.49 -32.03 36.15
N LEU A 1057 5.30 -31.35 36.98
CA LEU A 1057 5.73 -29.97 36.75
C LEU A 1057 6.62 -29.88 35.49
N ASN A 1058 7.56 -30.80 35.27
CA ASN A 1058 8.42 -30.82 34.09
C ASN A 1058 7.66 -31.05 32.79
N ASP A 1059 6.66 -31.95 32.82
CA ASP A 1059 5.88 -32.32 31.64
C ASP A 1059 4.89 -31.21 31.24
N ASN A 1060 4.44 -30.38 32.18
CA ASN A 1060 3.36 -29.41 31.96
C ASN A 1060 3.76 -27.93 32.14
N LEU A 1061 4.86 -27.58 32.79
CA LEU A 1061 5.33 -26.19 32.91
C LEU A 1061 6.34 -25.84 31.84
N SER A 1062 6.45 -24.55 31.53
CA SER A 1062 7.55 -24.04 30.72
C SER A 1062 8.91 -24.24 31.39
N GLU A 1063 9.96 -24.29 30.56
CA GLU A 1063 11.35 -24.42 31.05
C GLU A 1063 11.73 -23.30 32.04
N THR A 1064 11.25 -22.07 31.80
CA THR A 1064 11.64 -20.92 32.64
C THR A 1064 10.95 -20.96 34.01
N ASN A 1065 9.66 -21.30 34.06
CA ASN A 1065 8.91 -21.47 35.30
C ASN A 1065 9.42 -22.68 36.08
N MET A 1066 9.69 -23.79 35.39
CA MET A 1066 10.23 -25.00 35.99
C MET A 1066 11.58 -24.73 36.65
N GLN A 1067 12.54 -24.10 35.96
CA GLN A 1067 13.82 -23.73 36.57
C GLN A 1067 13.66 -22.82 37.79
N THR A 1068 12.71 -21.87 37.73
CA THR A 1068 12.46 -20.94 38.84
C THR A 1068 11.90 -21.66 40.07
N ILE A 1069 10.92 -22.54 39.86
CA ILE A 1069 10.29 -23.33 40.93
C ILE A 1069 11.30 -24.31 41.53
N VAL A 1070 12.03 -25.07 40.70
CA VAL A 1070 13.02 -26.05 41.16
C VAL A 1070 14.12 -25.40 42.02
N LEU A 1071 14.65 -24.25 41.59
CA LEU A 1071 15.67 -23.54 42.38
C LEU A 1071 15.11 -23.00 43.71
N LYS A 1072 13.83 -22.60 43.75
CA LYS A 1072 13.15 -22.20 44.99
C LYS A 1072 12.93 -23.41 45.91
N ILE A 1073 12.51 -24.55 45.38
CA ILE A 1073 12.37 -25.81 46.15
C ILE A 1073 13.71 -26.23 46.75
N TRP A 1074 14.79 -26.25 45.94
CA TRP A 1074 16.13 -26.61 46.43
C TRP A 1074 16.58 -25.71 47.58
N LYS A 1075 16.34 -24.40 47.46
CA LYS A 1075 16.65 -23.45 48.53
C LYS A 1075 15.90 -23.76 49.82
N GLU A 1076 14.61 -24.07 49.75
CA GLU A 1076 13.80 -24.40 50.93
C GLU A 1076 14.20 -25.76 51.54
N ILE A 1077 14.62 -26.73 50.74
CA ILE A 1077 15.20 -28.00 51.24
C ILE A 1077 16.49 -27.74 52.03
N LEU A 1078 17.39 -26.89 51.51
CA LEU A 1078 18.61 -26.51 52.24
C LEU A 1078 18.29 -25.83 53.57
N ILE A 1079 17.25 -24.99 53.61
CA ILE A 1079 16.78 -24.33 54.84
C ILE A 1079 16.22 -25.36 55.83
N ALA A 1080 15.44 -26.34 55.36
CA ALA A 1080 14.90 -27.42 56.21
C ALA A 1080 16.04 -28.26 56.81
N LEU A 1081 17.02 -28.67 56.01
CA LEU A 1081 18.20 -29.41 56.48
C LEU A 1081 19.05 -28.57 57.46
N GLU A 1082 19.22 -27.27 57.21
CA GLU A 1082 19.88 -26.36 58.15
C GLU A 1082 19.12 -26.31 59.49
N GLY A 1083 17.77 -26.36 59.47
CA GLY A 1083 16.93 -26.44 60.67
C GLY A 1083 17.10 -27.74 61.47
N VAL A 1084 17.42 -28.86 60.80
CA VAL A 1084 17.76 -30.13 61.49
C VAL A 1084 19.11 -30.03 62.20
N LEU A 1085 20.08 -29.37 61.55
CA LEU A 1085 21.42 -29.20 62.09
C LEU A 1085 21.45 -28.18 63.23
N LEU A 1086 20.84 -27.01 63.03
CA LEU A 1086 21.00 -25.84 63.88
C LEU A 1086 19.66 -25.33 64.44
N PRO A 1087 19.61 -24.90 65.71
CA PRO A 1087 18.42 -24.27 66.26
C PRO A 1087 18.12 -22.94 65.56
N PRO A 1088 16.86 -22.50 65.45
CA PRO A 1088 16.49 -21.19 64.89
C PRO A 1088 17.09 -20.05 65.72
N LEU A 1089 17.41 -18.90 65.12
CA LEU A 1089 18.12 -17.81 65.81
C LEU A 1089 17.26 -17.17 66.92
N SER A 1090 17.74 -17.17 68.17
CA SER A 1090 17.06 -16.53 69.32
C SER A 1090 18.06 -16.16 70.43
N GLU A 1091 17.67 -15.28 71.35
CA GLU A 1091 18.50 -14.83 72.47
C GLU A 1091 18.63 -15.90 73.57
N GLN A 1092 17.62 -16.75 73.73
CA GLN A 1092 17.59 -17.80 74.76
C GLN A 1092 18.51 -18.97 74.36
N LEU A 1093 19.09 -19.69 75.33
CA LEU A 1093 19.80 -20.94 75.01
C LEU A 1093 18.85 -21.98 74.44
N SER A 1094 19.32 -22.76 73.48
CA SER A 1094 18.53 -23.86 72.94
C SER A 1094 18.66 -25.10 73.83
N GLU A 1095 17.55 -25.85 74.00
CA GLU A 1095 17.60 -27.19 74.60
C GLU A 1095 18.16 -28.25 73.65
N LEU A 1096 18.32 -27.90 72.36
CA LEU A 1096 18.86 -28.79 71.33
C LEU A 1096 20.33 -29.11 71.63
N LYS A 1097 20.65 -30.41 71.62
CA LYS A 1097 22.03 -30.89 71.76
C LYS A 1097 22.73 -30.92 70.40
N PRO A 1098 24.06 -30.69 70.38
CA PRO A 1098 24.87 -30.96 69.20
C PRO A 1098 24.64 -32.38 68.66
N LEU A 1099 24.61 -32.49 67.34
CA LEU A 1099 24.59 -33.79 66.65
C LEU A 1099 25.91 -34.53 66.87
N ASP A 1100 25.83 -35.85 66.92
CA ASP A 1100 27.00 -36.73 66.87
C ASP A 1100 27.50 -36.90 65.41
N ASP A 1101 28.75 -37.34 65.23
CA ASP A 1101 29.39 -37.50 63.91
C ASP A 1101 28.58 -38.45 63.00
N TYR A 1102 27.96 -39.48 63.59
CA TYR A 1102 27.09 -40.39 62.85
C TYR A 1102 25.79 -39.72 62.39
N GLU A 1103 25.20 -38.85 63.20
CA GLU A 1103 23.97 -38.13 62.85
C GLU A 1103 24.24 -37.07 61.77
N PHE A 1104 25.41 -36.43 61.79
CA PHE A 1104 25.88 -35.58 60.69
C PHE A 1104 26.02 -36.35 59.38
N HIS A 1105 26.56 -37.57 59.45
CA HIS A 1105 26.70 -38.42 58.28
C HIS A 1105 25.34 -38.74 57.64
N VAL A 1106 24.31 -39.02 58.45
CA VAL A 1106 22.93 -39.25 57.98
C VAL A 1106 22.37 -38.02 57.27
N VAL A 1107 22.51 -36.82 57.86
CA VAL A 1107 21.99 -35.57 57.25
C VAL A 1107 22.74 -35.23 55.95
N TYR A 1108 24.06 -35.43 55.90
CA TYR A 1108 24.83 -35.25 54.67
C TYR A 1108 24.51 -36.28 53.59
N LYS A 1109 24.16 -37.52 53.98
CA LYS A 1109 23.67 -38.53 53.05
C LYS A 1109 22.32 -38.14 52.45
N TRP A 1110 21.37 -37.64 53.26
CA TRP A 1110 20.11 -37.08 52.76
C TRP A 1110 20.34 -35.94 51.78
N LEU A 1111 21.25 -35.01 52.11
CA LEU A 1111 21.63 -33.92 51.22
C LEU A 1111 22.21 -34.42 49.88
N GLU A 1112 23.05 -35.44 49.91
CA GLU A 1112 23.65 -36.04 48.71
C GLU A 1112 22.59 -36.72 47.83
N LEU A 1113 21.69 -37.51 48.41
CA LEU A 1113 20.60 -38.17 47.69
C LEU A 1113 19.67 -37.15 47.01
N LEU A 1114 19.29 -36.09 47.74
CA LEU A 1114 18.50 -35.01 47.17
C LEU A 1114 19.27 -34.26 46.07
N LYS A 1115 20.59 -34.03 46.24
CA LYS A 1115 21.41 -33.40 45.20
C LYS A 1115 21.44 -34.23 43.92
N VAL A 1116 21.60 -35.55 44.03
CA VAL A 1116 21.58 -36.47 42.89
C VAL A 1116 20.22 -36.44 42.19
N LEU A 1117 19.12 -36.44 42.95
CA LEU A 1117 17.76 -36.31 42.42
C LEU A 1117 17.59 -35.03 41.59
N PHE A 1118 17.94 -33.86 42.13
CA PHE A 1118 17.78 -32.57 41.44
C PHE A 1118 18.76 -32.36 40.27
N ASN A 1119 19.89 -33.07 40.25
CA ASN A 1119 20.80 -33.10 39.11
C ASN A 1119 20.30 -34.01 37.97
N GLY A 1120 19.31 -34.89 38.24
CA GLY A 1120 18.78 -35.83 37.26
C GLY A 1120 19.48 -37.20 37.25
N GLY A 1121 20.07 -37.62 38.38
CA GLY A 1121 20.69 -38.93 38.52
C GLY A 1121 21.99 -39.08 37.72
N GLU A 1122 22.15 -40.23 37.05
CA GLU A 1122 23.34 -40.56 36.23
C GLU A 1122 23.37 -39.80 34.89
N ASP A 1123 22.22 -39.36 34.39
CA ASP A 1123 22.09 -38.71 33.08
C ASP A 1123 22.41 -37.20 33.11
N ALA A 1124 22.42 -36.58 34.31
CA ALA A 1124 22.74 -35.16 34.53
C ALA A 1124 21.89 -34.14 33.72
N ASP A 1125 20.69 -34.53 33.31
CA ASP A 1125 19.84 -33.77 32.37
C ASP A 1125 18.94 -32.70 33.02
N ALA A 1126 18.99 -32.51 34.35
CA ALA A 1126 18.12 -31.55 35.07
C ALA A 1126 18.86 -30.24 35.43
N VAL A 1127 19.08 -29.95 36.72
CA VAL A 1127 19.72 -28.71 37.15
C VAL A 1127 21.24 -28.89 37.24
N PRO A 1128 22.05 -28.06 36.56
CA PRO A 1128 23.51 -28.17 36.63
C PRO A 1128 24.04 -28.08 38.06
N LEU A 1129 25.03 -28.92 38.39
CA LEU A 1129 25.72 -28.91 39.69
C LEU A 1129 26.20 -27.51 40.11
N ASP A 1130 26.66 -26.69 39.18
CA ASP A 1130 27.11 -25.31 39.44
C ASP A 1130 26.01 -24.42 40.05
N LYS A 1131 24.73 -24.70 39.77
CA LYS A 1131 23.59 -23.98 40.35
C LYS A 1131 23.14 -24.58 41.70
N LEU A 1132 23.29 -25.90 41.89
CA LEU A 1132 22.92 -26.60 43.13
C LEU A 1132 23.96 -26.38 44.24
N GLU A 1133 25.24 -26.39 43.90
CA GLU A 1133 26.37 -26.13 44.81
C GLU A 1133 26.58 -24.62 45.02
N ASN A 1134 25.51 -23.97 45.48
CA ASN A 1134 25.51 -22.55 45.80
C ASN A 1134 26.21 -22.27 47.14
N SER A 1135 26.33 -21.00 47.52
CA SER A 1135 26.97 -20.61 48.79
C SER A 1135 26.27 -21.19 50.02
N GLN A 1136 24.96 -21.43 49.98
CA GLN A 1136 24.20 -22.00 51.10
C GLN A 1136 24.50 -23.50 51.27
N TYR A 1137 24.67 -24.24 50.17
CA TYR A 1137 25.11 -25.63 50.18
C TYR A 1137 26.47 -25.79 50.87
N TYR A 1138 27.47 -24.99 50.46
CA TYR A 1138 28.80 -25.03 51.09
C TYR A 1138 28.79 -24.55 52.54
N ALA A 1139 27.94 -23.56 52.88
CA ALA A 1139 27.77 -23.13 54.27
C ALA A 1139 27.24 -24.28 55.15
N LEU A 1140 26.33 -25.10 54.64
CA LEU A 1140 25.76 -26.25 55.36
C LEU A 1140 26.81 -27.35 55.60
N LEU A 1141 27.72 -27.57 54.65
CA LEU A 1141 28.86 -28.49 54.81
C LEU A 1141 29.90 -27.97 55.82
N ALA A 1142 30.10 -26.65 55.91
CA ALA A 1142 31.05 -26.04 56.84
C ALA A 1142 30.60 -26.11 58.31
N ILE A 1143 29.32 -26.42 58.57
CA ILE A 1143 28.75 -26.50 59.93
C ILE A 1143 29.47 -27.56 60.78
N ASN A 1144 29.72 -28.76 60.27
CA ASN A 1144 30.39 -29.84 61.03
C ASN A 1144 31.77 -29.41 61.55
N ALA A 1145 32.57 -28.74 60.71
CA ALA A 1145 33.87 -28.20 61.12
C ALA A 1145 33.74 -27.20 62.27
N ALA A 1146 32.69 -26.37 62.27
CA ALA A 1146 32.42 -25.39 63.32
C ALA A 1146 31.91 -26.02 64.64
N TYR A 1147 31.20 -27.15 64.59
CA TYR A 1147 30.76 -27.88 65.79
C TYR A 1147 31.93 -28.36 66.65
N ASN A 1148 33.01 -28.79 65.99
CA ASN A 1148 34.19 -29.37 66.62
C ASN A 1148 35.21 -28.34 67.15
N LEU A 1149 35.00 -27.03 66.92
CA LEU A 1149 35.87 -25.97 67.40
C LEU A 1149 35.64 -25.63 68.89
N GLU A 1150 36.65 -25.16 69.61
CA GLU A 1150 36.44 -24.66 70.98
C GLU A 1150 35.64 -23.36 71.02
N THR A 1151 34.99 -23.09 72.16
CA THR A 1151 34.06 -21.96 72.30
C THR A 1151 34.74 -20.60 72.14
N GLU A 1152 35.98 -20.48 72.60
CA GLU A 1152 36.76 -19.23 72.44
C GLU A 1152 37.11 -18.96 70.98
N HIS A 1153 37.52 -20.00 70.24
CA HIS A 1153 37.82 -19.89 68.81
C HIS A 1153 36.58 -19.58 67.95
N LEU A 1154 35.39 -20.05 68.35
CA LEU A 1154 34.13 -19.65 67.69
C LEU A 1154 33.78 -18.18 67.92
N ILE A 1155 33.96 -17.68 69.15
CA ILE A 1155 33.72 -16.26 69.48
C ILE A 1155 34.73 -15.36 68.75
N GLU A 1156 36.00 -15.77 68.67
CA GLU A 1156 37.04 -15.06 67.89
C GLU A 1156 36.72 -15.07 66.39
N GLY A 1157 36.31 -16.22 65.85
CA GLY A 1157 35.84 -16.37 64.48
C GLY A 1157 34.67 -15.44 64.15
N TYR A 1158 33.66 -15.36 65.05
CA TYR A 1158 32.54 -14.44 64.91
C TYR A 1158 33.00 -12.97 64.88
N ASN A 1159 33.83 -12.56 65.84
CA ASN A 1159 34.32 -11.18 65.92
C ASN A 1159 35.12 -10.77 64.69
N ASN A 1160 35.93 -11.69 64.14
CA ASN A 1160 36.69 -11.47 62.91
C ASN A 1160 35.77 -11.31 61.68
N ILE A 1161 34.70 -12.10 61.58
CA ILE A 1161 33.72 -11.99 60.49
C ILE A 1161 32.95 -10.66 60.58
N VAL A 1162 32.45 -10.30 61.77
CA VAL A 1162 31.73 -9.03 62.00
C VAL A 1162 32.63 -7.83 61.68
N LYS A 1163 33.89 -7.87 62.13
CA LYS A 1163 34.88 -6.83 61.83
C LYS A 1163 35.13 -6.69 60.32
N ASN A 1164 35.31 -7.80 59.61
CA ASN A 1164 35.48 -7.80 58.15
C ASN A 1164 34.23 -7.29 57.40
N GLN A 1165 33.02 -7.61 57.88
CA GLN A 1165 31.77 -7.09 57.32
C GLN A 1165 31.63 -5.57 57.52
N VAL A 1166 32.02 -5.07 58.69
CA VAL A 1166 32.03 -3.63 58.99
C VAL A 1166 33.09 -2.91 58.15
N GLU A 1167 34.31 -3.44 58.04
CA GLU A 1167 35.37 -2.88 57.18
C GLU A 1167 34.99 -2.85 55.69
N MET A 1168 34.28 -3.87 55.19
CA MET A 1168 33.72 -3.89 53.83
C MET A 1168 32.64 -2.83 53.62
N LYS A 1169 31.77 -2.59 54.61
CA LYS A 1169 30.76 -1.51 54.56
C LYS A 1169 31.41 -0.13 54.57
N LEU A 1170 32.47 0.06 55.37
CA LEU A 1170 33.25 1.31 55.44
C LEU A 1170 34.07 1.60 54.16
N ARG A 1171 34.52 0.57 53.44
CA ARG A 1171 35.24 0.72 52.15
C ARG A 1171 34.36 1.14 50.96
N GLY A 1172 33.08 1.41 51.20
CA GLY A 1172 32.14 1.80 50.14
C GLY A 1172 31.83 0.60 49.25
N GLY A 1173 30.80 -0.16 49.61
CA GLY A 1173 30.20 -1.11 48.69
C GLY A 1173 29.92 -0.41 47.37
N ARG A 1174 30.46 -0.94 46.26
CA ARG A 1174 30.26 -0.39 44.91
C ARG A 1174 28.78 -0.04 44.75
N LYS A 1175 28.48 1.26 44.70
CA LYS A 1175 27.17 1.76 44.29
C LYS A 1175 26.92 1.16 42.91
N ALA A 1176 26.01 0.19 42.83
CA ALA A 1176 25.44 -0.21 41.57
C ALA A 1176 24.68 1.02 41.06
N ASP A 1177 25.31 1.74 40.13
CA ASP A 1177 24.71 2.83 39.39
C ASP A 1177 23.46 2.27 38.69
N ARG A 1178 22.29 2.52 39.31
CA ARG A 1178 20.98 2.02 38.87
C ARG A 1178 20.11 3.20 38.48
N SER A 1179 20.59 3.94 37.49
CA SER A 1179 19.77 4.80 36.62
C SER A 1179 19.49 4.13 35.27
N LYS A 1180 19.55 2.79 35.21
CA LYS A 1180 19.01 2.03 34.07
C LYS A 1180 17.62 1.52 34.45
N SER A 1181 16.63 2.27 34.01
CA SER A 1181 15.23 1.84 33.88
C SER A 1181 15.19 0.39 33.37
N VAL A 1182 14.28 -0.39 33.96
CA VAL A 1182 14.00 -1.81 33.73
C VAL A 1182 13.97 -2.19 32.23
N TYR A 1183 13.69 -1.22 31.35
CA TYR A 1183 13.66 -1.34 29.89
C TYR A 1183 14.99 -1.69 29.20
N HIS A 1184 16.16 -1.38 29.77
CA HIS A 1184 17.46 -1.60 29.08
C HIS A 1184 18.17 -2.93 29.43
N SER A 1185 17.54 -3.81 30.23
CA SER A 1185 18.22 -5.01 30.72
C SER A 1185 18.25 -6.21 29.76
N LYS A 1186 17.56 -6.16 28.61
CA LYS A 1186 17.48 -7.29 27.66
C LYS A 1186 18.61 -7.40 26.62
N ASN A 1187 19.48 -6.38 26.44
CA ASN A 1187 20.41 -6.37 25.29
C ASN A 1187 21.93 -6.27 25.59
N THR A 1188 22.40 -6.60 26.80
CA THR A 1188 23.86 -6.68 27.06
C THR A 1188 24.28 -8.02 27.67
N ALA A 1189 24.17 -9.10 26.91
CA ALA A 1189 24.84 -10.37 27.18
C ALA A 1189 26.15 -10.47 26.36
N LYS A 1190 27.12 -9.58 26.62
CA LYS A 1190 28.50 -9.82 26.20
C LYS A 1190 29.13 -10.78 27.20
N LYS A 1191 29.34 -12.02 26.75
CA LYS A 1191 30.07 -13.12 27.41
C LYS A 1191 31.20 -12.59 28.32
N ARG A 1192 30.99 -12.65 29.63
CA ARG A 1192 32.10 -12.64 30.60
C ARG A 1192 32.72 -14.03 30.60
N LYS A 1193 33.99 -14.13 30.21
CA LYS A 1193 34.80 -15.35 30.35
C LYS A 1193 34.88 -15.72 31.84
N PRO A 1194 34.75 -17.01 32.21
CA PRO A 1194 35.03 -17.44 33.57
C PRO A 1194 36.54 -17.34 33.82
N SER A 1195 36.94 -16.63 34.87
CA SER A 1195 38.32 -16.64 35.32
C SER A 1195 38.60 -17.98 35.99
N SER A 1196 39.46 -18.78 35.37
CA SER A 1196 40.06 -19.95 35.98
C SER A 1196 40.95 -19.51 37.15
N ASN A 1197 40.47 -19.70 38.38
CA ASN A 1197 41.30 -19.90 39.56
C ASN A 1197 40.42 -20.48 40.67
N ARG A 1198 40.08 -21.77 40.54
CA ARG A 1198 39.66 -22.58 41.68
C ARG A 1198 40.90 -22.76 42.57
N LYS A 1199 41.05 -21.88 43.56
CA LYS A 1199 41.81 -22.22 44.76
C LYS A 1199 40.94 -23.16 45.59
N SER A 1200 41.51 -24.28 46.00
CA SER A 1200 40.95 -25.19 47.00
C SER A 1200 40.42 -24.39 48.18
N ALA A 1201 39.12 -24.52 48.47
CA ALA A 1201 38.48 -23.89 49.61
C ALA A 1201 39.11 -24.44 50.90
N SER A 1202 40.01 -23.67 51.50
CA SER A 1202 40.21 -23.72 52.94
C SER A 1202 38.87 -23.42 53.58
N ILE A 1203 38.42 -24.27 54.50
CA ILE A 1203 37.13 -24.17 55.19
C ILE A 1203 37.06 -22.80 55.89
N GLU A 1204 36.43 -21.83 55.23
CA GLU A 1204 36.07 -20.55 55.85
C GLU A 1204 34.98 -20.83 56.88
N LEU A 1205 35.11 -20.24 58.06
CA LEU A 1205 34.12 -20.34 59.13
C LEU A 1205 32.72 -19.93 58.59
N PRO A 1206 31.64 -20.61 59.02
CA PRO A 1206 30.27 -20.28 58.60
C PRO A 1206 29.89 -18.82 58.87
N ASN A 1207 28.81 -18.36 58.23
CA ASN A 1207 28.29 -17.00 58.41
C ASN A 1207 28.08 -16.63 59.90
N ALA A 1208 28.16 -15.35 60.25
CA ALA A 1208 28.11 -14.88 61.64
C ALA A 1208 26.86 -15.37 62.40
N ASP A 1209 25.69 -15.38 61.75
CA ASP A 1209 24.45 -15.90 62.33
C ASP A 1209 24.52 -17.42 62.61
N THR A 1210 25.19 -18.19 61.75
CA THR A 1210 25.40 -19.64 61.92
C THR A 1210 26.26 -19.91 63.16
N ILE A 1211 27.30 -19.11 63.39
CA ILE A 1211 28.15 -19.24 64.59
C ILE A 1211 27.34 -18.93 65.87
N LEU A 1212 26.49 -17.90 65.85
CA LEU A 1212 25.60 -17.61 66.98
C LEU A 1212 24.64 -18.77 67.27
N ARG A 1213 24.06 -19.37 66.22
CA ARG A 1213 23.20 -20.57 66.34
C ARG A 1213 23.95 -21.75 66.96
N ILE A 1214 25.23 -21.96 66.60
CA ILE A 1214 26.09 -23.01 67.17
C ILE A 1214 26.37 -22.75 68.66
N LEU A 1215 26.71 -21.51 69.02
CA LEU A 1215 27.00 -21.12 70.40
C LEU A 1215 25.78 -21.36 71.32
N ARG A 1216 24.55 -21.21 70.83
CA ARG A 1216 23.33 -21.46 71.63
C ARG A 1216 23.12 -22.88 72.11
N MET A 1217 23.74 -23.87 71.48
CA MET A 1217 23.69 -25.28 71.93
C MET A 1217 24.74 -25.60 72.99
N ARG A 1218 25.67 -24.67 73.27
CA ARG A 1218 26.75 -24.86 74.24
C ARG A 1218 26.32 -24.37 75.62
N LYS A 1219 26.72 -25.12 76.65
CA LYS A 1219 26.45 -24.80 78.05
C LYS A 1219 27.63 -24.01 78.62
N GLY A 1220 27.40 -22.78 79.09
CA GLY A 1220 28.42 -21.98 79.77
C GLY A 1220 27.98 -20.55 80.08
N ARG A 1221 28.45 -19.97 81.19
CA ARG A 1221 28.14 -18.57 81.57
C ARG A 1221 28.68 -17.57 80.53
N GLN A 1222 29.92 -17.77 80.10
CA GLN A 1222 30.59 -16.94 79.07
C GLN A 1222 29.80 -16.87 77.76
N VAL A 1223 29.19 -17.98 77.34
CA VAL A 1223 28.38 -18.03 76.12
C VAL A 1223 27.06 -17.30 76.27
N ARG A 1224 26.40 -17.45 77.43
CA ARG A 1224 25.16 -16.71 77.75
C ARG A 1224 25.39 -15.21 77.76
N ASP A 1225 26.46 -14.76 78.43
CA ASP A 1225 26.78 -13.34 78.54
C ASP A 1225 27.15 -12.75 77.17
N PHE A 1226 27.87 -13.51 76.34
CA PHE A 1226 28.21 -13.12 74.96
C PHE A 1226 26.97 -13.03 74.06
N LEU A 1227 26.11 -14.07 74.06
CA LEU A 1227 24.87 -14.06 73.27
C LEU A 1227 23.97 -12.89 73.69
N HIS A 1228 23.77 -12.70 75.01
CA HIS A 1228 22.96 -11.60 75.53
C HIS A 1228 23.53 -10.23 75.10
N ALA A 1229 24.84 -10.02 75.18
CA ALA A 1229 25.48 -8.78 74.74
C ALA A 1229 25.34 -8.52 73.22
N GLU A 1230 25.51 -9.54 72.38
CA GLU A 1230 25.39 -9.39 70.92
C GLU A 1230 23.94 -9.20 70.46
N PHE A 1231 22.98 -9.93 71.04
CA PHE A 1231 21.56 -9.70 70.76
C PHE A 1231 21.09 -8.34 71.28
N GLN A 1232 21.58 -7.86 72.44
CA GLN A 1232 21.33 -6.49 72.90
C GLN A 1232 21.86 -5.44 71.92
N LYS A 1233 23.09 -5.59 71.41
CA LYS A 1233 23.65 -4.68 70.38
C LYS A 1233 22.83 -4.69 69.08
N ARG A 1234 22.31 -5.85 68.68
CA ARG A 1234 21.45 -5.99 67.51
C ARG A 1234 20.06 -5.36 67.73
N ASN A 1235 19.52 -5.52 68.93
CA ASN A 1235 18.21 -4.99 69.31
C ASN A 1235 18.25 -3.47 69.56
N TYR A 1236 19.37 -2.94 70.07
CA TYR A 1236 19.59 -1.53 70.39
C TYR A 1236 20.93 -1.04 69.83
N PRO A 1237 21.03 -0.76 68.52
CA PRO A 1237 22.23 -0.19 67.94
C PRO A 1237 22.45 1.21 68.53
N THR A 1238 23.46 1.38 69.39
CA THR A 1238 23.89 2.70 69.88
C THR A 1238 24.18 3.59 68.67
N PRO A 1239 23.65 4.82 68.58
CA PRO A 1239 23.97 5.73 67.48
C PRO A 1239 25.48 5.98 67.47
N THR A 1240 26.13 5.52 66.40
CA THR A 1240 27.58 5.71 66.20
C THR A 1240 27.86 7.20 66.12
N GLU A 1241 28.62 7.74 67.08
CA GLU A 1241 29.21 9.08 67.00
C GLU A 1241 30.03 9.16 65.69
N THR A 1242 29.59 10.01 64.78
CA THR A 1242 30.31 10.33 63.56
C THR A 1242 31.57 11.11 63.92
N ALA A 1243 32.73 10.51 63.65
CA ALA A 1243 34.02 11.21 63.69
C ALA A 1243 34.00 12.40 62.70
N PRO A 1244 34.66 13.53 63.03
CA PRO A 1244 34.53 14.77 62.29
C PRO A 1244 35.20 14.67 60.92
N ALA A 1245 34.43 14.86 59.85
CA ALA A 1245 34.95 15.00 58.51
C ALA A 1245 35.44 16.45 58.30
N GLU A 1246 36.75 16.64 58.29
CA GLU A 1246 37.39 17.89 57.86
C GLU A 1246 37.26 18.09 56.34
N GLY A 1247 36.68 19.23 55.95
CA GLY A 1247 37.11 20.02 54.79
C GLY A 1247 36.58 19.64 53.40
N ILE A 1248 35.57 20.35 52.90
CA ILE A 1248 35.71 21.51 51.98
C ILE A 1248 34.30 21.92 51.49
N SER A 1249 34.03 23.21 51.68
CA SER A 1249 32.77 23.93 51.49
C SER A 1249 32.47 24.36 50.04
N GLN A 1250 31.16 24.53 49.77
CA GLN A 1250 30.45 25.58 48.98
C GLN A 1250 29.48 24.94 47.97
N GLY A 1251 28.17 25.14 47.97
CA GLY A 1251 27.24 25.84 48.85
C GLY A 1251 25.83 25.70 48.25
N ALA A 1252 24.83 25.34 49.07
CA ALA A 1252 23.40 25.49 48.76
C ALA A 1252 22.62 25.43 50.09
N LYS A 1253 21.66 26.33 50.25
CA LYS A 1253 20.88 26.57 51.48
C LYS A 1253 20.01 25.36 51.82
N GLU A 1254 20.20 24.77 53.01
CA GLU A 1254 19.23 23.91 53.67
C GLU A 1254 18.18 24.77 54.39
N GLN A 1255 16.92 24.53 54.10
CA GLN A 1255 15.78 24.95 54.91
C GLN A 1255 15.64 23.97 56.07
N GLU A 1256 15.59 24.50 57.29
CA GLU A 1256 15.32 23.75 58.52
C GLU A 1256 13.95 23.07 58.46
N ILE A 1257 13.93 21.77 58.73
CA ILE A 1257 12.73 21.00 59.04
C ILE A 1257 12.38 21.26 60.52
N PRO A 1258 11.15 21.68 60.86
CA PRO A 1258 10.76 21.90 62.26
C PRO A 1258 10.55 20.56 63.00
N PRO A 1259 10.72 20.53 64.34
CA PRO A 1259 10.55 19.31 65.12
C PRO A 1259 9.07 18.91 65.20
N VAL A 1260 8.81 17.61 65.06
CA VAL A 1260 7.49 16.99 65.24
C VAL A 1260 7.08 17.10 66.72
N PRO A 1261 5.86 17.56 67.06
CA PRO A 1261 5.33 17.50 68.41
C PRO A 1261 4.93 16.06 68.77
N GLU A 1262 5.23 15.63 69.99
CA GLU A 1262 4.71 14.38 70.57
C GLU A 1262 3.18 14.37 70.55
N VAL A 1263 2.58 13.32 69.98
CA VAL A 1263 1.13 13.09 69.99
C VAL A 1263 0.78 12.16 71.16
N PRO A 1264 -0.33 12.40 71.90
CA PRO A 1264 -0.61 11.76 73.17
C PRO A 1264 -1.10 10.32 72.99
N THR A 1265 -0.64 9.43 73.86
CA THR A 1265 -1.26 8.14 74.15
C THR A 1265 -2.67 8.38 74.70
N ASN A 1266 -3.71 7.86 74.06
CA ASN A 1266 -5.04 7.79 74.67
C ASN A 1266 -5.61 6.37 74.61
N ASP A 1267 -6.08 5.98 75.80
CA ASP A 1267 -6.58 4.70 76.25
C ASP A 1267 -7.72 4.10 75.42
N LEU A 1268 -7.68 2.77 75.34
CA LEU A 1268 -8.75 1.89 74.89
C LEU A 1268 -9.93 1.90 75.88
N THR A 1269 -11.10 2.37 75.46
CA THR A 1269 -12.40 1.84 75.93
C THR A 1269 -13.46 1.93 74.82
N PRO A 1270 -14.37 0.94 74.68
CA PRO A 1270 -15.39 0.94 73.64
C PRO A 1270 -16.71 1.56 74.14
N VAL A 1271 -17.35 2.42 73.33
CA VAL A 1271 -18.75 2.83 73.58
C VAL A 1271 -19.56 2.85 72.28
N ASN A 1272 -20.43 1.84 72.19
CA ASN A 1272 -21.79 1.77 71.64
C ASN A 1272 -22.28 2.62 70.45
N GLU A 1273 -22.92 1.85 69.55
CA GLU A 1273 -24.01 2.16 68.64
C GLU A 1273 -24.98 3.27 69.09
N ASN A 1274 -25.20 4.28 68.23
CA ASN A 1274 -26.48 4.52 67.53
C ASN A 1274 -26.52 5.92 66.88
N THR A 1275 -27.37 6.03 65.87
CA THR A 1275 -27.94 7.25 65.25
C THR A 1275 -27.21 7.89 64.05
N LEU A 1276 -27.63 7.48 62.85
CA LEU A 1276 -28.02 8.39 61.74
C LEU A 1276 -29.08 9.41 62.24
N PRO A 1277 -29.28 10.61 61.64
CA PRO A 1277 -29.33 10.78 60.18
C PRO A 1277 -28.93 12.17 59.57
N LEU A 1278 -28.91 12.19 58.23
CA LEU A 1278 -29.17 13.32 57.30
C LEU A 1278 -28.16 14.49 57.28
N ARG A 1279 -27.36 14.60 56.22
CA ARG A 1279 -27.75 15.19 54.93
C ARG A 1279 -26.73 14.92 53.83
#